data_AF-A0A943JQ47-F1
#
_entry.id   AF-A0A943JQ47-F1
#
_cell.length_a   1.000
_cell.length_b   1.000
_cell.length_c   1.000
_cell.angle_alpha   90.00
_cell.angle_beta   90.00
_cell.angle_gamma   90.00
#
_symmetry.space_group_name_H-M   'P 1'
#
loop_
_entity.id
_entity.type
_entity.pdbx_description
1 polymer ?
#
loop_
_entity_poly.entity_id
_entity_poly.type
_entity_poly.pdbx_seq_one_letter_code
_entity_poly.pdbx_strand_id
1 'polypeptide(L)'
;MKLIKKIAVSIIVMLLALAMGTSVFAATNPVTFGLSEYRRETNGKQYGYRINNGNKKVWKVIVYENDGTTMNFDNTIYCLKAEKGFYTATPNSFKQTYDKMVDFADKASLVPAIFENDDYYYAATWILDHAYIPYYAKSGDSVEVQAQKTEQAAQDREDLLNASGMSDSLKQELTDDDIDVVQQMALWYFTNTKANENADIYHVDYAGEPSFQPVAIAEKGVGSYTTIEDVNQTRADAMEKLYQYMVKTAKSTENIEYYKTHNGKVEEPITLATEVNPTVELDGGNYIVGPYKINKNNDLPFELNAKFTDQDGTDLNGKYTLLNSNKQAVSQGTTIKDLVGQSFYISIPSSNIDDITKIKFSYTGSYRTSSKGFWTTTQNPDTVQPLVAVEKQETPLSGEKEVGVAKREFDLSLRKFISEVNGKEINREPTVDVSNLNKNIDGAKVTTATYNHNKKPVAVKPGDIVTYTIRVYNEGELDGYVGEITDYLPAELEFINDVENYPEETDFNAGYGWKIDASNNRVIKTNKLAYSSEAADRDQNASNLIKAYNGTTLDYKEVKVKCRVKNSTESLKKITNLAQITQETDSKGGAVTDRDSVPNGNFTLPSDTDLPTYKDDEINSEKQYIPGQEDDDDFEKVIIQEFDLALRKFISGKNGTTLIGREPSVDVTNLANGTATTATYNHPKKAVDMARGDVVEYTIRVYNEGSIDGYANKIVDKLPAELEFLPENETNIQYGWQVSEDGRTVTTDYLSEARGGIPVSTATTSNQNLIKAFDGTTLSYKDVKIVCKVKDTAEFGKKLTNLAEITEAKDSEGNDVIDRDSETNNMQVPSDEDLPAYKDDEINNEYVPGQEDDDDFEKVRVVYFDLALRKFITAVDDQEVTTRVPQLSIGEDGNIKYDHTKDPVEVENGDVVTYTIRIYNEGLIDGYATEVKDDIPDGLKFLPDNPINREYRWQESEDGQSVTTDYLSKAQEENDGDNLIKAYDPEKGLTESNPDYRDVKIAFQVTEPNTSDRILVNTAEIADDSDSSGDPIDDIDSTPDNNNEWNEEDDLDKEFVKVKYFDLALKKWVSKAIIIDADGTQTVQETGHTGDEDPEPPAKVDLGRRDINKVTVKFEFQIKITNEGEIAGYAKEITDYIPEGLRFVQEDNPDWYTREPLNGRERVATKLLENTLLQPGESATVSILLTWINGQDNMGLKTNIAEISQDYNDSNTPDIDSVPDNFKEDEDDIDDAPVMLTVALGDAKLYIGIAALVVIALGGGVFIIKKYVI
;
A
#
# COMPACT_ATOMS: atom_id res chain seq x y z
N MET A 1 1.32 -97.54 2.50
CA MET A 1 1.85 -98.06 3.79
C MET A 1 1.78 -99.58 3.80
N LYS A 2 2.89 -100.24 3.44
CA LYS A 2 3.18 -101.62 3.82
C LYS A 2 4.56 -101.60 4.45
N LEU A 3 4.59 -102.06 5.69
CA LEU A 3 5.71 -102.05 6.62
C LEU A 3 6.73 -103.10 6.17
N ILE A 4 7.65 -102.79 5.26
CA ILE A 4 8.66 -103.75 4.78
C ILE A 4 10.01 -103.04 4.58
N LYS A 5 11.01 -103.47 5.36
CA LYS A 5 12.47 -103.19 5.26
C LYS A 5 12.96 -101.77 5.59
N LYS A 6 12.92 -101.39 6.87
CA LYS A 6 13.44 -100.08 7.36
C LYS A 6 14.93 -100.08 7.75
N ILE A 7 15.54 -101.22 8.05
CA ILE A 7 16.88 -101.26 8.68
C ILE A 7 18.01 -100.91 7.69
N ALA A 8 18.06 -101.53 6.50
CA ALA A 8 19.12 -101.23 5.51
C ALA A 8 19.05 -99.78 4.99
N VAL A 9 17.83 -99.27 4.74
CA VAL A 9 17.60 -97.86 4.38
C VAL A 9 17.99 -96.91 5.52
N SER A 10 17.81 -97.31 6.78
CA SER A 10 18.23 -96.49 7.93
C SER A 10 19.74 -96.39 8.05
N ILE A 11 20.51 -97.46 7.73
CA ILE A 11 21.98 -97.38 7.68
C ILE A 11 22.42 -96.35 6.64
N ILE A 12 21.85 -96.42 5.43
CA ILE A 12 22.12 -95.49 4.33
C ILE A 12 21.79 -94.05 4.73
N VAL A 13 20.61 -93.80 5.31
CA VAL A 13 20.20 -92.47 5.76
C VAL A 13 21.12 -91.92 6.86
N MET A 14 21.57 -92.77 7.80
CA MET A 14 22.51 -92.33 8.83
C MET A 14 23.91 -92.04 8.25
N LEU A 15 24.36 -92.82 7.27
CA LEU A 15 25.61 -92.57 6.53
C LEU A 15 25.54 -91.26 5.72
N LEU A 16 24.41 -90.99 5.07
CA LEU A 16 24.10 -89.72 4.40
C LEU A 16 24.06 -88.53 5.36
N ALA A 17 23.63 -88.73 6.61
CA ALA A 17 23.63 -87.65 7.60
C ALA A 17 25.03 -87.33 8.14
N LEU A 18 25.93 -88.33 8.24
CA LEU A 18 27.35 -88.11 8.54
C LEU A 18 28.04 -87.26 7.47
N ALA A 19 27.67 -87.44 6.19
CA ALA A 19 28.09 -86.57 5.08
C ALA A 19 27.89 -85.08 5.35
N MET A 20 26.77 -84.78 6.02
CA MET A 20 26.33 -83.42 6.31
C MET A 20 26.95 -82.88 7.61
N GLY A 21 27.97 -83.56 8.16
CA GLY A 21 28.84 -83.04 9.21
C GLY A 21 28.40 -83.28 10.66
N THR A 22 27.47 -84.20 10.91
CA THR A 22 26.98 -84.53 12.26
C THR A 22 27.82 -85.64 12.92
N SER A 23 28.22 -85.50 14.18
CA SER A 23 29.32 -86.32 14.76
C SER A 23 28.91 -87.58 15.53
N VAL A 24 27.70 -87.67 16.12
CA VAL A 24 27.28 -88.84 16.93
C VAL A 24 25.81 -89.19 16.69
N PHE A 25 25.54 -90.45 16.31
CA PHE A 25 24.19 -90.98 16.17
C PHE A 25 23.93 -92.14 17.14
N ALA A 26 22.96 -91.97 18.04
CA ALA A 26 22.30 -93.14 18.61
C ALA A 26 21.55 -93.83 17.46
N ALA A 27 21.79 -95.13 17.23
CA ALA A 27 20.99 -95.83 16.22
C ALA A 27 19.55 -95.84 16.70
N THR A 28 18.70 -94.99 16.11
CA THR A 28 17.28 -94.84 16.51
C THR A 28 16.51 -96.16 16.38
N ASN A 29 17.04 -97.13 15.63
CA ASN A 29 16.69 -98.55 15.68
C ASN A 29 17.99 -99.41 15.64
N PRO A 30 18.17 -100.38 16.54
CA PRO A 30 19.29 -101.32 16.47
C PRO A 30 19.33 -102.09 15.15
N VAL A 31 20.51 -102.31 14.59
CA VAL A 31 20.72 -103.00 13.31
C VAL A 31 21.31 -104.39 13.57
N THR A 32 20.77 -105.41 12.92
CA THR A 32 21.27 -106.79 13.05
C THR A 32 22.13 -107.17 11.86
N PHE A 33 23.41 -107.41 12.12
CA PHE A 33 24.38 -107.91 11.14
C PHE A 33 24.56 -109.43 11.25
N GLY A 34 24.96 -110.05 10.15
CA GLY A 34 25.22 -111.48 10.02
C GLY A 34 26.49 -111.78 9.22
N LEU A 35 26.81 -113.07 9.13
CA LEU A 35 27.95 -113.56 8.36
C LEU A 35 27.50 -114.59 7.32
N SER A 36 27.91 -114.35 6.09
CA SER A 36 27.80 -115.31 4.99
C SER A 36 29.18 -115.79 4.57
N GLU A 37 29.31 -117.11 4.37
CA GLU A 37 30.53 -117.71 3.79
C GLU A 37 30.71 -117.31 2.34
N TYR A 38 29.60 -117.21 1.60
CA TYR A 38 29.60 -116.93 0.17
C TYR A 38 29.12 -115.50 -0.07
N ARG A 39 29.73 -114.81 -1.03
CA ARG A 39 29.33 -113.47 -1.49
C ARG A 39 28.02 -113.53 -2.29
N ARG A 40 27.57 -112.40 -2.81
CA ARG A 40 26.29 -112.27 -3.53
C ARG A 40 26.24 -113.20 -4.74
N GLU A 41 25.06 -113.73 -5.04
CA GLU A 41 24.85 -114.46 -6.30
C GLU A 41 24.94 -113.52 -7.50
N THR A 42 25.87 -113.83 -8.41
CA THR A 42 26.08 -113.11 -9.67
C THR A 42 26.11 -114.12 -10.79
N ASN A 43 25.26 -113.95 -11.81
CA ASN A 43 25.13 -114.88 -12.94
C ASN A 43 24.93 -116.35 -12.54
N GLY A 44 24.16 -116.61 -11.47
CA GLY A 44 23.84 -117.97 -11.00
C GLY A 44 24.92 -118.63 -10.14
N LYS A 45 25.99 -117.91 -9.79
CA LYS A 45 27.12 -118.43 -9.01
C LYS A 45 27.38 -117.61 -7.75
N GLN A 46 27.83 -118.29 -6.70
CA GLN A 46 28.27 -117.69 -5.43
C GLN A 46 29.64 -118.25 -5.04
N TYR A 47 30.55 -117.39 -4.59
CA TYR A 47 31.90 -117.77 -4.21
C TYR A 47 32.20 -117.43 -2.75
N GLY A 48 32.86 -118.36 -2.06
CA GLY A 48 33.42 -118.16 -0.73
C GLY A 48 34.93 -118.04 -0.80
N TYR A 49 35.51 -117.26 0.11
CA TYR A 49 36.95 -116.94 0.12
C TYR A 49 37.57 -117.28 1.48
N ARG A 50 38.80 -117.78 1.47
CA ARG A 50 39.59 -117.99 2.69
C ARG A 50 41.06 -117.72 2.43
N ILE A 51 41.78 -117.33 3.48
CA ILE A 51 43.24 -117.33 3.51
C ILE A 51 43.69 -118.78 3.75
N ASN A 52 44.54 -119.30 2.87
CA ASN A 52 45.03 -120.67 2.96
C ASN A 52 45.92 -120.87 4.20
N ASN A 53 46.79 -119.90 4.47
CA ASN A 53 47.57 -119.86 5.69
C ASN A 53 46.63 -119.72 6.91
N GLY A 54 46.64 -120.71 7.80
CA GLY A 54 45.75 -120.76 8.96
C GLY A 54 44.28 -121.16 8.69
N ASN A 55 43.91 -121.46 7.43
CA ASN A 55 42.55 -121.87 7.03
C ASN A 55 41.45 -120.89 7.52
N LYS A 56 41.67 -119.58 7.32
CA LYS A 56 40.83 -118.51 7.86
C LYS A 56 39.87 -117.96 6.80
N LYS A 57 38.57 -118.09 7.02
CA LYS A 57 37.56 -117.60 6.06
C LYS A 57 37.50 -116.07 6.05
N VAL A 58 37.37 -115.49 4.85
CA VAL A 58 37.12 -114.06 4.65
C VAL A 58 35.62 -113.85 4.50
N TRP A 59 34.94 -113.67 5.63
CA TRP A 59 33.49 -113.59 5.70
C TRP A 59 32.90 -112.37 4.99
N LYS A 60 31.72 -112.52 4.37
CA LYS A 60 30.88 -111.37 3.97
C LYS A 60 29.99 -110.98 5.13
N VAL A 61 30.09 -109.73 5.56
CA VAL A 61 29.13 -109.16 6.49
C VAL A 61 27.87 -108.79 5.72
N ILE A 62 26.73 -109.25 6.22
CA ILE A 62 25.41 -109.03 5.64
C ILE A 62 24.51 -108.32 6.66
N VAL A 63 23.48 -107.63 6.17
CA VAL A 63 22.45 -107.02 7.02
C VAL A 63 21.21 -107.90 6.99
N TYR A 64 20.62 -108.19 8.16
CA TYR A 64 19.32 -108.86 8.22
C TYR A 64 18.18 -107.86 8.14
N GLU A 65 17.21 -108.14 7.26
CA GLU A 65 15.99 -107.36 7.13
C GLU A 65 15.03 -107.58 8.33
N ASN A 66 13.98 -106.76 8.44
CA ASN A 66 13.00 -106.80 9.55
C ASN A 66 12.34 -108.17 9.79
N ASP A 67 12.33 -109.08 8.81
CA ASP A 67 11.80 -110.43 8.96
C ASP A 67 12.76 -111.39 9.70
N GLY A 68 13.97 -110.90 10.02
CA GLY A 68 15.01 -111.65 10.70
C GLY A 68 15.55 -112.85 9.91
N THR A 69 15.21 -113.02 8.64
CA THR A 69 15.56 -114.20 7.84
C THR A 69 16.18 -113.86 6.48
N THR A 70 15.77 -112.75 5.86
CA THR A 70 16.31 -112.29 4.58
C THR A 70 17.68 -111.64 4.78
N MET A 71 18.68 -112.15 4.04
CA MET A 71 20.06 -111.67 4.04
C MET A 71 20.26 -110.61 2.94
N ASN A 72 20.72 -109.42 3.30
CA ASN A 72 21.02 -108.32 2.37
C ASN A 72 22.54 -108.16 2.18
N PHE A 73 22.97 -108.18 0.92
CA PHE A 73 24.38 -108.09 0.48
C PHE A 73 24.76 -106.73 -0.10
N ASP A 74 23.82 -105.79 -0.19
CA ASP A 74 23.95 -104.54 -0.95
C ASP A 74 24.87 -103.51 -0.29
N ASN A 75 25.26 -103.72 0.98
CA ASN A 75 26.10 -102.81 1.74
C ASN A 75 27.55 -103.30 1.75
N THR A 76 28.49 -102.39 1.53
CA THR A 76 29.92 -102.65 1.74
C THR A 76 30.26 -102.42 3.20
N ILE A 77 30.44 -103.52 3.93
CA ILE A 77 30.72 -103.53 5.37
C ILE A 77 31.94 -104.40 5.62
N TYR A 78 32.92 -103.85 6.31
CA TYR A 78 34.17 -104.51 6.65
C TYR A 78 34.27 -104.82 8.13
N CYS A 79 34.82 -106.00 8.42
CA CYS A 79 35.28 -106.39 9.74
C CYS A 79 36.57 -105.65 10.09
N LEU A 80 36.62 -104.97 11.24
CA LEU A 80 37.84 -104.29 11.67
C LEU A 80 38.78 -105.20 12.48
N LYS A 81 38.36 -106.37 12.97
CA LYS A 81 39.25 -107.34 13.63
C LYS A 81 39.03 -108.74 13.09
N ALA A 82 40.02 -109.38 12.50
CA ALA A 82 39.84 -110.62 11.74
C ALA A 82 39.30 -111.79 12.60
N GLU A 83 39.69 -111.84 13.88
CA GLU A 83 39.36 -112.97 14.77
C GLU A 83 38.48 -112.62 15.98
N LYS A 84 37.98 -111.39 16.08
CA LYS A 84 37.20 -110.91 17.24
C LYS A 84 35.68 -111.03 17.02
N GLY A 85 34.96 -111.49 18.05
CA GLY A 85 33.49 -111.52 18.13
C GLY A 85 32.78 -112.59 17.28
N PHE A 86 33.24 -112.83 16.06
CA PHE A 86 32.57 -113.66 15.05
C PHE A 86 33.18 -115.05 14.84
N TYR A 87 34.31 -115.33 15.48
CA TYR A 87 35.14 -116.52 15.22
C TYR A 87 34.52 -117.86 15.68
N THR A 88 33.57 -117.86 16.63
CA THR A 88 32.95 -119.09 17.17
C THR A 88 31.58 -119.42 16.58
N ALA A 89 31.16 -118.70 15.54
CA ALA A 89 29.79 -118.71 15.05
C ALA A 89 29.57 -119.66 13.86
N THR A 90 28.40 -120.31 13.81
CA THR A 90 27.99 -121.11 12.64
C THR A 90 27.54 -120.17 11.51
N PRO A 91 28.10 -120.30 10.28
CA PRO A 91 27.76 -119.42 9.16
C PRO A 91 26.29 -119.52 8.75
N ASN A 92 25.74 -118.43 8.21
CA ASN A 92 24.35 -118.32 7.72
C ASN A 92 23.25 -118.46 8.79
N SER A 93 23.58 -118.74 10.06
CA SER A 93 22.64 -118.73 11.20
C SER A 93 22.99 -117.70 12.28
N PHE A 94 24.21 -117.17 12.28
CA PHE A 94 24.68 -116.18 13.24
C PHE A 94 24.11 -114.78 12.99
N LYS A 95 23.70 -114.12 14.09
CA LYS A 95 23.12 -112.77 14.10
C LYS A 95 23.65 -112.02 15.31
N GLN A 96 24.09 -110.77 15.10
CA GLN A 96 24.50 -109.86 16.17
C GLN A 96 23.87 -108.49 15.95
N THR A 97 23.24 -107.95 16.99
CA THR A 97 22.62 -106.63 16.96
C THR A 97 23.58 -105.56 17.48
N TYR A 98 23.61 -104.41 16.80
CA TYR A 98 24.44 -103.24 17.06
C TYR A 98 23.53 -102.02 17.23
N ASP A 99 23.73 -101.23 18.28
CA ASP A 99 22.88 -100.10 18.67
C ASP A 99 23.61 -98.74 18.65
N LYS A 100 24.90 -98.72 18.30
CA LYS A 100 25.71 -97.50 18.23
C LYS A 100 26.42 -97.38 16.88
N MET A 101 26.29 -96.21 16.26
CA MET A 101 26.98 -95.82 15.03
C MET A 101 27.63 -94.44 15.22
N VAL A 102 28.91 -94.29 14.87
CA VAL A 102 29.60 -92.99 14.90
C VAL A 102 30.33 -92.74 13.59
N ASP A 103 30.59 -91.47 13.28
CA ASP A 103 31.47 -91.12 12.17
C ASP A 103 32.83 -91.77 12.39
N PHE A 104 33.36 -92.47 11.39
CA PHE A 104 34.71 -93.01 11.44
C PHE A 104 35.76 -91.89 11.56
N ALA A 105 35.47 -90.69 11.04
CA ALA A 105 36.32 -89.51 11.19
C ALA A 105 36.39 -89.00 12.65
N ASP A 106 35.38 -89.30 13.48
CA ASP A 106 35.42 -89.02 14.92
C ASP A 106 36.22 -90.12 15.65
N LYS A 107 37.54 -90.07 15.47
CA LYS A 107 38.50 -91.01 16.04
C LYS A 107 38.31 -91.22 17.56
N ALA A 108 37.97 -90.16 18.30
CA ALA A 108 37.81 -90.23 19.75
C ALA A 108 36.61 -91.08 20.18
N SER A 109 35.63 -91.26 19.30
CA SER A 109 34.40 -92.02 19.55
C SER A 109 34.48 -93.50 19.15
N LEU A 110 35.60 -93.96 18.57
CA LEU A 110 35.81 -95.35 18.12
C LEU A 110 36.07 -96.30 19.31
N VAL A 111 35.01 -96.95 19.80
CA VAL A 111 35.06 -97.88 20.94
C VAL A 111 34.55 -99.28 20.51
N PRO A 112 35.35 -100.35 20.63
CA PRO A 112 36.65 -100.41 21.30
C PRO A 112 37.77 -99.82 20.44
N ALA A 113 38.92 -99.49 21.06
CA ALA A 113 40.09 -99.00 20.34
C ALA A 113 40.60 -100.06 19.34
N ILE A 114 40.67 -99.70 18.06
CA ILE A 114 41.00 -100.62 16.96
C ILE A 114 42.48 -100.55 16.59
N PHE A 115 42.97 -99.32 16.39
CA PHE A 115 44.29 -99.01 15.85
C PHE A 115 45.34 -98.91 16.94
N GLU A 116 46.56 -99.35 16.65
CA GLU A 116 47.70 -99.27 17.56
C GLU A 116 48.32 -97.87 17.62
N ASN A 117 48.23 -97.11 16.54
CA ASN A 117 48.72 -95.73 16.42
C ASN A 117 47.85 -94.92 15.44
N ASP A 118 48.09 -93.61 15.42
CA ASP A 118 47.36 -92.62 14.61
C ASP A 118 47.58 -92.82 13.11
N ASP A 119 48.79 -93.15 12.69
CA ASP A 119 49.15 -93.36 11.29
C ASP A 119 48.35 -94.52 10.69
N TYR A 120 48.18 -95.62 11.43
CA TYR A 120 47.35 -96.76 11.01
C TYR A 120 45.87 -96.39 10.93
N TYR A 121 45.38 -95.51 11.81
CA TYR A 121 44.04 -94.96 11.72
C TYR A 121 43.86 -94.14 10.44
N TYR A 122 44.76 -93.20 10.15
CA TYR A 122 44.68 -92.36 8.95
C TYR A 122 44.90 -93.16 7.65
N ALA A 123 45.79 -94.16 7.66
CA ALA A 123 45.96 -95.10 6.55
C ALA A 123 44.66 -95.89 6.29
N ALA A 124 44.00 -96.37 7.34
CA ALA A 124 42.70 -97.03 7.19
C ALA A 124 41.61 -96.06 6.69
N THR A 125 41.60 -94.81 7.16
CA THR A 125 40.69 -93.77 6.65
C THR A 125 40.90 -93.51 5.16
N TRP A 126 42.15 -93.44 4.70
CA TRP A 126 42.49 -93.33 3.29
C TRP A 126 41.93 -94.52 2.49
N ILE A 127 42.12 -95.75 2.98
CA ILE A 127 41.58 -96.96 2.34
C ILE A 127 40.06 -96.88 2.21
N LEU A 128 39.36 -96.43 3.25
CA LEU A 128 37.90 -96.33 3.24
C LEU A 128 37.39 -95.24 2.29
N ASP A 129 38.11 -94.13 2.15
CA ASP A 129 37.74 -93.08 1.18
C ASP A 129 37.98 -93.48 -0.27
N HIS A 130 39.02 -94.26 -0.52
CA HIS A 130 39.41 -94.73 -1.85
C HIS A 130 38.86 -96.12 -2.20
N ALA A 131 38.06 -96.72 -1.31
CA ALA A 131 37.43 -98.00 -1.55
C ALA A 131 36.44 -97.92 -2.71
N TYR A 132 36.53 -98.89 -3.61
CA TYR A 132 35.50 -99.18 -4.60
C TYR A 132 34.28 -99.78 -3.90
N ILE A 133 33.12 -99.18 -4.15
CA ILE A 133 31.83 -99.62 -3.64
C ILE A 133 30.96 -100.04 -4.84
N PRO A 134 30.72 -101.34 -5.06
CA PRO A 134 29.86 -101.77 -6.15
C PRO A 134 28.43 -101.25 -5.94
N TYR A 135 27.82 -100.73 -7.00
CA TYR A 135 26.42 -100.32 -6.95
C TYR A 135 25.50 -101.50 -7.26
N TYR A 136 24.56 -101.72 -6.37
CA TYR A 136 23.46 -102.65 -6.57
C TYR A 136 22.14 -101.89 -6.49
N ALA A 137 21.29 -102.05 -7.50
CA ALA A 137 20.01 -101.35 -7.59
C ALA A 137 19.16 -101.59 -6.33
N LYS A 138 18.82 -100.51 -5.61
CA LYS A 138 18.01 -100.57 -4.39
C LYS A 138 16.53 -100.44 -4.77
N SER A 139 15.65 -101.06 -3.97
CA SER A 139 14.20 -100.95 -4.19
C SER A 139 13.74 -99.50 -4.01
N GLY A 140 13.31 -98.86 -5.10
CA GLY A 140 12.89 -97.46 -5.13
C GLY A 140 13.78 -96.52 -5.96
N ASP A 141 14.96 -96.96 -6.42
CA ASP A 141 15.77 -96.17 -7.35
C ASP A 141 15.07 -96.10 -8.73
N SER A 142 14.97 -94.90 -9.33
CA SER A 142 14.45 -94.74 -10.71
C SER A 142 15.43 -95.31 -11.74
N VAL A 143 14.98 -95.51 -12.99
CA VAL A 143 15.84 -96.01 -14.07
C VAL A 143 17.02 -95.06 -14.30
N GLU A 144 16.80 -93.76 -14.25
CA GLU A 144 17.84 -92.74 -14.41
C GLU A 144 18.85 -92.78 -13.25
N VAL A 145 18.37 -92.91 -12.01
CA VAL A 145 19.24 -93.02 -10.82
C VAL A 145 20.07 -94.30 -10.85
N GLN A 146 19.47 -95.42 -11.30
CA GLN A 146 20.19 -96.68 -11.46
C GLN A 146 21.28 -96.56 -12.52
N ALA A 147 21.00 -95.95 -13.68
CA ALA A 147 21.99 -95.73 -14.73
C ALA A 147 23.16 -94.87 -14.24
N GLN A 148 22.86 -93.71 -13.62
CA GLN A 148 23.86 -92.79 -13.08
C GLN A 148 24.75 -93.45 -12.02
N LYS A 149 24.15 -94.14 -11.04
CA LYS A 149 24.92 -94.81 -9.97
C LYS A 149 25.73 -96.00 -10.49
N THR A 150 25.24 -96.71 -11.52
CA THR A 150 25.98 -97.80 -12.17
C THR A 150 27.19 -97.27 -12.93
N GLU A 151 27.00 -96.22 -13.74
CA GLU A 151 28.09 -95.57 -14.47
C GLU A 151 29.15 -95.01 -13.51
N GLN A 152 28.71 -94.33 -12.46
CA GLN A 152 29.62 -93.78 -11.48
C GLN A 152 30.37 -94.85 -10.68
N ALA A 153 29.72 -95.97 -10.32
CA ALA A 153 30.42 -97.09 -9.68
C ALA A 153 31.43 -97.74 -10.65
N ALA A 154 31.11 -97.85 -11.94
CA ALA A 154 32.05 -98.34 -12.94
C ALA A 154 33.26 -97.39 -13.09
N GLN A 155 33.05 -96.08 -13.02
CA GLN A 155 34.13 -95.09 -13.00
C GLN A 155 34.97 -95.20 -11.72
N ASP A 156 34.35 -95.24 -10.54
CA ASP A 156 35.03 -95.39 -9.26
C ASP A 156 35.89 -96.69 -9.24
N ARG A 157 35.41 -97.78 -9.87
CA ARG A 157 36.18 -99.02 -10.08
C ARG A 157 37.39 -98.78 -10.96
N GLU A 158 37.18 -98.16 -12.11
CA GLU A 158 38.24 -97.92 -13.09
C GLU A 158 39.31 -96.98 -12.54
N ASP A 159 38.92 -95.94 -11.80
CA ASP A 159 39.83 -95.00 -11.13
C ASP A 159 40.72 -95.71 -10.10
N LEU A 160 40.15 -96.56 -9.25
CA LEU A 160 40.92 -97.34 -8.27
C LEU A 160 41.92 -98.27 -8.95
N LEU A 161 41.47 -99.00 -9.99
CA LEU A 161 42.34 -99.93 -10.70
C LEU A 161 43.42 -99.22 -11.51
N ASN A 162 43.12 -98.07 -12.12
CA ASN A 162 44.10 -97.19 -12.77
C ASN A 162 45.16 -96.70 -11.79
N ALA A 163 44.75 -96.26 -10.61
CA ALA A 163 45.66 -95.75 -9.59
C ALA A 163 46.66 -96.82 -9.10
N SER A 164 46.27 -98.11 -9.14
CA SER A 164 47.18 -99.23 -8.86
C SER A 164 48.27 -99.49 -9.92
N GLY A 165 48.20 -98.81 -11.07
CA GLY A 165 49.14 -98.97 -12.17
C GLY A 165 49.13 -100.37 -12.80
N MET A 166 48.03 -101.12 -12.70
CA MET A 166 47.87 -102.42 -13.37
C MET A 166 47.43 -102.25 -14.83
N SER A 167 47.86 -103.17 -15.70
CA SER A 167 47.49 -103.15 -17.12
C SER A 167 46.02 -103.50 -17.30
N ASP A 168 45.38 -103.04 -18.39
CA ASP A 168 43.98 -103.33 -18.69
C ASP A 168 43.66 -104.84 -18.71
N SER A 169 44.63 -105.67 -19.12
CA SER A 169 44.51 -107.13 -19.07
C SER A 169 44.37 -107.68 -17.65
N LEU A 170 45.08 -107.11 -16.66
CA LEU A 170 44.97 -107.51 -15.25
C LEU A 170 43.67 -107.00 -14.62
N LYS A 171 43.22 -105.80 -15.00
CA LYS A 171 41.96 -105.22 -14.50
C LYS A 171 40.73 -106.08 -14.80
N GLN A 172 40.72 -106.74 -15.96
CA GLN A 172 39.60 -107.57 -16.42
C GLN A 172 39.50 -108.90 -15.67
N GLU A 173 40.58 -109.37 -15.04
CA GLU A 173 40.59 -110.61 -14.25
C GLU A 173 39.91 -110.45 -12.87
N LEU A 174 39.82 -109.22 -12.36
CA LEU A 174 39.25 -108.93 -11.05
C LEU A 174 37.73 -108.73 -11.11
N THR A 175 37.02 -109.54 -10.33
CA THR A 175 35.60 -109.36 -10.04
C THR A 175 35.39 -108.38 -8.88
N ASP A 176 34.18 -107.82 -8.74
CA ASP A 176 33.84 -106.94 -7.61
C ASP A 176 34.06 -107.65 -6.26
N ASP A 177 33.81 -108.96 -6.19
CA ASP A 177 34.06 -109.79 -5.01
C ASP A 177 35.56 -109.90 -4.70
N ASP A 178 36.43 -109.97 -5.72
CA ASP A 178 37.89 -110.00 -5.54
C ASP A 178 38.38 -108.68 -4.95
N ILE A 179 37.87 -107.55 -5.47
CA ILE A 179 38.19 -106.22 -4.96
C ILE A 179 37.68 -106.07 -3.52
N ASP A 180 36.46 -106.51 -3.20
CA ASP A 180 35.91 -106.50 -1.83
C ASP A 180 36.78 -107.29 -0.85
N VAL A 181 37.31 -108.45 -1.28
CA VAL A 181 38.23 -109.29 -0.49
C VAL A 181 39.58 -108.60 -0.28
N VAL A 182 40.16 -108.02 -1.34
CA VAL A 182 41.42 -107.28 -1.26
C VAL A 182 41.28 -106.07 -0.33
N GLN A 183 40.19 -105.31 -0.43
CA GLN A 183 39.89 -104.16 0.44
C GLN A 183 39.74 -104.56 1.91
N GLN A 184 39.03 -105.67 2.18
CA GLN A 184 38.92 -106.23 3.53
C GLN A 184 40.28 -106.64 4.10
N MET A 185 41.12 -107.30 3.30
CA MET A 185 42.47 -107.72 3.72
C MET A 185 43.40 -106.52 3.91
N ALA A 186 43.31 -105.49 3.07
CA ALA A 186 44.08 -104.25 3.20
C ALA A 186 43.74 -103.52 4.51
N LEU A 187 42.45 -103.50 4.91
CA LEU A 187 42.05 -103.00 6.22
C LEU A 187 42.60 -103.86 7.38
N TRP A 188 42.63 -105.19 7.22
CA TRP A 188 43.18 -106.08 8.25
C TRP A 188 44.67 -105.88 8.49
N TYR A 189 45.43 -105.46 7.48
CA TYR A 189 46.83 -105.07 7.64
C TYR A 189 47.00 -103.98 8.70
N PHE A 190 46.17 -102.93 8.72
CA PHE A 190 46.30 -101.83 9.69
C PHE A 190 45.57 -102.07 11.00
N THR A 191 44.69 -103.07 11.05
CA THR A 191 43.81 -103.30 12.21
C THR A 191 44.15 -104.56 13.00
N ASN A 192 44.96 -105.50 12.50
CA ASN A 192 45.33 -106.74 13.20
C ASN A 192 46.86 -106.85 13.31
N THR A 193 47.47 -105.91 14.03
CA THR A 193 48.93 -105.73 14.11
C THR A 193 49.56 -106.46 15.29
N LYS A 194 48.75 -106.93 16.25
CA LYS A 194 49.24 -107.54 17.48
C LYS A 194 49.44 -109.06 17.33
N ALA A 195 50.42 -109.60 18.04
CA ALA A 195 50.71 -111.04 18.01
C ALA A 195 49.51 -111.91 18.44
N ASN A 196 48.68 -111.46 19.38
CA ASN A 196 47.46 -112.16 19.81
C ASN A 196 46.27 -111.98 18.86
N GLU A 197 46.45 -111.25 17.76
CA GLU A 197 45.49 -111.05 16.67
C GLU A 197 45.96 -111.77 15.38
N ASN A 198 46.94 -112.67 15.48
CA ASN A 198 47.61 -113.37 14.37
C ASN A 198 48.18 -112.40 13.32
N ALA A 199 48.98 -111.43 13.78
CA ALA A 199 49.69 -110.47 12.92
C ALA A 199 50.57 -111.16 11.86
N ASP A 200 51.09 -112.35 12.14
CA ASP A 200 51.83 -113.22 11.21
C ASP A 200 50.99 -113.75 10.04
N ILE A 201 49.66 -113.55 10.07
CA ILE A 201 48.74 -113.84 8.97
C ILE A 201 48.24 -112.53 8.34
N TYR A 202 47.87 -111.53 9.13
CA TYR A 202 47.14 -110.35 8.65
C TYR A 202 47.98 -109.09 8.42
N HIS A 203 49.13 -108.95 9.09
CA HIS A 203 50.04 -107.80 9.04
C HIS A 203 51.45 -108.27 8.64
N VAL A 204 51.59 -108.73 7.40
CA VAL A 204 52.82 -109.36 6.91
C VAL A 204 53.47 -108.49 5.85
N ASP A 205 54.74 -108.18 6.05
CA ASP A 205 55.61 -107.60 5.01
C ASP A 205 56.58 -108.68 4.52
N TYR A 206 56.75 -108.79 3.20
CA TYR A 206 57.77 -109.63 2.57
C TYR A 206 58.68 -108.76 1.71
N ALA A 207 59.99 -108.83 1.96
CA ALA A 207 61.00 -108.00 1.30
C ALA A 207 60.73 -106.47 1.36
N GLY A 208 60.03 -106.01 2.42
CA GLY A 208 59.72 -104.60 2.63
C GLY A 208 58.44 -104.11 1.93
N GLU A 209 57.73 -104.99 1.22
CA GLU A 209 56.43 -104.70 0.64
C GLU A 209 55.32 -105.49 1.38
N PRO A 210 54.09 -104.96 1.48
CA PRO A 210 52.97 -105.69 2.05
C PRO A 210 52.70 -107.00 1.30
N SER A 211 52.66 -108.11 2.02
CA SER A 211 52.49 -109.46 1.43
C SER A 211 51.03 -109.88 1.41
N PHE A 212 50.50 -110.14 0.21
CA PHE A 212 49.15 -110.68 0.05
C PHE A 212 49.17 -112.19 0.31
N GLN A 213 48.54 -112.64 1.40
CA GLN A 213 48.51 -114.08 1.72
C GLN A 213 47.74 -114.86 0.64
N PRO A 214 48.17 -116.08 0.26
CA PRO A 214 47.46 -116.89 -0.73
C PRO A 214 45.99 -117.11 -0.36
N VAL A 215 45.09 -116.67 -1.23
CA VAL A 215 43.63 -116.78 -1.06
C VAL A 215 43.13 -118.00 -1.84
N ALA A 216 42.24 -118.76 -1.23
CA ALA A 216 41.50 -119.83 -1.88
C ALA A 216 40.02 -119.48 -2.05
N ILE A 217 39.44 -120.00 -3.13
CA ILE A 217 38.07 -119.78 -3.57
C ILE A 217 37.29 -121.10 -3.62
N ALA A 218 35.99 -121.06 -3.31
CA ALA A 218 35.07 -122.19 -3.45
C ALA A 218 33.73 -121.75 -4.06
N GLU A 219 33.25 -122.45 -5.09
CA GLU A 219 31.90 -122.25 -5.65
C GLU A 219 30.85 -123.00 -4.82
N LYS A 220 29.80 -122.30 -4.39
CA LYS A 220 28.75 -122.85 -3.53
C LYS A 220 28.06 -124.06 -4.20
N GLY A 221 28.07 -125.20 -3.51
CA GLY A 221 27.40 -126.42 -3.97
C GLY A 221 28.20 -127.30 -4.95
N VAL A 222 29.44 -126.91 -5.32
CA VAL A 222 30.28 -127.66 -6.28
C VAL A 222 31.43 -128.44 -5.61
N GLY A 223 32.21 -127.86 -4.68
CA GLY A 223 33.37 -128.57 -4.09
C GLY A 223 34.26 -127.73 -3.16
N SER A 224 35.37 -128.35 -2.68
CA SER A 224 36.33 -127.81 -1.69
C SER A 224 37.07 -126.54 -2.14
N TYR A 225 37.58 -125.78 -1.19
CA TYR A 225 38.44 -124.60 -1.44
C TYR A 225 39.72 -124.97 -2.20
N THR A 226 39.99 -124.23 -3.27
CA THR A 226 41.22 -124.32 -4.09
C THR A 226 41.91 -122.96 -4.12
N THR A 227 43.24 -122.92 -4.05
CA THR A 227 43.99 -121.66 -4.11
C THR A 227 43.76 -120.95 -5.44
N ILE A 228 43.57 -119.64 -5.42
CA ILE A 228 43.31 -118.86 -6.64
C ILE A 228 44.51 -118.93 -7.59
N GLU A 229 45.74 -118.94 -7.07
CA GLU A 229 46.96 -119.10 -7.88
C GLU A 229 46.96 -120.41 -8.69
N ASP A 230 46.44 -121.50 -8.10
CA ASP A 230 46.32 -122.81 -8.76
C ASP A 230 45.23 -122.83 -9.85
N VAL A 231 44.24 -121.93 -9.75
CA VAL A 231 43.10 -121.84 -10.68
C VAL A 231 43.36 -120.83 -11.79
N ASN A 232 43.91 -119.66 -11.45
CA ASN A 232 44.24 -118.56 -12.35
C ASN A 232 45.31 -117.66 -11.69
N GLN A 233 46.57 -117.87 -12.07
CA GLN A 233 47.71 -117.08 -11.59
C GLN A 233 47.53 -115.58 -11.88
N THR A 234 47.07 -115.20 -13.08
CA THR A 234 46.90 -113.79 -13.47
C THR A 234 45.90 -113.06 -12.57
N ARG A 235 44.82 -113.74 -12.16
CA ARG A 235 43.86 -113.22 -11.19
C ARG A 235 44.47 -113.06 -9.80
N ALA A 236 45.29 -114.00 -9.35
CA ALA A 236 46.02 -113.89 -8.08
C ALA A 236 47.02 -112.71 -8.10
N ASP A 237 47.79 -112.56 -9.18
CA ASP A 237 48.74 -111.45 -9.37
C ASP A 237 48.02 -110.08 -9.37
N ALA A 238 46.83 -110.01 -9.99
CA ALA A 238 46.01 -108.81 -9.98
C ALA A 238 45.51 -108.46 -8.56
N MET A 239 45.09 -109.46 -7.78
CA MET A 239 44.66 -109.26 -6.38
C MET A 239 45.83 -108.80 -5.50
N GLU A 240 47.01 -109.40 -5.65
CA GLU A 240 48.21 -108.99 -4.91
C GLU A 240 48.65 -107.56 -5.27
N LYS A 241 48.65 -107.21 -6.57
CA LYS A 241 49.03 -105.86 -7.01
C LYS A 241 48.09 -104.79 -6.47
N LEU A 242 46.78 -105.04 -6.47
CA LEU A 242 45.80 -104.13 -5.87
C LEU A 242 46.02 -104.01 -4.36
N TYR A 243 46.23 -105.12 -3.65
CA TYR A 243 46.52 -105.12 -2.22
C TYR A 243 47.76 -104.30 -1.88
N GLN A 244 48.87 -104.53 -2.58
CA GLN A 244 50.11 -103.78 -2.41
C GLN A 244 49.91 -102.30 -2.65
N TYR A 245 49.22 -101.90 -3.73
CA TYR A 245 48.90 -100.51 -4.01
C TYR A 245 48.11 -99.88 -2.85
N MET A 246 47.05 -100.53 -2.40
CA MET A 246 46.17 -99.98 -1.36
C MET A 246 46.94 -99.80 -0.03
N VAL A 247 47.70 -100.80 0.40
CA VAL A 247 48.44 -100.74 1.66
C VAL A 247 49.61 -99.74 1.58
N LYS A 248 50.38 -99.75 0.48
CA LYS A 248 51.54 -98.87 0.31
C LYS A 248 51.15 -97.40 0.21
N THR A 249 50.10 -97.09 -0.57
CA THR A 249 49.63 -95.72 -0.77
C THR A 249 49.00 -95.18 0.51
N ALA A 250 48.22 -96.00 1.22
CA ALA A 250 47.67 -95.63 2.54
C ALA A 250 48.77 -95.34 3.58
N LYS A 251 49.88 -96.08 3.54
CA LYS A 251 51.03 -95.96 4.45
C LYS A 251 51.97 -94.78 4.09
N SER A 252 51.71 -94.04 3.01
CA SER A 252 52.59 -92.94 2.58
C SER A 252 52.49 -91.75 3.54
N THR A 253 53.61 -91.06 3.79
CA THR A 253 53.67 -89.89 4.69
C THR A 253 52.76 -88.76 4.21
N GLU A 254 52.67 -88.53 2.89
CA GLU A 254 51.84 -87.49 2.29
C GLU A 254 50.35 -87.70 2.60
N ASN A 255 49.84 -88.92 2.41
CA ASN A 255 48.45 -89.23 2.67
C ASN A 255 48.13 -89.20 4.17
N ILE A 256 49.02 -89.70 5.02
CA ILE A 256 48.86 -89.64 6.47
C ILE A 256 48.77 -88.19 6.96
N GLU A 257 49.69 -87.32 6.53
CA GLU A 257 49.67 -85.92 6.94
C GLU A 257 48.45 -85.15 6.40
N TYR A 258 48.03 -85.40 5.15
CA TYR A 258 46.79 -84.80 4.62
C TYR A 258 45.58 -85.14 5.51
N TYR A 259 45.36 -86.43 5.81
CA TYR A 259 44.22 -86.83 6.63
C TYR A 259 44.34 -86.35 8.07
N LYS A 260 45.56 -86.17 8.58
CA LYS A 260 45.82 -85.64 9.92
C LYS A 260 45.49 -84.14 10.01
N THR A 261 45.90 -83.32 9.05
CA THR A 261 45.60 -81.87 9.04
C THR A 261 44.13 -81.56 8.78
N HIS A 262 43.41 -82.49 8.15
CA HIS A 262 41.97 -82.36 7.86
C HIS A 262 41.08 -83.18 8.80
N ASN A 263 41.58 -83.61 9.97
CA ASN A 263 40.82 -84.35 10.99
C ASN A 263 40.07 -85.57 10.42
N GLY A 264 40.70 -86.33 9.53
CA GLY A 264 40.11 -87.52 8.92
C GLY A 264 39.08 -87.23 7.82
N LYS A 265 38.92 -85.96 7.39
CA LYS A 265 37.97 -85.52 6.36
C LYS A 265 38.66 -85.08 5.08
N VAL A 266 37.87 -84.95 4.02
CA VAL A 266 38.30 -84.45 2.71
C VAL A 266 37.86 -82.98 2.57
N GLU A 267 38.77 -82.09 2.17
CA GLU A 267 38.50 -80.66 1.98
C GLU A 267 37.53 -80.41 0.80
N GLU A 268 36.67 -79.38 0.91
CA GLU A 268 35.79 -78.93 -0.18
C GLU A 268 36.61 -78.46 -1.39
N PRO A 269 36.24 -78.80 -2.64
CA PRO A 269 37.03 -78.45 -3.83
C PRO A 269 37.07 -76.97 -4.16
N ILE A 270 36.06 -76.19 -3.76
CA ILE A 270 35.96 -74.75 -4.04
C ILE A 270 35.34 -73.97 -2.88
N THR A 271 35.74 -72.71 -2.71
CA THR A 271 35.16 -71.79 -1.71
C THR A 271 35.05 -70.36 -2.25
N LEU A 272 34.04 -69.59 -1.82
CA LEU A 272 33.93 -68.18 -2.18
C LEU A 272 34.97 -67.35 -1.40
N ALA A 273 35.77 -66.54 -2.10
CA ALA A 273 36.79 -65.70 -1.47
C ALA A 273 36.14 -64.67 -0.53
N THR A 274 36.41 -64.76 0.76
CA THR A 274 35.80 -63.89 1.78
C THR A 274 36.43 -62.50 1.76
N GLU A 275 37.70 -62.39 1.38
CA GLU A 275 38.51 -61.18 1.33
C GLU A 275 38.20 -60.23 0.15
N VAL A 276 37.47 -60.70 -0.88
CA VAL A 276 37.22 -59.93 -2.11
C VAL A 276 35.79 -59.38 -2.14
N ASN A 277 35.59 -58.10 -1.82
CA ASN A 277 34.25 -57.49 -1.84
C ASN A 277 33.94 -56.80 -3.16
N PRO A 278 32.80 -57.09 -3.80
CA PRO A 278 32.41 -56.44 -5.05
C PRO A 278 32.09 -54.96 -4.82
N THR A 279 32.49 -54.13 -5.77
CA THR A 279 32.15 -52.71 -5.88
C THR A 279 31.44 -52.44 -7.21
N VAL A 280 30.81 -51.27 -7.33
CA VAL A 280 30.16 -50.81 -8.56
C VAL A 280 30.87 -49.56 -9.06
N GLU A 281 31.22 -49.53 -10.33
CA GLU A 281 31.77 -48.37 -11.03
C GLU A 281 31.01 -48.14 -12.34
N LEU A 282 30.92 -46.87 -12.77
CA LEU A 282 30.32 -46.49 -14.05
C LEU A 282 31.42 -46.27 -15.09
N ASP A 283 31.39 -47.01 -16.18
CA ASP A 283 32.35 -46.91 -17.29
C ASP A 283 31.63 -46.99 -18.64
N GLY A 284 31.76 -45.94 -19.46
CA GLY A 284 31.24 -45.92 -20.83
C GLY A 284 29.73 -46.19 -20.98
N GLY A 285 28.91 -45.79 -19.99
CA GLY A 285 27.47 -46.05 -19.97
C GLY A 285 27.07 -47.44 -19.47
N ASN A 286 28.02 -48.22 -18.95
CA ASN A 286 27.77 -49.50 -18.30
C ASN A 286 28.22 -49.46 -16.84
N TYR A 287 27.52 -50.20 -15.98
CA TYR A 287 27.95 -50.50 -14.63
C TYR A 287 28.83 -51.75 -14.63
N ILE A 288 30.06 -51.61 -14.13
CA ILE A 288 30.98 -52.72 -13.94
C ILE A 288 30.91 -53.14 -12.46
N VAL A 289 30.59 -54.42 -12.23
CA VAL A 289 30.27 -54.94 -10.89
C VAL A 289 31.21 -56.11 -10.56
N GLY A 290 32.00 -55.96 -9.50
CA GLY A 290 32.99 -56.92 -9.05
C GLY A 290 34.16 -56.26 -8.31
N PRO A 291 35.27 -56.98 -8.03
CA PRO A 291 35.52 -58.36 -8.44
C PRO A 291 34.77 -59.39 -7.59
N TYR A 292 34.46 -60.53 -8.20
CA TYR A 292 34.08 -61.79 -7.54
C TYR A 292 35.20 -62.81 -7.74
N LYS A 293 35.38 -63.75 -6.80
CA LYS A 293 36.40 -64.81 -6.91
C LYS A 293 35.97 -66.08 -6.18
N ILE A 294 36.02 -67.22 -6.87
CA ILE A 294 35.85 -68.56 -6.30
C ILE A 294 37.23 -69.23 -6.26
N ASN A 295 37.71 -69.61 -5.08
CA ASN A 295 38.98 -70.29 -4.88
C ASN A 295 38.87 -71.77 -5.28
N LYS A 296 39.96 -72.32 -5.85
CA LYS A 296 40.12 -73.77 -6.09
C LYS A 296 41.02 -74.33 -4.99
N ASN A 297 40.48 -75.21 -4.14
CA ASN A 297 41.21 -75.75 -3.00
C ASN A 297 41.92 -77.06 -3.34
N ASN A 298 41.30 -77.93 -4.15
CA ASN A 298 41.87 -79.20 -4.58
C ASN A 298 41.34 -79.62 -5.97
N ASP A 299 41.74 -80.81 -6.45
CA ASP A 299 41.39 -81.33 -7.77
C ASP A 299 40.18 -82.29 -7.76
N LEU A 300 39.40 -82.34 -6.67
CA LEU A 300 38.20 -83.16 -6.65
C LEU A 300 37.18 -82.63 -7.67
N PRO A 301 36.59 -83.51 -8.51
CA PRO A 301 35.52 -83.11 -9.42
C PRO A 301 34.33 -82.50 -8.67
N PHE A 302 33.77 -81.43 -9.22
CA PHE A 302 32.60 -80.75 -8.66
C PHE A 302 31.65 -80.21 -9.74
N GLU A 303 30.40 -80.03 -9.35
CA GLU A 303 29.36 -79.31 -10.09
C GLU A 303 29.25 -77.85 -9.59
N LEU A 304 28.94 -76.91 -10.49
CA LEU A 304 28.80 -75.48 -10.15
C LEU A 304 27.73 -74.82 -11.02
N ASN A 305 26.74 -74.22 -10.36
CA ASN A 305 25.69 -73.39 -10.96
C ASN A 305 25.73 -72.02 -10.30
N ALA A 306 26.00 -70.96 -11.07
CA ALA A 306 26.15 -69.60 -10.56
C ALA A 306 25.21 -68.62 -11.26
N LYS A 307 24.72 -67.62 -10.53
CA LYS A 307 23.75 -66.61 -11.02
C LYS A 307 23.91 -65.25 -10.36
N PHE A 308 23.39 -64.23 -11.03
CA PHE A 308 23.26 -62.86 -10.54
C PHE A 308 21.79 -62.46 -10.46
N THR A 309 21.36 -61.87 -9.35
CA THR A 309 19.97 -61.41 -9.15
C THR A 309 19.91 -59.97 -8.65
N ASP A 310 18.77 -59.30 -8.86
CA ASP A 310 18.46 -57.98 -8.29
C ASP A 310 17.99 -58.04 -6.82
N GLN A 311 17.49 -56.91 -6.28
CA GLN A 311 16.95 -56.82 -4.92
C GLN A 311 15.73 -57.72 -4.65
N ASP A 312 14.95 -58.04 -5.69
CA ASP A 312 13.72 -58.83 -5.61
C ASP A 312 13.97 -60.32 -5.89
N GLY A 313 15.21 -60.67 -6.24
CA GLY A 313 15.62 -62.03 -6.58
C GLY A 313 15.39 -62.40 -8.05
N THR A 314 15.11 -61.44 -8.91
CA THR A 314 14.96 -61.65 -10.36
C THR A 314 16.30 -61.98 -10.99
N ASP A 315 16.34 -63.00 -11.85
CA ASP A 315 17.56 -63.39 -12.57
C ASP A 315 17.99 -62.32 -13.59
N LEU A 316 19.26 -61.90 -13.52
CA LEU A 316 19.88 -60.95 -14.43
C LEU A 316 20.54 -61.62 -15.65
N ASN A 317 20.35 -62.92 -15.83
CA ASN A 317 20.87 -63.65 -16.97
C ASN A 317 20.48 -62.99 -18.31
N GLY A 318 21.44 -62.87 -19.22
CA GLY A 318 21.29 -62.18 -20.50
C GLY A 318 21.29 -60.64 -20.44
N LYS A 319 21.28 -60.03 -19.24
CA LYS A 319 21.37 -58.58 -19.06
C LYS A 319 22.79 -58.08 -18.85
N TYR A 320 23.74 -58.97 -18.57
CA TYR A 320 25.14 -58.66 -18.30
C TYR A 320 26.12 -59.37 -19.24
N THR A 321 27.31 -58.81 -19.39
CA THR A 321 28.47 -59.45 -20.04
C THR A 321 29.49 -59.84 -18.99
N LEU A 322 29.99 -61.09 -19.03
CA LEU A 322 31.02 -61.57 -18.11
C LEU A 322 32.40 -61.03 -18.50
N LEU A 323 33.16 -60.54 -17.53
CA LEU A 323 34.49 -59.96 -17.73
C LEU A 323 35.56 -60.72 -16.94
N ASN A 324 36.78 -60.74 -17.47
CA ASN A 324 37.95 -61.29 -16.80
C ASN A 324 38.52 -60.33 -15.73
N SER A 325 39.64 -60.71 -15.10
CA SER A 325 40.32 -59.93 -14.06
C SER A 325 40.78 -58.53 -14.51
N ASN A 326 40.94 -58.30 -15.81
CA ASN A 326 41.32 -57.02 -16.42
C ASN A 326 40.10 -56.20 -16.89
N LYS A 327 38.87 -56.57 -16.48
CA LYS A 327 37.60 -55.93 -16.90
C LYS A 327 37.34 -55.99 -18.40
N GLN A 328 37.91 -56.98 -19.10
CA GLN A 328 37.66 -57.21 -20.53
C GLN A 328 36.67 -58.36 -20.71
N ALA A 329 35.80 -58.26 -21.72
CA ALA A 329 34.83 -59.30 -22.03
C ALA A 329 35.51 -60.64 -22.33
N VAL A 330 34.98 -61.73 -21.75
CA VAL A 330 35.48 -63.09 -21.97
C VAL A 330 35.01 -63.65 -23.33
N SER A 331 35.67 -64.71 -23.81
CA SER A 331 35.25 -65.40 -25.05
C SER A 331 33.86 -66.04 -24.89
N GLN A 332 33.09 -66.04 -25.98
CA GLN A 332 31.74 -66.60 -26.00
C GLN A 332 31.74 -68.07 -25.55
N GLY A 333 30.87 -68.43 -24.61
CA GLY A 333 30.77 -69.77 -24.03
C GLY A 333 31.59 -69.99 -22.75
N THR A 334 32.43 -69.03 -22.34
CA THR A 334 33.13 -69.09 -21.04
C THR A 334 32.11 -69.00 -19.91
N THR A 335 32.15 -69.97 -18.99
CA THR A 335 31.29 -70.04 -17.81
C THR A 335 32.04 -69.58 -16.55
N ILE A 336 31.31 -69.34 -15.45
CA ILE A 336 31.94 -69.03 -14.16
C ILE A 336 32.78 -70.21 -13.65
N LYS A 337 32.43 -71.46 -14.02
CA LYS A 337 33.23 -72.66 -13.70
C LYS A 337 34.63 -72.59 -14.32
N ASP A 338 34.75 -72.02 -15.52
CA ASP A 338 36.04 -71.82 -16.21
C ASP A 338 36.89 -70.71 -15.57
N LEU A 339 36.26 -69.83 -14.79
CA LEU A 339 36.91 -68.71 -14.09
C LEU A 339 37.27 -69.04 -12.63
N VAL A 340 36.99 -70.26 -12.15
CA VAL A 340 37.40 -70.71 -10.81
C VAL A 340 38.92 -70.57 -10.66
N GLY A 341 39.35 -69.94 -9.55
CA GLY A 341 40.74 -69.56 -9.28
C GLY A 341 41.09 -68.12 -9.70
N GLN A 342 40.25 -67.44 -10.49
CA GLN A 342 40.47 -66.09 -11.00
C GLN A 342 39.40 -65.10 -10.50
N SER A 343 39.74 -63.81 -10.50
CA SER A 343 38.76 -62.74 -10.28
C SER A 343 37.99 -62.47 -11.57
N PHE A 344 36.69 -62.19 -11.45
CA PHE A 344 35.82 -61.86 -12.56
C PHE A 344 34.84 -60.74 -12.20
N TYR A 345 34.28 -60.09 -13.21
CA TYR A 345 33.32 -58.98 -13.07
C TYR A 345 32.15 -59.21 -14.03
N ILE A 346 31.09 -58.43 -13.86
CA ILE A 346 30.03 -58.31 -14.87
C ILE A 346 29.90 -56.85 -15.33
N SER A 347 29.58 -56.65 -16.60
CA SER A 347 29.21 -55.35 -17.17
C SER A 347 27.73 -55.35 -17.48
N ILE A 348 26.99 -54.35 -16.99
CA ILE A 348 25.55 -54.20 -17.20
C ILE A 348 25.27 -52.82 -17.80
N PRO A 349 24.58 -52.71 -18.95
CA PRO A 349 24.17 -51.42 -19.50
C PRO A 349 23.33 -50.59 -18.52
N SER A 350 23.59 -49.28 -18.42
CA SER A 350 22.89 -48.39 -17.49
C SER A 350 21.37 -48.40 -17.70
N SER A 351 20.93 -48.44 -18.96
CA SER A 351 19.51 -48.55 -19.36
C SER A 351 18.80 -49.82 -18.87
N ASN A 352 19.55 -50.84 -18.42
CA ASN A 352 18.98 -52.09 -17.92
C ASN A 352 18.80 -52.10 -16.40
N ILE A 353 19.27 -51.04 -15.69
CA ILE A 353 19.37 -51.05 -14.22
C ILE A 353 18.80 -49.80 -13.54
N ASP A 354 18.03 -48.95 -14.23
CA ASP A 354 17.50 -47.68 -13.68
C ASP A 354 16.70 -47.88 -12.35
N ASP A 355 16.10 -49.07 -12.13
CA ASP A 355 15.35 -49.44 -10.91
C ASP A 355 16.07 -50.45 -9.98
N ILE A 356 17.30 -50.86 -10.30
CA ILE A 356 18.03 -51.86 -9.52
C ILE A 356 18.90 -51.15 -8.48
N THR A 357 18.64 -51.43 -7.20
CA THR A 357 19.40 -50.85 -6.08
C THR A 357 20.42 -51.81 -5.49
N LYS A 358 20.38 -53.09 -5.87
CA LYS A 358 21.24 -54.14 -5.32
C LYS A 358 21.45 -55.29 -6.31
N ILE A 359 22.68 -55.81 -6.37
CA ILE A 359 23.04 -56.99 -7.17
C ILE A 359 23.61 -58.06 -6.24
N LYS A 360 23.10 -59.28 -6.34
CA LYS A 360 23.53 -60.47 -5.57
C LYS A 360 24.11 -61.53 -6.49
N PHE A 361 25.36 -61.92 -6.24
CA PHE A 361 25.99 -63.11 -6.80
C PHE A 361 25.75 -64.32 -5.88
N SER A 362 25.39 -65.46 -6.47
CA SER A 362 25.27 -66.72 -5.72
C SER A 362 25.69 -67.91 -6.57
N TYR A 363 26.23 -68.95 -5.94
CA TYR A 363 26.43 -70.25 -6.57
C TYR A 363 25.98 -71.41 -5.67
N THR A 364 25.60 -72.51 -6.31
CA THR A 364 25.33 -73.82 -5.70
C THR A 364 26.04 -74.92 -6.49
N GLY A 365 26.34 -76.04 -5.84
CA GLY A 365 27.08 -77.15 -6.45
C GLY A 365 27.10 -78.40 -5.58
N SER A 366 27.83 -79.43 -6.01
CA SER A 366 28.15 -80.60 -5.19
C SER A 366 29.48 -81.24 -5.59
N TYR A 367 30.04 -82.06 -4.72
CA TYR A 367 31.20 -82.91 -4.95
C TYR A 367 31.03 -84.27 -4.26
N ARG A 368 31.74 -85.30 -4.72
CA ARG A 368 31.52 -86.68 -4.25
C ARG A 368 32.50 -87.09 -3.15
N THR A 369 31.99 -87.65 -2.05
CA THR A 369 32.79 -88.13 -0.89
C THR A 369 32.34 -89.52 -0.41
N SER A 370 33.10 -90.14 0.50
CA SER A 370 32.72 -91.40 1.16
C SER A 370 32.26 -91.17 2.61
N SER A 371 31.04 -91.60 2.92
CA SER A 371 30.56 -91.79 4.29
C SER A 371 31.16 -93.05 4.89
N LYS A 372 31.52 -93.00 6.18
CA LYS A 372 32.17 -94.09 6.91
C LYS A 372 31.53 -94.21 8.29
N GLY A 373 30.65 -95.19 8.47
CA GLY A 373 29.96 -95.42 9.74
C GLY A 373 30.61 -96.54 10.53
N PHE A 374 31.16 -96.23 11.70
CA PHE A 374 31.68 -97.22 12.64
C PHE A 374 30.55 -97.78 13.50
N TRP A 375 30.35 -99.10 13.45
CA TRP A 375 29.29 -99.81 14.19
C TRP A 375 29.87 -100.61 15.35
N THR A 376 29.26 -100.42 16.52
CA THR A 376 29.60 -101.10 17.78
C THR A 376 28.35 -101.27 18.65
N THR A 377 28.50 -101.82 19.86
CA THR A 377 27.44 -101.87 20.86
C THR A 377 27.71 -100.91 22.03
N THR A 378 26.65 -100.33 22.58
CA THR A 378 26.74 -99.51 23.80
C THR A 378 27.11 -100.36 25.01
N GLN A 379 26.60 -101.61 25.06
CA GLN A 379 26.93 -102.58 26.09
C GLN A 379 27.99 -103.57 25.59
N ASN A 380 29.08 -103.73 26.34
CA ASN A 380 30.18 -104.66 26.07
C ASN A 380 30.80 -104.54 24.65
N PRO A 381 31.20 -103.33 24.19
CA PRO A 381 31.78 -103.11 22.86
C PRO A 381 33.03 -103.97 22.59
N ASP A 382 33.76 -104.36 23.64
CA ASP A 382 34.92 -105.25 23.53
C ASP A 382 34.60 -106.71 23.20
N THR A 383 33.33 -107.11 23.22
CA THR A 383 32.92 -108.50 22.98
C THR A 383 32.35 -108.74 21.58
N VAL A 384 31.98 -107.68 20.88
CA VAL A 384 31.42 -107.74 19.52
C VAL A 384 32.50 -107.47 18.46
N GLN A 385 32.18 -107.76 17.20
CA GLN A 385 33.04 -107.41 16.08
C GLN A 385 32.85 -105.92 15.74
N PRO A 386 33.85 -105.05 15.89
CA PRO A 386 33.76 -103.70 15.32
C PRO A 386 33.65 -103.75 13.80
N LEU A 387 32.66 -103.05 13.24
CA LEU A 387 32.36 -103.01 11.81
C LEU A 387 32.49 -101.58 11.28
N VAL A 388 32.87 -101.43 10.01
CA VAL A 388 32.78 -100.16 9.28
C VAL A 388 31.94 -100.35 8.03
N ALA A 389 30.91 -99.52 7.88
CA ALA A 389 30.08 -99.46 6.68
C ALA A 389 30.48 -98.24 5.83
N VAL A 390 30.65 -98.43 4.52
CA VAL A 390 31.14 -97.38 3.61
C VAL A 390 30.15 -97.17 2.46
N GLU A 391 29.84 -95.92 2.14
CA GLU A 391 28.98 -95.54 1.01
C GLU A 391 29.43 -94.22 0.35
N LYS A 392 29.35 -94.15 -0.99
CA LYS A 392 29.64 -92.94 -1.79
C LYS A 392 28.42 -92.01 -1.86
N GLN A 393 28.62 -90.70 -1.77
CA GLN A 393 27.54 -89.70 -1.74
C GLN A 393 27.94 -88.33 -2.31
N GLU A 394 26.95 -87.51 -2.67
CA GLU A 394 27.10 -86.11 -3.08
C GLU A 394 27.03 -85.17 -1.86
N THR A 395 28.05 -84.32 -1.71
CA THR A 395 28.17 -83.29 -0.68
C THR A 395 27.92 -81.92 -1.30
N PRO A 396 26.97 -81.10 -0.79
CA PRO A 396 26.61 -79.81 -1.40
C PRO A 396 27.68 -78.72 -1.17
N LEU A 397 27.74 -77.75 -2.10
CA LEU A 397 28.57 -76.54 -2.07
C LEU A 397 27.68 -75.30 -2.29
N SER A 398 27.98 -74.18 -1.62
CA SER A 398 27.30 -72.91 -1.88
C SER A 398 28.14 -71.68 -1.50
N GLY A 399 27.80 -70.53 -2.07
CA GLY A 399 28.38 -69.24 -1.69
C GLY A 399 27.56 -68.06 -2.23
N GLU A 400 27.58 -66.92 -1.52
CA GLU A 400 26.90 -65.69 -1.94
C GLU A 400 27.63 -64.41 -1.55
N LYS A 401 27.50 -63.35 -2.36
CA LYS A 401 27.94 -61.97 -2.09
C LYS A 401 26.99 -60.95 -2.73
N GLU A 402 26.88 -59.77 -2.15
CA GLU A 402 25.98 -58.70 -2.60
C GLU A 402 26.66 -57.33 -2.61
N VAL A 403 26.15 -56.42 -3.45
CA VAL A 403 26.61 -55.02 -3.57
C VAL A 403 25.45 -54.10 -3.92
N GLY A 404 25.46 -52.88 -3.37
CA GLY A 404 24.48 -51.83 -3.69
C GLY A 404 24.82 -51.09 -4.98
N VAL A 405 23.79 -50.60 -5.67
CA VAL A 405 23.86 -49.79 -6.90
C VAL A 405 23.17 -48.46 -6.61
N ALA A 406 23.81 -47.33 -6.96
CA ALA A 406 23.25 -46.00 -6.75
C ALA A 406 22.07 -45.74 -7.72
N LYS A 407 20.97 -45.21 -7.20
CA LYS A 407 19.80 -44.82 -7.99
C LYS A 407 20.11 -43.54 -8.78
N ARG A 408 19.73 -43.50 -10.06
CA ARG A 408 19.78 -42.28 -10.88
C ARG A 408 18.60 -41.38 -10.56
N GLU A 409 18.82 -40.07 -10.52
CA GLU A 409 17.84 -39.09 -10.04
C GLU A 409 17.40 -38.14 -11.18
N PHE A 410 16.09 -37.94 -11.34
CA PHE A 410 15.49 -36.93 -12.21
C PHE A 410 15.48 -35.58 -11.49
N ASP A 411 15.70 -34.47 -12.22
CA ASP A 411 15.91 -33.14 -11.63
C ASP A 411 15.79 -32.06 -12.74
N LEU A 412 14.73 -31.25 -12.67
CA LEU A 412 14.47 -30.11 -13.53
C LEU A 412 14.41 -28.81 -12.70
N SER A 413 15.04 -27.76 -13.21
CA SER A 413 14.98 -26.44 -12.59
C SER A 413 14.49 -25.36 -13.55
N LEU A 414 13.73 -24.39 -13.05
CA LEU A 414 13.07 -23.34 -13.82
C LEU A 414 13.72 -21.98 -13.56
N ARG A 415 13.97 -21.21 -14.62
CA ARG A 415 14.41 -19.81 -14.53
C ARG A 415 13.49 -18.90 -15.32
N LYS A 416 13.06 -17.82 -14.67
CA LYS A 416 12.14 -16.81 -15.21
C LYS A 416 12.83 -15.46 -15.33
N PHE A 417 12.70 -14.84 -16.49
CA PHE A 417 13.32 -13.56 -16.78
C PHE A 417 12.53 -12.76 -17.81
N ILE A 418 12.56 -11.43 -17.71
CA ILE A 418 11.99 -10.57 -18.76
C ILE A 418 13.01 -10.49 -19.89
N SER A 419 12.58 -10.82 -21.11
CA SER A 419 13.40 -10.71 -22.31
C SER A 419 13.08 -9.48 -23.15
N GLU A 420 11.85 -8.97 -23.12
CA GLU A 420 11.45 -7.79 -23.88
C GLU A 420 10.40 -6.94 -23.13
N VAL A 421 10.43 -5.62 -23.33
CA VAL A 421 9.34 -4.68 -22.98
C VAL A 421 8.98 -3.90 -24.24
N ASN A 422 7.71 -3.92 -24.64
CA ASN A 422 7.20 -3.33 -25.90
C ASN A 422 8.03 -3.73 -27.14
N GLY A 423 8.46 -4.99 -27.21
CA GLY A 423 9.27 -5.54 -28.31
C GLY A 423 10.75 -5.12 -28.30
N LYS A 424 11.20 -4.35 -27.30
CA LYS A 424 12.61 -4.00 -27.10
C LYS A 424 13.28 -5.02 -26.18
N GLU A 425 14.32 -5.67 -26.68
CA GLU A 425 15.09 -6.67 -25.95
C GLU A 425 15.80 -6.06 -24.72
N ILE A 426 15.81 -6.80 -23.61
CA ILE A 426 16.53 -6.45 -22.39
C ILE A 426 17.49 -7.58 -21.98
N ASN A 427 18.73 -7.22 -21.61
CA ASN A 427 19.78 -8.19 -21.28
C ASN A 427 19.62 -8.71 -19.84
N ARG A 428 18.85 -9.79 -19.66
CA ARG A 428 18.65 -10.45 -18.36
C ARG A 428 18.87 -11.96 -18.37
N GLU A 429 19.27 -12.57 -19.49
CA GLU A 429 19.43 -14.02 -19.55
C GLU A 429 20.35 -14.58 -18.44
N PRO A 430 19.97 -15.68 -17.75
CA PRO A 430 20.77 -16.22 -16.65
C PRO A 430 22.11 -16.77 -17.12
N THR A 431 23.17 -16.46 -16.38
CA THR A 431 24.48 -17.11 -16.57
C THR A 431 24.60 -18.32 -15.65
N VAL A 432 24.83 -19.50 -16.22
CA VAL A 432 24.80 -20.79 -15.52
C VAL A 432 26.21 -21.24 -15.12
N ASP A 433 26.40 -21.60 -13.85
CA ASP A 433 27.61 -22.22 -13.32
C ASP A 433 27.32 -23.61 -12.73
N VAL A 434 27.80 -24.64 -13.43
CA VAL A 434 27.65 -26.07 -13.06
C VAL A 434 28.86 -26.62 -12.32
N SER A 435 29.85 -25.80 -11.97
CA SER A 435 31.14 -26.26 -11.43
C SER A 435 31.01 -27.06 -10.14
N ASN A 436 29.98 -26.80 -9.34
CA ASN A 436 29.69 -27.53 -8.10
C ASN A 436 28.55 -28.55 -8.22
N LEU A 437 27.80 -28.54 -9.33
CA LEU A 437 26.64 -29.41 -9.53
C LEU A 437 27.01 -30.89 -9.40
N ASN A 438 26.21 -31.65 -8.66
CA ASN A 438 26.41 -33.07 -8.33
C ASN A 438 27.72 -33.38 -7.56
N LYS A 439 28.38 -32.37 -6.96
CA LYS A 439 29.56 -32.55 -6.10
C LYS A 439 29.21 -32.44 -4.63
N ASN A 440 29.97 -33.14 -3.78
CA ASN A 440 29.90 -32.96 -2.33
C ASN A 440 30.75 -31.76 -1.91
N ILE A 441 30.11 -30.71 -1.43
CA ILE A 441 30.73 -29.51 -0.87
C ILE A 441 30.28 -29.40 0.60
N ASP A 442 31.23 -29.21 1.52
CA ASP A 442 30.96 -29.08 2.97
C ASP A 442 30.09 -30.18 3.61
N GLY A 443 30.15 -31.39 3.04
CA GLY A 443 29.42 -32.55 3.55
C GLY A 443 27.99 -32.71 3.00
N ALA A 444 27.55 -31.85 2.08
CA ALA A 444 26.28 -31.95 1.36
C ALA A 444 26.50 -32.07 -0.15
N LYS A 445 25.65 -32.86 -0.83
CA LYS A 445 25.62 -32.93 -2.30
C LYS A 445 24.92 -31.67 -2.80
N VAL A 446 25.58 -30.90 -3.67
CA VAL A 446 24.96 -29.78 -4.38
C VAL A 446 24.11 -30.35 -5.51
N THR A 447 22.80 -30.12 -5.47
CA THR A 447 21.82 -30.68 -6.42
C THR A 447 21.39 -29.67 -7.49
N THR A 448 21.36 -28.38 -7.17
CA THR A 448 21.05 -27.29 -8.12
C THR A 448 22.31 -26.53 -8.56
N ALA A 449 22.42 -26.17 -9.84
CA ALA A 449 23.46 -25.29 -10.35
C ALA A 449 23.28 -23.84 -9.84
N THR A 450 24.33 -23.03 -9.95
CA THR A 450 24.23 -21.61 -9.61
C THR A 450 23.80 -20.81 -10.83
N TYR A 451 22.73 -20.02 -10.71
CA TYR A 451 22.17 -19.22 -11.79
C TYR A 451 22.29 -17.74 -11.48
N ASN A 452 23.25 -17.07 -12.12
CA ASN A 452 23.44 -15.65 -11.90
C ASN A 452 22.45 -14.85 -12.76
N HIS A 453 21.60 -14.08 -12.09
CA HIS A 453 20.48 -13.41 -12.73
C HIS A 453 20.23 -12.03 -12.12
N ASN A 454 20.11 -10.99 -12.93
CA ASN A 454 19.70 -9.69 -12.43
C ASN A 454 18.20 -9.75 -12.12
N LYS A 455 17.83 -9.58 -10.83
CA LYS A 455 16.43 -9.54 -10.37
C LYS A 455 15.98 -8.12 -9.95
N LYS A 456 16.78 -7.08 -10.24
CA LYS A 456 16.37 -5.68 -9.99
C LYS A 456 15.11 -5.37 -10.83
N PRO A 457 14.06 -4.76 -10.24
CA PRO A 457 12.82 -4.48 -10.96
C PRO A 457 13.07 -3.74 -12.29
N VAL A 458 12.37 -4.16 -13.35
CA VAL A 458 12.38 -3.48 -14.65
C VAL A 458 11.32 -2.38 -14.66
N ALA A 459 11.69 -1.15 -15.01
CA ALA A 459 10.75 -0.05 -15.12
C ALA A 459 9.79 -0.26 -16.31
N VAL A 460 8.49 -0.10 -16.07
CA VAL A 460 7.42 -0.25 -17.06
C VAL A 460 6.35 0.82 -16.83
N LYS A 461 5.60 1.19 -17.86
CA LYS A 461 4.44 2.08 -17.78
C LYS A 461 3.14 1.27 -17.85
N PRO A 462 2.01 1.79 -17.35
CA PRO A 462 0.70 1.19 -17.63
C PRO A 462 0.48 1.06 -19.15
N GLY A 463 -0.04 -0.07 -19.58
CA GLY A 463 -0.19 -0.43 -21.00
C GLY A 463 1.01 -1.15 -21.62
N ASP A 464 2.20 -1.12 -21.00
CA ASP A 464 3.37 -1.82 -21.53
C ASP A 464 3.14 -3.33 -21.62
N ILE A 465 3.68 -3.94 -22.68
CA ILE A 465 3.66 -5.37 -22.92
C ILE A 465 5.01 -5.96 -22.53
N VAL A 466 5.01 -6.79 -21.49
CA VAL A 466 6.19 -7.42 -20.93
C VAL A 466 6.26 -8.87 -21.40
N THR A 467 7.37 -9.26 -22.03
CA THR A 467 7.63 -10.65 -22.43
C THR A 467 8.49 -11.34 -21.39
N TYR A 468 7.90 -12.33 -20.71
CA TYR A 468 8.60 -13.23 -19.81
C TYR A 468 9.07 -14.46 -20.58
N THR A 469 10.32 -14.86 -20.39
CA THR A 469 10.88 -16.13 -20.84
C THR A 469 11.07 -17.03 -19.65
N ILE A 470 10.55 -18.25 -19.76
CA ILE A 470 10.66 -19.31 -18.77
C ILE A 470 11.50 -20.40 -19.40
N ARG A 471 12.66 -20.67 -18.80
CA ARG A 471 13.63 -21.65 -19.25
C ARG A 471 13.73 -22.78 -18.23
N VAL A 472 13.59 -24.02 -18.67
CA VAL A 472 13.74 -25.20 -17.82
C VAL A 472 15.00 -25.96 -18.20
N TYR A 473 15.87 -26.20 -17.23
CA TYR A 473 17.11 -26.97 -17.34
C TYR A 473 16.92 -28.38 -16.76
N ASN A 474 17.65 -29.36 -17.29
CA ASN A 474 17.71 -30.70 -16.68
C ASN A 474 19.06 -30.92 -16.01
N GLU A 475 19.06 -30.88 -14.67
CA GLU A 475 20.25 -31.07 -13.81
C GLU A 475 20.42 -32.53 -13.37
N GLY A 476 19.41 -33.34 -13.70
CA GLY A 476 19.30 -34.75 -13.42
C GLY A 476 20.11 -35.66 -14.31
N GLU A 477 20.14 -36.92 -13.91
CA GLU A 477 20.83 -37.99 -14.62
C GLU A 477 19.90 -38.70 -15.63
N LEU A 478 18.64 -38.28 -15.74
CA LEU A 478 17.61 -38.89 -16.59
C LEU A 478 17.01 -37.87 -17.55
N ASP A 479 16.86 -38.26 -18.82
CA ASP A 479 16.14 -37.48 -19.84
C ASP A 479 14.65 -37.36 -19.46
N GLY A 480 14.01 -36.22 -19.75
CA GLY A 480 12.56 -36.09 -19.61
C GLY A 480 11.95 -34.81 -20.18
N TYR A 481 10.72 -34.52 -19.76
CA TYR A 481 9.88 -33.46 -20.28
C TYR A 481 9.18 -32.69 -19.17
N VAL A 482 8.92 -31.42 -19.44
CA VAL A 482 8.05 -30.57 -18.62
C VAL A 482 6.60 -30.79 -19.04
N GLY A 483 5.81 -31.42 -18.18
CA GLY A 483 4.40 -31.70 -18.43
C GLY A 483 3.51 -30.45 -18.36
N GLU A 484 3.75 -29.57 -17.39
CA GLU A 484 2.99 -28.33 -17.21
C GLU A 484 3.84 -27.27 -16.48
N ILE A 485 3.74 -26.02 -16.95
CA ILE A 485 4.25 -24.84 -16.25
C ILE A 485 3.04 -23.98 -15.87
N THR A 486 3.00 -23.52 -14.63
CA THR A 486 2.00 -22.56 -14.14
C THR A 486 2.66 -21.22 -13.86
N ASP A 487 2.06 -20.13 -14.33
CA ASP A 487 2.50 -18.75 -14.09
C ASP A 487 1.39 -17.97 -13.35
N TYR A 488 1.77 -17.31 -12.26
CA TYR A 488 0.91 -16.62 -11.31
C TYR A 488 1.05 -15.12 -11.47
N LEU A 489 0.06 -14.54 -12.14
CA LEU A 489 0.06 -13.12 -12.46
C LEU A 489 -0.36 -12.29 -11.22
N PRO A 490 0.40 -11.25 -10.87
CA PRO A 490 -0.02 -10.21 -9.91
C PRO A 490 -1.25 -9.44 -10.41
N ALA A 491 -1.92 -8.67 -9.55
CA ALA A 491 -3.21 -8.02 -9.88
C ALA A 491 -3.08 -7.03 -11.04
N GLU A 492 -1.92 -6.38 -11.11
CA GLU A 492 -1.50 -5.35 -12.06
C GLU A 492 -0.94 -5.93 -13.37
N LEU A 493 -0.88 -7.25 -13.53
CA LEU A 493 -0.60 -7.90 -14.81
C LEU A 493 -1.85 -8.60 -15.33
N GLU A 494 -2.04 -8.56 -16.65
CA GLU A 494 -3.03 -9.37 -17.35
C GLU A 494 -2.40 -10.19 -18.45
N PHE A 495 -2.94 -11.39 -18.59
CA PHE A 495 -2.67 -12.25 -19.73
C PHE A 495 -3.38 -11.69 -20.96
N ILE A 496 -2.64 -11.50 -22.05
CA ILE A 496 -3.19 -11.00 -23.31
C ILE A 496 -3.84 -12.18 -24.06
N ASN A 497 -5.16 -12.14 -24.18
CA ASN A 497 -5.99 -13.12 -24.90
C ASN A 497 -7.20 -12.45 -25.57
N ASP A 498 -6.95 -11.29 -26.17
CA ASP A 498 -7.95 -10.46 -26.85
C ASP A 498 -7.51 -10.26 -28.30
N VAL A 499 -8.10 -11.06 -29.20
CA VAL A 499 -7.76 -11.05 -30.63
C VAL A 499 -8.23 -9.78 -31.34
N GLU A 500 -9.20 -9.03 -30.78
CA GLU A 500 -9.70 -7.81 -31.42
C GLU A 500 -8.72 -6.65 -31.21
N ASN A 501 -8.16 -6.53 -30.00
CA ASN A 501 -7.26 -5.43 -29.63
C ASN A 501 -5.77 -5.79 -29.74
N TYR A 502 -5.40 -7.05 -29.56
CA TYR A 502 -4.01 -7.53 -29.51
C TYR A 502 -3.82 -8.85 -30.27
N PRO A 503 -4.03 -8.87 -31.61
CA PRO A 503 -3.99 -10.10 -32.40
C PRO A 503 -2.60 -10.76 -32.39
N GLU A 504 -1.52 -10.00 -32.49
CA GLU A 504 -0.15 -10.55 -32.56
C GLU A 504 0.27 -11.18 -31.23
N GLU A 505 -0.03 -10.55 -30.10
CA GLU A 505 0.27 -11.06 -28.76
C GLU A 505 -0.59 -12.26 -28.40
N THR A 506 -1.87 -12.25 -28.79
CA THR A 506 -2.78 -13.38 -28.59
C THR A 506 -2.30 -14.60 -29.35
N ASP A 507 -1.93 -14.45 -30.63
CA ASP A 507 -1.35 -15.53 -31.44
C ASP A 507 0.00 -16.00 -30.89
N PHE A 508 0.85 -15.09 -30.41
CA PHE A 508 2.12 -15.42 -29.77
C PHE A 508 1.93 -16.29 -28.53
N ASN A 509 1.07 -15.87 -27.61
CA ASN A 509 0.77 -16.60 -26.37
C ASN A 509 0.16 -17.99 -26.68
N ALA A 510 -0.76 -18.06 -27.64
CA ALA A 510 -1.36 -19.32 -28.10
C ALA A 510 -0.33 -20.25 -28.75
N GLY A 511 0.65 -19.71 -29.50
CA GLY A 511 1.75 -20.47 -30.11
C GLY A 511 2.62 -21.20 -29.08
N TYR A 512 2.82 -20.59 -27.92
CA TYR A 512 3.47 -21.20 -26.75
C TYR A 512 2.52 -21.97 -25.84
N GLY A 513 1.27 -22.19 -26.25
CA GLY A 513 0.30 -23.06 -25.58
C GLY A 513 -0.27 -22.50 -24.27
N TRP A 514 -0.10 -21.22 -23.97
CA TRP A 514 -0.61 -20.60 -22.76
C TRP A 514 -2.13 -20.50 -22.77
N LYS A 515 -2.74 -20.85 -21.64
CA LYS A 515 -4.19 -20.79 -21.41
C LYS A 515 -4.46 -20.27 -20.01
N ILE A 516 -5.53 -19.49 -19.88
CA ILE A 516 -6.04 -19.05 -18.58
C ILE A 516 -6.65 -20.24 -17.85
N ASP A 517 -6.35 -20.37 -16.55
CA ASP A 517 -7.00 -21.34 -15.68
C ASP A 517 -8.48 -20.97 -15.49
N ALA A 518 -9.38 -21.93 -15.67
CA ALA A 518 -10.82 -21.69 -15.62
C ALA A 518 -11.32 -21.22 -14.25
N SER A 519 -10.55 -21.45 -13.18
CA SER A 519 -10.91 -21.07 -11.80
C SER A 519 -10.34 -19.71 -11.37
N ASN A 520 -9.30 -19.21 -12.03
CA ASN A 520 -8.64 -17.95 -11.68
C ASN A 520 -7.97 -17.32 -12.90
N ASN A 521 -8.42 -16.12 -13.28
CA ASN A 521 -7.88 -15.40 -14.45
C ASN A 521 -6.45 -14.86 -14.25
N ARG A 522 -5.91 -14.93 -13.03
CA ARG A 522 -4.52 -14.60 -12.68
C ARG A 522 -3.60 -15.81 -12.66
N VAL A 523 -4.09 -16.98 -13.05
CA VAL A 523 -3.28 -18.19 -13.21
C VAL A 523 -3.33 -18.60 -14.66
N ILE A 524 -2.17 -18.76 -15.28
CA ILE A 524 -2.06 -19.23 -16.65
C ILE A 524 -1.16 -20.46 -16.70
N LYS A 525 -1.44 -21.38 -17.63
CA LYS A 525 -0.76 -22.66 -17.73
C LYS A 525 -0.35 -22.96 -19.16
N THR A 526 0.77 -23.64 -19.33
CA THR A 526 1.18 -24.21 -20.62
C THR A 526 1.69 -25.63 -20.46
N ASN A 527 1.33 -26.48 -21.42
CA ASN A 527 1.82 -27.84 -21.58
C ASN A 527 2.62 -27.99 -22.90
N LYS A 528 3.14 -26.89 -23.44
CA LYS A 528 3.82 -26.87 -24.74
C LYS A 528 5.01 -27.82 -24.84
N LEU A 529 5.70 -28.03 -23.72
CA LEU A 529 6.88 -28.88 -23.59
C LEU A 529 6.55 -30.33 -23.19
N ALA A 530 5.26 -30.66 -23.02
CA ALA A 530 4.84 -31.98 -22.56
C ALA A 530 5.11 -33.07 -23.60
N TYR A 531 5.28 -34.29 -23.09
CA TYR A 531 5.27 -35.50 -23.90
C TYR A 531 3.86 -35.83 -24.40
N SER A 532 3.75 -36.21 -25.68
CA SER A 532 2.52 -36.74 -26.27
C SER A 532 2.71 -38.20 -26.70
N SER A 533 1.74 -39.08 -26.38
CA SER A 533 1.76 -40.46 -26.86
C SER A 533 1.30 -40.62 -28.32
N GLU A 534 0.81 -39.55 -28.94
CA GLU A 534 0.29 -39.57 -30.31
C GLU A 534 1.44 -39.68 -31.33
N ALA A 535 1.28 -40.57 -32.32
CA ALA A 535 2.33 -40.82 -33.31
C ALA A 535 2.66 -39.59 -34.18
N ALA A 536 1.71 -38.67 -34.34
CA ALA A 536 1.89 -37.43 -35.09
C ALA A 536 2.86 -36.45 -34.41
N ASP A 537 3.01 -36.53 -33.09
CA ASP A 537 3.78 -35.60 -32.28
C ASP A 537 5.23 -36.07 -32.05
N ARG A 538 5.68 -37.10 -32.78
CA ARG A 538 7.02 -37.67 -32.62
C ARG A 538 8.13 -36.62 -32.79
N ASP A 539 8.00 -35.71 -33.76
CA ASP A 539 9.00 -34.66 -34.00
C ASP A 539 8.93 -33.58 -32.89
N GLN A 540 7.74 -33.29 -32.36
CA GLN A 540 7.56 -32.42 -31.20
C GLN A 540 8.23 -33.03 -29.96
N ASN A 541 7.96 -34.30 -29.65
CA ASN A 541 8.61 -34.99 -28.55
C ASN A 541 10.13 -34.98 -28.70
N ALA A 542 10.67 -35.25 -29.89
CA ALA A 542 12.10 -35.17 -30.12
C ALA A 542 12.66 -33.74 -29.89
N SER A 543 11.89 -32.70 -30.21
CA SER A 543 12.25 -31.30 -29.98
C SER A 543 12.10 -30.85 -28.53
N ASN A 544 11.13 -31.40 -27.79
CA ASN A 544 10.78 -31.02 -26.42
C ASN A 544 11.58 -31.77 -25.35
N LEU A 545 12.19 -32.91 -25.70
CA LEU A 545 12.98 -33.70 -24.76
C LEU A 545 14.16 -32.88 -24.23
N ILE A 546 14.29 -32.81 -22.90
CA ILE A 546 15.41 -32.16 -22.21
C ILE A 546 16.39 -33.24 -21.77
N LYS A 547 17.60 -33.20 -22.33
CA LYS A 547 18.63 -34.22 -22.09
C LYS A 547 19.21 -34.14 -20.69
N ALA A 548 19.48 -35.31 -20.11
CA ALA A 548 20.17 -35.45 -18.84
C ALA A 548 21.51 -34.69 -18.84
N TYR A 549 21.89 -34.18 -17.68
CA TYR A 549 23.15 -33.49 -17.49
C TYR A 549 24.34 -34.39 -17.88
N ASN A 550 25.18 -33.89 -18.79
CA ASN A 550 26.30 -34.68 -19.34
C ASN A 550 27.61 -34.53 -18.53
N GLY A 551 27.58 -33.84 -17.38
CA GLY A 551 28.76 -33.54 -16.56
C GLY A 551 29.51 -32.26 -16.94
N THR A 552 29.11 -31.57 -18.02
CA THR A 552 29.75 -30.32 -18.48
C THR A 552 28.76 -29.22 -18.84
N THR A 553 27.60 -29.54 -19.43
CA THR A 553 26.60 -28.59 -19.88
C THR A 553 25.19 -29.10 -19.56
N LEU A 554 24.29 -28.20 -19.17
CA LEU A 554 22.86 -28.49 -19.02
C LEU A 554 22.14 -28.29 -20.35
N ASP A 555 21.23 -29.21 -20.70
CA ASP A 555 20.27 -28.99 -21.77
C ASP A 555 19.05 -28.25 -21.23
N TYR A 556 18.36 -27.48 -22.08
CA TYR A 556 17.21 -26.69 -21.66
C TYR A 556 16.17 -26.50 -22.77
N LYS A 557 14.95 -26.15 -22.36
CA LYS A 557 13.86 -25.70 -23.24
C LYS A 557 13.21 -24.45 -22.69
N GLU A 558 12.55 -23.69 -23.56
CA GLU A 558 11.94 -22.41 -23.20
C GLU A 558 10.51 -22.31 -23.69
N VAL A 559 9.73 -21.56 -22.91
CA VAL A 559 8.45 -21.00 -23.33
C VAL A 559 8.46 -19.49 -23.03
N LYS A 560 7.71 -18.72 -23.81
CA LYS A 560 7.57 -17.27 -23.60
C LYS A 560 6.10 -16.90 -23.42
N VAL A 561 5.85 -15.84 -22.66
CA VAL A 561 4.52 -15.27 -22.46
C VAL A 561 4.57 -13.75 -22.46
N LYS A 562 3.61 -13.12 -23.13
CA LYS A 562 3.38 -11.68 -23.12
C LYS A 562 2.23 -11.32 -22.20
N CYS A 563 2.48 -10.43 -21.25
CA CYS A 563 1.50 -9.87 -20.32
C CYS A 563 1.45 -8.36 -20.47
N ARG A 564 0.26 -7.75 -20.32
CA ARG A 564 0.10 -6.29 -20.32
C ARG A 564 0.07 -5.77 -18.88
N VAL A 565 0.74 -4.65 -18.64
CA VAL A 565 0.73 -3.91 -17.37
C VAL A 565 -0.57 -3.11 -17.28
N LYS A 566 -1.31 -3.25 -16.19
CA LYS A 566 -2.52 -2.45 -15.91
C LYS A 566 -2.16 -1.15 -15.20
N ASN A 567 -3.12 -0.22 -15.15
CA ASN A 567 -3.02 0.96 -14.29
C ASN A 567 -2.89 0.54 -12.82
N SER A 568 -2.06 1.27 -12.08
CA SER A 568 -1.96 1.18 -10.64
C SER A 568 -2.50 2.46 -10.02
N THR A 569 -2.92 2.38 -8.76
CA THR A 569 -3.23 3.55 -7.93
C THR A 569 -2.09 3.86 -6.96
N GLU A 570 -1.02 3.06 -6.98
CA GLU A 570 0.12 3.18 -6.08
C GLU A 570 1.37 3.55 -6.89
N SER A 571 2.01 4.65 -6.48
CA SER A 571 3.21 5.13 -7.12
C SER A 571 4.38 4.18 -6.97
N LEU A 572 5.14 4.00 -8.06
CA LEU A 572 6.33 3.14 -8.07
C LEU A 572 6.05 1.71 -7.58
N LYS A 573 4.83 1.20 -7.79
CA LYS A 573 4.43 -0.12 -7.33
C LYS A 573 5.32 -1.19 -7.95
N LYS A 574 6.01 -1.93 -7.09
CA LYS A 574 6.74 -3.14 -7.48
C LYS A 574 5.76 -4.28 -7.65
N ILE A 575 5.93 -5.02 -8.73
CA ILE A 575 5.08 -6.13 -9.12
C ILE A 575 5.97 -7.35 -9.31
N THR A 576 5.57 -8.48 -8.74
CA THR A 576 6.31 -9.74 -8.83
C THR A 576 5.48 -10.78 -9.54
N ASN A 577 6.01 -11.34 -10.64
CA ASN A 577 5.41 -12.41 -11.41
C ASN A 577 6.15 -13.73 -11.12
N LEU A 578 5.45 -14.78 -10.70
CA LEU A 578 6.04 -16.06 -10.30
C LEU A 578 5.61 -17.20 -11.22
N ALA A 579 6.51 -18.09 -11.59
CA ALA A 579 6.17 -19.31 -12.31
C ALA A 579 6.80 -20.53 -11.63
N GLN A 580 6.15 -21.69 -11.75
CA GLN A 580 6.66 -22.99 -11.29
C GLN A 580 6.36 -24.10 -12.30
N ILE A 581 7.12 -25.19 -12.24
CA ILE A 581 6.79 -26.45 -12.90
C ILE A 581 5.72 -27.16 -12.06
N THR A 582 4.58 -27.51 -12.65
CA THR A 582 3.48 -28.19 -11.93
C THR A 582 3.31 -29.66 -12.34
N GLN A 583 3.98 -30.10 -13.41
CA GLN A 583 3.99 -31.49 -13.83
C GLN A 583 5.25 -31.83 -14.63
N GLU A 584 5.77 -33.04 -14.44
CA GLU A 584 6.99 -33.54 -15.06
C GLU A 584 6.85 -35.00 -15.46
N THR A 585 7.59 -35.41 -16.49
CA THR A 585 7.58 -36.80 -16.96
C THR A 585 8.95 -37.29 -17.42
N ASP A 586 9.21 -38.60 -17.32
CA ASP A 586 10.40 -39.23 -17.90
C ASP A 586 10.41 -39.16 -19.43
N SER A 587 11.51 -39.59 -20.05
CA SER A 587 11.66 -39.71 -21.50
C SER A 587 10.58 -40.53 -22.25
N LYS A 588 9.70 -41.26 -21.54
CA LYS A 588 8.61 -42.09 -22.09
C LYS A 588 7.21 -41.54 -21.73
N GLY A 589 7.13 -40.40 -21.04
CA GLY A 589 5.87 -39.82 -20.56
C GLY A 589 5.34 -40.42 -19.26
N GLY A 590 6.14 -41.20 -18.54
CA GLY A 590 5.81 -41.73 -17.22
C GLY A 590 6.00 -40.68 -16.12
N ALA A 591 5.23 -40.78 -15.03
CA ALA A 591 5.41 -39.90 -13.88
C ALA A 591 6.78 -40.13 -13.22
N VAL A 592 7.44 -39.04 -12.87
CA VAL A 592 8.72 -39.03 -12.16
C VAL A 592 8.60 -38.23 -10.87
N THR A 593 9.62 -38.32 -10.04
CA THR A 593 9.78 -37.48 -8.87
C THR A 593 11.09 -36.74 -9.05
N ASP A 594 10.98 -35.42 -9.12
CA ASP A 594 12.12 -34.53 -8.97
C ASP A 594 12.82 -34.78 -7.62
N ARG A 595 14.15 -34.67 -7.58
CA ARG A 595 14.92 -35.08 -6.40
C ARG A 595 14.80 -34.09 -5.25
N ASP A 596 14.61 -32.82 -5.55
CA ASP A 596 14.61 -31.70 -4.59
C ASP A 596 13.45 -30.73 -4.79
N SER A 597 12.67 -30.90 -5.86
CA SER A 597 11.37 -30.25 -6.02
C SER A 597 10.20 -31.23 -5.80
N VAL A 598 9.07 -30.70 -5.33
CA VAL A 598 7.82 -31.46 -5.23
C VAL A 598 6.71 -30.67 -5.91
N PRO A 599 6.05 -31.19 -6.95
CA PRO A 599 5.01 -30.44 -7.65
C PRO A 599 3.89 -29.99 -6.70
N ASN A 600 3.72 -28.66 -6.55
CA ASN A 600 2.83 -28.02 -5.56
C ASN A 600 3.12 -28.39 -4.09
N GLY A 601 4.35 -28.75 -3.77
CA GLY A 601 4.79 -29.17 -2.44
C GLY A 601 5.08 -28.00 -1.52
N ASN A 602 6.29 -27.45 -1.58
CA ASN A 602 6.70 -26.33 -0.70
C ASN A 602 6.44 -24.95 -1.31
N PHE A 603 6.16 -24.87 -2.61
CA PHE A 603 5.72 -23.64 -3.25
C PHE A 603 4.48 -23.03 -2.55
N THR A 604 4.65 -21.86 -1.97
CA THR A 604 3.56 -21.05 -1.39
C THR A 604 3.51 -19.71 -2.09
N LEU A 605 2.46 -19.46 -2.88
CA LEU A 605 2.27 -18.16 -3.53
C LEU A 605 2.10 -17.07 -2.45
N PRO A 606 2.96 -16.03 -2.40
CA PRO A 606 2.78 -14.91 -1.48
C PRO A 606 1.45 -14.19 -1.72
N SER A 607 0.90 -13.54 -0.69
CA SER A 607 -0.31 -12.72 -0.83
C SER A 607 -0.03 -11.50 -1.71
N ASP A 608 -1.09 -10.90 -2.26
CA ASP A 608 -0.98 -9.67 -3.05
C ASP A 608 -0.32 -8.49 -2.29
N THR A 609 -0.41 -8.47 -0.95
CA THR A 609 0.25 -7.48 -0.10
C THR A 609 1.76 -7.71 0.00
N ASP A 610 2.21 -8.96 -0.09
CA ASP A 610 3.60 -9.36 0.16
C ASP A 610 4.39 -9.48 -1.14
N LEU A 611 3.71 -9.72 -2.27
CA LEU A 611 4.31 -9.82 -3.60
C LEU A 611 5.23 -8.63 -3.97
N PRO A 612 4.87 -7.35 -3.72
CA PRO A 612 5.74 -6.22 -4.05
C PRO A 612 7.12 -6.29 -3.39
N THR A 613 7.18 -6.75 -2.14
CA THR A 613 8.41 -6.79 -1.32
C THR A 613 9.11 -8.16 -1.33
N TYR A 614 8.53 -9.17 -1.99
CA TYR A 614 9.07 -10.52 -2.06
C TYR A 614 10.56 -10.53 -2.47
N LYS A 615 11.46 -11.04 -1.62
CA LYS A 615 12.91 -11.11 -1.86
C LYS A 615 13.66 -9.76 -2.00
N ASP A 616 13.08 -8.63 -1.62
CA ASP A 616 13.74 -7.31 -1.74
C ASP A 616 15.05 -7.23 -0.94
N ASP A 617 15.12 -7.81 0.26
CA ASP A 617 16.35 -7.82 1.08
C ASP A 617 17.53 -8.48 0.36
N GLU A 618 17.25 -9.55 -0.40
CA GLU A 618 18.26 -10.30 -1.16
C GLU A 618 18.72 -9.52 -2.40
N ILE A 619 17.77 -8.87 -3.09
CA ILE A 619 18.04 -7.99 -4.25
C ILE A 619 18.88 -6.79 -3.83
N ASN A 620 18.53 -6.16 -2.69
CA ASN A 620 19.22 -4.99 -2.16
C ASN A 620 20.62 -5.31 -1.61
N SER A 621 20.87 -6.57 -1.24
CA SER A 621 22.19 -7.06 -0.81
C SER A 621 23.15 -7.39 -1.96
N GLU A 622 22.74 -7.15 -3.21
CA GLU A 622 23.51 -7.41 -4.44
C GLU A 622 24.00 -8.86 -4.60
N LYS A 623 23.23 -9.83 -4.10
CA LYS A 623 23.50 -11.25 -4.36
C LYS A 623 23.38 -11.54 -5.86
N GLN A 624 24.33 -12.29 -6.42
CA GLN A 624 24.32 -12.64 -7.85
C GLN A 624 23.31 -13.74 -8.19
N TYR A 625 23.07 -14.67 -7.27
CA TYR A 625 22.05 -15.70 -7.36
C TYR A 625 21.01 -15.49 -6.24
N ILE A 626 19.75 -15.32 -6.66
CA ILE A 626 18.61 -15.18 -5.77
C ILE A 626 17.63 -16.31 -6.16
N PRO A 627 17.62 -17.42 -5.41
CA PRO A 627 16.77 -18.57 -5.72
C PRO A 627 15.29 -18.27 -5.49
N GLY A 628 14.44 -19.07 -6.13
CA GLY A 628 13.02 -19.20 -5.81
C GLY A 628 12.79 -19.82 -4.42
N GLN A 629 11.63 -20.42 -4.22
CA GLN A 629 11.33 -21.21 -3.02
C GLN A 629 11.89 -22.62 -3.14
N GLU A 630 11.78 -23.19 -4.34
CA GLU A 630 12.38 -24.45 -4.78
C GLU A 630 13.24 -24.11 -6.02
N ASP A 631 13.80 -25.09 -6.73
CA ASP A 631 14.53 -24.80 -7.97
C ASP A 631 13.67 -24.94 -9.23
N ASP A 632 12.50 -25.55 -9.12
CA ASP A 632 11.44 -25.63 -10.14
C ASP A 632 10.52 -24.39 -10.19
N ASP A 633 10.76 -23.38 -9.34
CA ASP A 633 10.09 -22.09 -9.35
C ASP A 633 11.06 -20.91 -9.51
N ASP A 634 10.55 -19.81 -10.09
CA ASP A 634 11.30 -18.57 -10.17
C ASP A 634 10.36 -17.37 -10.35
N PHE A 635 10.88 -16.19 -10.06
CA PHE A 635 10.13 -14.94 -10.09
C PHE A 635 10.84 -13.86 -10.90
N GLU A 636 10.09 -12.85 -11.32
CA GLU A 636 10.66 -11.66 -11.94
C GLU A 636 9.85 -10.42 -11.56
N LYS A 637 10.52 -9.28 -11.48
CA LYS A 637 9.95 -8.03 -10.99
C LYS A 637 9.91 -6.93 -12.04
N VAL A 638 8.80 -6.20 -12.04
CA VAL A 638 8.67 -4.90 -12.70
C VAL A 638 8.33 -3.82 -11.68
N ILE A 639 8.58 -2.56 -12.00
CA ILE A 639 8.18 -1.40 -11.22
C ILE A 639 7.40 -0.45 -12.12
N ILE A 640 6.16 -0.13 -11.75
CA ILE A 640 5.33 0.78 -12.54
C ILE A 640 5.83 2.20 -12.34
N GLN A 641 6.22 2.85 -13.42
CA GLN A 641 6.45 4.28 -13.46
C GLN A 641 5.18 5.01 -13.90
N GLU A 642 4.89 6.10 -13.22
CA GLU A 642 3.72 6.95 -13.46
C GLU A 642 4.16 8.35 -13.87
N PHE A 643 3.33 8.98 -14.69
CA PHE A 643 3.43 10.39 -15.08
C PHE A 643 2.35 11.14 -14.32
N ASP A 644 2.69 12.30 -13.77
CA ASP A 644 1.80 13.09 -12.94
C ASP A 644 2.33 14.53 -12.91
N LEU A 645 1.52 15.47 -13.40
CA LEU A 645 1.77 16.90 -13.31
C LEU A 645 0.67 17.61 -12.51
N ALA A 646 1.09 18.33 -11.47
CA ALA A 646 0.22 19.23 -10.74
C ALA A 646 0.45 20.70 -11.13
N LEU A 647 -0.60 21.51 -11.11
CA LEU A 647 -0.60 22.94 -11.42
C LEU A 647 -0.97 23.75 -10.19
N ARG A 648 -0.19 24.78 -9.87
CA ARG A 648 -0.55 25.81 -8.88
C ARG A 648 -0.57 27.19 -9.50
N LYS A 649 -1.59 27.98 -9.20
CA LYS A 649 -1.81 29.36 -9.65
C LYS A 649 -1.82 30.31 -8.46
N PHE A 650 -1.04 31.39 -8.57
CA PHE A 650 -0.98 32.43 -7.55
C PHE A 650 -0.68 33.81 -8.15
N ILE A 651 -1.15 34.88 -7.50
CA ILE A 651 -0.81 36.26 -7.90
C ILE A 651 0.65 36.54 -7.55
N SER A 652 1.45 36.89 -8.56
CA SER A 652 2.86 37.28 -8.41
C SER A 652 3.09 38.78 -8.53
N GLY A 653 2.13 39.56 -9.03
CA GLY A 653 2.28 41.01 -9.12
C GLY A 653 0.98 41.80 -9.26
N LYS A 654 1.06 43.08 -8.86
CA LYS A 654 0.02 44.11 -8.97
C LYS A 654 0.65 45.40 -9.51
N ASN A 655 0.11 45.96 -10.59
CA ASN A 655 0.57 47.22 -11.23
C ASN A 655 2.09 47.28 -11.45
N GLY A 656 2.68 46.18 -11.92
CA GLY A 656 4.13 46.07 -12.15
C GLY A 656 4.99 45.86 -10.90
N THR A 657 4.39 45.84 -9.70
CA THR A 657 5.07 45.53 -8.44
C THR A 657 4.92 44.05 -8.09
N THR A 658 6.01 43.38 -7.74
CA THR A 658 6.00 41.97 -7.31
C THR A 658 5.39 41.82 -5.92
N LEU A 659 4.47 40.86 -5.76
CA LEU A 659 3.90 40.48 -4.47
C LEU A 659 4.72 39.33 -3.86
N ILE A 660 5.06 39.44 -2.57
CA ILE A 660 5.83 38.43 -1.82
C ILE A 660 4.88 37.64 -0.91
N GLY A 661 5.17 36.35 -0.69
CA GLY A 661 4.45 35.52 0.28
C GLY A 661 3.24 34.76 -0.27
N ARG A 662 3.03 34.77 -1.59
CA ARG A 662 1.97 33.99 -2.27
C ARG A 662 2.49 32.76 -3.01
N GLU A 663 3.80 32.57 -3.08
CA GLU A 663 4.39 31.38 -3.72
C GLU A 663 4.05 30.10 -2.92
N PRO A 664 3.72 28.99 -3.59
CA PRO A 664 3.46 27.71 -2.93
C PRO A 664 4.65 27.20 -2.10
N SER A 665 4.39 26.92 -0.82
CA SER A 665 5.26 26.13 0.04
C SER A 665 4.87 24.65 -0.06
N VAL A 666 5.70 23.87 -0.74
CA VAL A 666 5.43 22.45 -1.06
C VAL A 666 5.85 21.54 0.09
N ASP A 667 4.94 20.66 0.53
CA ASP A 667 5.24 19.51 1.40
C ASP A 667 4.99 18.20 0.65
N VAL A 668 6.09 17.49 0.37
CA VAL A 668 6.08 16.20 -0.35
C VAL A 668 6.03 14.98 0.58
N THR A 669 5.92 15.15 1.90
CA THR A 669 6.08 14.04 2.85
C THR A 669 5.12 12.88 2.57
N ASN A 670 3.85 13.17 2.31
CA ASN A 670 2.84 12.14 2.05
C ASN A 670 2.98 11.52 0.66
N LEU A 671 3.42 12.30 -0.33
CA LEU A 671 3.73 11.84 -1.69
C LEU A 671 4.94 10.89 -1.69
N ALA A 672 6.04 11.30 -1.05
CA ALA A 672 7.27 10.52 -0.93
C ALA A 672 7.06 9.18 -0.20
N ASN A 673 6.13 9.16 0.76
CA ASN A 673 5.75 7.95 1.50
C ASN A 673 4.71 7.08 0.75
N GLY A 674 4.20 7.53 -0.40
CA GLY A 674 3.14 6.84 -1.16
C GLY A 674 1.78 6.80 -0.43
N THR A 675 1.55 7.70 0.52
CA THR A 675 0.28 7.80 1.27
C THR A 675 -0.71 8.79 0.66
N ALA A 676 -0.26 9.59 -0.31
CA ALA A 676 -1.05 10.50 -1.13
C ALA A 676 -0.52 10.49 -2.57
N THR A 677 -1.36 10.85 -3.54
CA THR A 677 -0.99 10.97 -4.96
C THR A 677 -0.57 12.39 -5.35
N THR A 678 -0.92 13.42 -4.57
CA THR A 678 -0.47 14.80 -4.78
C THR A 678 0.25 15.36 -3.54
N ALA A 679 1.21 16.27 -3.72
CA ALA A 679 1.83 17.01 -2.63
C ALA A 679 0.85 18.04 -2.02
N THR A 680 1.18 18.49 -0.81
CA THR A 680 0.43 19.59 -0.17
C THR A 680 1.06 20.92 -0.55
N TYR A 681 0.28 21.82 -1.13
CA TYR A 681 0.74 23.12 -1.63
C TYR A 681 0.20 24.27 -0.76
N ASN A 682 0.96 24.68 0.25
CA ASN A 682 0.49 25.72 1.18
C ASN A 682 0.75 27.12 0.61
N HIS A 683 -0.32 27.88 0.32
CA HIS A 683 -0.22 29.30 -0.04
C HIS A 683 -1.58 30.00 0.06
N PRO A 684 -1.60 31.33 0.33
CA PRO A 684 -2.85 32.08 0.48
C PRO A 684 -3.65 32.13 -0.82
N LYS A 685 -4.95 31.90 -0.70
CA LYS A 685 -5.96 32.10 -1.77
C LYS A 685 -6.89 33.28 -1.52
N LYS A 686 -6.70 34.01 -0.41
CA LYS A 686 -7.47 35.22 -0.13
C LYS A 686 -7.32 36.21 -1.29
N ALA A 687 -8.45 36.77 -1.70
CA ALA A 687 -8.51 37.71 -2.81
C ALA A 687 -7.58 38.91 -2.57
N VAL A 688 -6.92 39.36 -3.63
CA VAL A 688 -6.13 40.60 -3.61
C VAL A 688 -7.02 41.75 -4.07
N ASP A 689 -7.02 42.83 -3.30
CA ASP A 689 -7.80 44.03 -3.61
C ASP A 689 -7.19 44.78 -4.80
N MET A 690 -8.00 45.05 -5.81
CA MET A 690 -7.64 45.68 -7.08
C MET A 690 -8.66 46.75 -7.44
N ALA A 691 -8.20 47.94 -7.82
CA ALA A 691 -9.08 48.98 -8.37
C ALA A 691 -9.42 48.67 -9.85
N ARG A 692 -10.41 49.37 -10.40
CA ARG A 692 -10.66 49.35 -11.84
C ARG A 692 -9.43 49.84 -12.60
N GLY A 693 -9.11 49.21 -13.72
CA GLY A 693 -7.93 49.53 -14.52
C GLY A 693 -6.61 48.95 -13.99
N ASP A 694 -6.58 48.44 -12.74
CA ASP A 694 -5.40 47.77 -12.20
C ASP A 694 -5.01 46.54 -13.02
N VAL A 695 -3.71 46.30 -13.12
CA VAL A 695 -3.10 45.16 -13.83
C VAL A 695 -2.62 44.12 -12.83
N VAL A 696 -3.06 42.87 -13.01
CA VAL A 696 -2.69 41.70 -12.21
C VAL A 696 -1.76 40.79 -13.00
N GLU A 697 -0.68 40.31 -12.38
CA GLU A 697 0.18 39.24 -12.90
C GLU A 697 -0.05 37.96 -12.09
N TYR A 698 -0.42 36.88 -12.76
CA TYR A 698 -0.50 35.54 -12.19
C TYR A 698 0.71 34.72 -12.63
N THR A 699 1.24 33.90 -11.73
CA THR A 699 2.16 32.81 -12.04
C THR A 699 1.43 31.48 -11.94
N ILE A 700 1.53 30.68 -13.00
CA ILE A 700 1.11 29.29 -13.09
C ILE A 700 2.38 28.44 -13.02
N ARG A 701 2.49 27.61 -11.99
CA ARG A 701 3.62 26.75 -11.73
C ARG A 701 3.19 25.30 -11.89
N VAL A 702 3.82 24.59 -12.82
CA VAL A 702 3.58 23.16 -13.05
C VAL A 702 4.70 22.34 -12.42
N TYR A 703 4.33 21.45 -11.52
CA TYR A 703 5.20 20.48 -10.85
C TYR A 703 5.11 19.12 -11.55
N ASN A 704 6.16 18.31 -11.46
CA ASN A 704 6.11 16.90 -11.83
C ASN A 704 6.22 16.04 -10.57
N GLU A 705 5.11 15.42 -10.19
CA GLU A 705 4.96 14.54 -9.02
C GLU A 705 5.16 13.07 -9.39
N GLY A 706 5.18 12.80 -10.70
CA GLY A 706 5.42 11.49 -11.29
C GLY A 706 6.89 11.08 -11.31
N SER A 707 7.09 9.81 -11.63
CA SER A 707 8.40 9.17 -11.78
C SER A 707 8.96 9.25 -13.22
N ILE A 708 8.25 9.95 -14.11
CA ILE A 708 8.56 10.09 -15.54
C ILE A 708 8.79 11.57 -15.87
N ASP A 709 9.95 11.89 -16.43
CA ASP A 709 10.23 13.23 -16.98
C ASP A 709 9.20 13.59 -18.07
N GLY A 710 8.76 14.85 -18.15
CA GLY A 710 7.96 15.30 -19.29
C GLY A 710 7.61 16.78 -19.32
N TYR A 711 6.53 17.11 -20.02
CA TYR A 711 6.16 18.47 -20.42
C TYR A 711 4.66 18.74 -20.21
N ALA A 712 4.34 19.94 -19.72
CA ALA A 712 3.01 20.51 -19.86
C ALA A 712 2.86 21.08 -21.27
N ASN A 713 2.26 20.29 -22.15
CA ASN A 713 2.19 20.58 -23.58
C ASN A 713 1.22 21.72 -23.89
N LYS A 714 0.12 21.84 -23.13
CA LYS A 714 -0.86 22.91 -23.27
C LYS A 714 -1.50 23.28 -21.93
N ILE A 715 -1.49 24.58 -21.61
CA ILE A 715 -2.16 25.15 -20.44
C ILE A 715 -3.29 26.05 -20.92
N VAL A 716 -4.43 25.99 -20.24
CA VAL A 716 -5.61 26.82 -20.48
C VAL A 716 -5.90 27.66 -19.25
N ASP A 717 -6.26 28.93 -19.45
CA ASP A 717 -6.61 29.91 -18.43
C ASP A 717 -8.00 30.49 -18.77
N LYS A 718 -8.91 30.50 -17.80
CA LYS A 718 -10.33 30.85 -17.93
C LYS A 718 -10.61 32.11 -17.12
N LEU A 719 -10.73 33.21 -17.84
CA LEU A 719 -10.93 34.54 -17.26
C LEU A 719 -12.42 34.79 -16.91
N PRO A 720 -12.69 35.42 -15.75
CA PRO A 720 -14.03 35.92 -15.41
C PRO A 720 -14.41 37.10 -16.30
N ALA A 721 -15.71 37.39 -16.41
CA ALA A 721 -16.24 38.38 -17.36
C ALA A 721 -15.63 39.79 -17.21
N GLU A 722 -15.27 40.21 -16.00
CA GLU A 722 -14.72 41.55 -15.73
C GLU A 722 -13.19 41.63 -15.69
N LEU A 723 -12.50 40.53 -16.07
CA LEU A 723 -11.05 40.51 -16.22
C LEU A 723 -10.68 40.45 -17.71
N GLU A 724 -9.82 41.37 -18.15
CA GLU A 724 -9.42 41.54 -19.55
C GLU A 724 -8.01 41.00 -19.79
N PHE A 725 -7.86 40.11 -20.78
CA PHE A 725 -6.55 39.70 -21.27
C PHE A 725 -5.86 40.83 -22.04
N LEU A 726 -4.55 41.02 -21.82
CA LEU A 726 -3.76 42.06 -22.49
C LEU A 726 -2.86 41.46 -23.59
N PRO A 727 -3.29 41.39 -24.86
CA PRO A 727 -2.53 40.69 -25.92
C PRO A 727 -1.19 41.34 -26.26
N GLU A 728 -1.08 42.67 -26.11
CA GLU A 728 0.14 43.44 -26.42
C GLU A 728 1.11 43.52 -25.22
N ASN A 729 0.79 42.90 -24.08
CA ASN A 729 1.66 42.91 -22.90
C ASN A 729 2.91 42.05 -23.13
N GLU A 730 4.09 42.57 -22.78
CA GLU A 730 5.38 41.89 -23.01
C GLU A 730 5.45 40.49 -22.40
N THR A 731 4.90 40.29 -21.18
CA THR A 731 4.84 38.99 -20.50
C THR A 731 3.95 38.02 -21.26
N ASN A 732 2.77 38.46 -21.70
CA ASN A 732 1.83 37.61 -22.42
C ASN A 732 2.40 37.15 -23.77
N ILE A 733 3.12 38.05 -24.48
CA ILE A 733 3.84 37.74 -25.71
C ILE A 733 5.00 36.76 -25.44
N GLN A 734 5.78 36.98 -24.38
CA GLN A 734 6.91 36.13 -23.99
C GLN A 734 6.46 34.68 -23.74
N TYR A 735 5.35 34.50 -23.01
CA TYR A 735 4.78 33.20 -22.70
C TYR A 735 3.81 32.69 -23.77
N GLY A 736 3.72 33.36 -24.93
CA GLY A 736 3.02 32.87 -26.11
C GLY A 736 1.51 32.65 -25.95
N TRP A 737 0.88 33.40 -25.05
CA TRP A 737 -0.56 33.27 -24.79
C TRP A 737 -1.41 33.67 -26.00
N GLN A 738 -2.46 32.89 -26.26
CA GLN A 738 -3.43 33.12 -27.33
C GLN A 738 -4.83 33.15 -26.74
N VAL A 739 -5.57 34.21 -27.00
CA VAL A 739 -6.95 34.40 -26.52
C VAL A 739 -7.97 33.98 -27.57
N SER A 740 -9.07 33.36 -27.14
CA SER A 740 -10.24 33.03 -27.97
C SER A 740 -11.04 34.26 -28.39
N GLU A 741 -11.94 34.10 -29.36
CA GLU A 741 -12.80 35.19 -29.86
C GLU A 741 -13.69 35.84 -28.79
N ASP A 742 -14.07 35.09 -27.75
CA ASP A 742 -14.88 35.59 -26.62
C ASP A 742 -14.06 36.39 -25.59
N GLY A 743 -12.72 36.42 -25.72
CA GLY A 743 -11.83 37.11 -24.79
C GLY A 743 -11.62 36.42 -23.45
N ARG A 744 -12.19 35.22 -23.22
CA ARG A 744 -12.26 34.58 -21.90
C ARG A 744 -11.42 33.32 -21.75
N THR A 745 -11.12 32.61 -22.83
CA THR A 745 -10.23 31.45 -22.79
C THR A 745 -8.87 31.84 -23.37
N VAL A 746 -7.83 31.74 -22.56
CA VAL A 746 -6.45 31.98 -23.01
C VAL A 746 -5.68 30.67 -22.95
N THR A 747 -4.87 30.38 -23.96
CA THR A 747 -4.12 29.12 -24.04
C THR A 747 -2.66 29.36 -24.37
N THR A 748 -1.77 28.50 -23.90
CA THR A 748 -0.35 28.54 -24.24
C THR A 748 0.24 27.13 -24.37
N ASP A 749 1.18 27.00 -25.30
CA ASP A 749 2.02 25.82 -25.53
C ASP A 749 3.47 26.03 -25.04
N TYR A 750 3.71 27.06 -24.23
CA TYR A 750 5.05 27.54 -23.88
C TYR A 750 5.94 26.47 -23.25
N LEU A 751 5.38 25.58 -22.41
CA LEU A 751 6.12 24.50 -21.74
C LEU A 751 6.22 23.21 -22.56
N SER A 752 5.76 23.20 -23.81
CA SER A 752 5.92 22.05 -24.71
C SER A 752 7.39 21.82 -25.10
N GLU A 753 7.69 20.58 -25.51
CA GLU A 753 9.00 20.20 -26.05
C GLU A 753 9.42 21.10 -27.25
N ALA A 754 8.49 21.36 -28.18
CA ALA A 754 8.75 22.12 -29.40
C ALA A 754 9.23 23.55 -29.13
N ARG A 755 8.72 24.18 -28.06
CA ARG A 755 9.13 25.53 -27.63
C ARG A 755 10.45 25.54 -26.85
N GLY A 756 10.78 24.44 -26.17
CA GLY A 756 12.02 24.28 -25.38
C GLY A 756 13.30 24.15 -26.21
N GLY A 757 13.19 24.02 -27.53
CA GLY A 757 14.30 23.97 -28.49
C GLY A 757 14.64 25.30 -29.20
N ILE A 758 13.90 26.38 -28.94
CA ILE A 758 14.16 27.70 -29.55
C ILE A 758 15.26 28.44 -28.75
N PRO A 759 16.42 28.79 -29.33
CA PRO A 759 17.51 29.41 -28.58
C PRO A 759 17.14 30.84 -28.13
N VAL A 760 17.03 31.05 -26.82
CA VAL A 760 17.35 32.36 -26.23
C VAL A 760 18.86 32.55 -26.38
N SER A 761 19.28 33.71 -26.85
CA SER A 761 20.50 33.96 -27.65
C SER A 761 21.89 33.66 -27.04
N THR A 762 22.05 32.91 -25.94
CA THR A 762 23.40 32.67 -25.36
C THR A 762 23.64 31.31 -24.65
N ALA A 763 22.93 30.22 -24.97
CA ALA A 763 23.38 28.89 -24.50
C ALA A 763 22.97 27.72 -25.41
N THR A 764 23.93 26.85 -25.70
CA THR A 764 23.76 25.58 -26.42
C THR A 764 23.42 24.48 -25.41
N THR A 765 22.14 24.24 -25.10
CA THR A 765 21.70 23.05 -24.35
C THR A 765 20.28 22.66 -24.74
N SER A 766 20.08 21.38 -25.03
CA SER A 766 18.80 20.71 -25.31
C SER A 766 17.80 20.77 -24.13
N ASN A 767 16.50 20.91 -24.46
CA ASN A 767 15.31 20.76 -23.60
C ASN A 767 15.19 21.66 -22.35
N GLN A 768 15.04 22.98 -22.52
CA GLN A 768 14.83 23.92 -21.40
C GLN A 768 13.49 23.73 -20.66
N ASN A 769 12.48 23.15 -21.31
CA ASN A 769 11.12 23.01 -20.75
C ASN A 769 10.85 21.68 -20.05
N LEU A 770 11.80 20.73 -20.09
CA LEU A 770 11.60 19.42 -19.49
C LEU A 770 11.46 19.55 -17.97
N ILE A 771 10.36 19.07 -17.42
CA ILE A 771 10.09 19.00 -15.99
C ILE A 771 10.52 17.61 -15.52
N LYS A 772 11.56 17.56 -14.69
CA LYS A 772 12.16 16.31 -14.23
C LYS A 772 11.23 15.56 -13.28
N ALA A 773 11.24 14.24 -13.38
CA ALA A 773 10.55 13.34 -12.47
C ALA A 773 10.89 13.64 -11.02
N PHE A 774 9.94 13.40 -10.13
CA PHE A 774 10.12 13.49 -8.70
C PHE A 774 11.24 12.56 -8.22
N ASP A 775 12.23 13.12 -7.51
CA ASP A 775 13.39 12.37 -7.02
C ASP A 775 13.16 11.70 -5.65
N GLY A 776 11.94 11.79 -5.12
CA GLY A 776 11.56 11.32 -3.79
C GLY A 776 11.77 12.36 -2.67
N THR A 777 12.36 13.51 -2.97
CA THR A 777 12.65 14.58 -1.99
C THR A 777 12.25 15.98 -2.46
N THR A 778 12.37 16.28 -3.75
CA THR A 778 12.08 17.60 -4.33
C THR A 778 11.33 17.48 -5.66
N LEU A 779 10.27 18.27 -5.82
CA LEU A 779 9.56 18.40 -7.09
C LEU A 779 10.30 19.38 -8.00
N SER A 780 10.50 18.99 -9.26
CA SER A 780 10.88 19.95 -10.29
C SER A 780 9.66 20.66 -10.83
N TYR A 781 9.81 21.93 -11.20
CA TYR A 781 8.70 22.71 -11.73
C TYR A 781 9.13 23.70 -12.83
N LYS A 782 8.13 24.23 -13.53
CA LYS A 782 8.27 25.35 -14.48
C LYS A 782 7.16 26.37 -14.31
N ASP A 783 7.50 27.63 -14.53
CA ASP A 783 6.58 28.76 -14.39
C ASP A 783 6.17 29.32 -15.75
N VAL A 784 4.89 29.66 -15.85
CA VAL A 784 4.27 30.43 -16.92
C VAL A 784 3.57 31.63 -16.28
N LYS A 785 3.73 32.83 -16.84
CA LYS A 785 3.06 34.02 -16.31
C LYS A 785 1.99 34.52 -17.27
N ILE A 786 0.89 35.02 -16.72
CA ILE A 786 -0.18 35.67 -17.47
C ILE A 786 -0.56 36.99 -16.79
N VAL A 787 -0.74 38.02 -17.60
CA VAL A 787 -1.08 39.37 -17.15
C VAL A 787 -2.48 39.74 -17.65
N CYS A 788 -3.33 40.22 -16.75
CA CYS A 788 -4.69 40.66 -17.04
C CYS A 788 -4.95 42.04 -16.42
N LYS A 789 -6.00 42.73 -16.86
CA LYS A 789 -6.45 44.03 -16.33
C LYS A 789 -7.87 43.92 -15.80
N VAL A 790 -8.16 44.52 -14.65
CA VAL A 790 -9.55 44.70 -14.17
C VAL A 790 -10.25 45.70 -15.09
N LYS A 791 -11.39 45.33 -15.66
CA LYS A 791 -12.11 46.22 -16.59
C LYS A 791 -12.60 47.49 -15.88
N ASP A 792 -12.66 48.59 -16.62
CA ASP A 792 -13.18 49.87 -16.12
C ASP A 792 -14.69 49.81 -15.77
N THR A 793 -15.38 48.76 -16.22
CA THR A 793 -16.79 48.49 -15.93
C THR A 793 -16.99 47.41 -14.85
N ALA A 794 -15.94 47.01 -14.14
CA ALA A 794 -16.04 45.93 -13.16
C ALA A 794 -16.91 46.32 -11.96
N GLU A 795 -17.82 45.45 -11.54
CA GLU A 795 -18.69 45.70 -10.39
C GLU A 795 -17.88 45.78 -9.09
N PHE A 796 -18.11 46.82 -8.29
CA PHE A 796 -17.41 47.02 -7.03
C PHE A 796 -17.80 45.98 -5.97
N GLY A 797 -16.86 45.63 -5.09
CA GLY A 797 -17.02 44.56 -4.11
C GLY A 797 -16.98 43.14 -4.68
N LYS A 798 -17.11 42.96 -6.00
CA LYS A 798 -17.15 41.65 -6.64
C LYS A 798 -15.78 40.96 -6.63
N LYS A 799 -15.79 39.65 -6.36
CA LYS A 799 -14.61 38.78 -6.51
C LYS A 799 -14.53 38.26 -7.95
N LEU A 800 -13.38 38.42 -8.59
CA LEU A 800 -13.08 37.90 -9.91
C LEU A 800 -12.16 36.68 -9.77
N THR A 801 -12.70 35.48 -10.01
CA THR A 801 -11.96 34.22 -9.91
C THR A 801 -11.43 33.80 -11.27
N ASN A 802 -10.12 33.65 -11.39
CA ASN A 802 -9.43 33.15 -12.58
C ASN A 802 -8.98 31.70 -12.36
N LEU A 803 -9.30 30.79 -13.29
CA LEU A 803 -8.97 29.35 -13.21
C LEU A 803 -7.99 28.95 -14.32
N ALA A 804 -7.09 28.01 -14.05
CA ALA A 804 -6.21 27.43 -15.05
C ALA A 804 -6.12 25.91 -14.91
N GLU A 805 -5.94 25.19 -16.03
CA GLU A 805 -5.80 23.74 -16.10
C GLU A 805 -4.69 23.34 -17.09
N ILE A 806 -4.08 22.17 -16.89
CA ILE A 806 -3.26 21.50 -17.91
C ILE A 806 -4.20 20.69 -18.80
N THR A 807 -4.17 20.91 -20.13
CA THR A 807 -5.08 20.20 -21.05
C THR A 807 -4.39 19.19 -21.95
N GLU A 808 -3.05 19.21 -21.99
CA GLU A 808 -2.25 18.25 -22.73
C GLU A 808 -0.88 18.11 -22.06
N ALA A 809 -0.46 16.87 -21.80
CA ALA A 809 0.86 16.55 -21.26
C ALA A 809 1.53 15.44 -22.09
N LYS A 810 2.86 15.44 -22.10
CA LYS A 810 3.68 14.46 -22.83
C LYS A 810 4.89 14.02 -22.02
N ASP A 811 5.35 12.79 -22.22
CA ASP A 811 6.61 12.35 -21.63
C ASP A 811 7.84 13.00 -22.30
N SER A 812 9.03 12.74 -21.76
CA SER A 812 10.30 13.25 -22.28
C SER A 812 10.63 12.86 -23.72
N GLU A 813 9.96 11.85 -24.28
CA GLU A 813 10.12 11.37 -25.66
C GLU A 813 9.04 11.94 -26.61
N GLY A 814 8.10 12.73 -26.08
CA GLY A 814 7.01 13.33 -26.84
C GLY A 814 5.79 12.42 -27.04
N ASN A 815 5.70 11.30 -26.31
CA ASN A 815 4.54 10.42 -26.36
C ASN A 815 3.41 10.95 -25.47
N ASP A 816 2.17 10.63 -25.84
CA ASP A 816 1.01 10.92 -25.00
C ASP A 816 1.11 10.10 -23.71
N VAL A 817 0.74 10.73 -22.60
CA VAL A 817 0.76 10.17 -21.26
C VAL A 817 -0.62 10.32 -20.64
N ILE A 818 -0.90 9.43 -19.70
CA ILE A 818 -2.07 9.51 -18.84
C ILE A 818 -1.55 10.03 -17.51
N ASP A 819 -2.14 11.12 -17.04
CA ASP A 819 -1.89 11.62 -15.70
C ASP A 819 -2.53 10.67 -14.67
N ARG A 820 -1.89 10.50 -13.52
CA ARG A 820 -2.28 9.46 -12.55
C ARG A 820 -3.66 9.72 -11.96
N ASP A 821 -3.93 10.97 -11.62
CA ASP A 821 -5.08 11.39 -10.83
C ASP A 821 -5.82 12.60 -11.42
N SER A 822 -5.44 13.02 -12.63
CA SER A 822 -6.15 14.05 -13.40
C SER A 822 -6.71 13.52 -14.74
N GLU A 823 -7.93 13.93 -15.11
CA GLU A 823 -8.50 13.65 -16.43
C GLU A 823 -8.38 14.88 -17.35
N THR A 824 -7.82 14.69 -18.56
CA THR A 824 -7.59 15.82 -19.47
C THR A 824 -8.88 16.57 -19.85
N ASN A 825 -8.86 17.92 -19.73
CA ASN A 825 -9.91 18.83 -20.19
C ASN A 825 -11.28 18.55 -19.54
N ASN A 826 -11.28 18.37 -18.22
CA ASN A 826 -12.47 18.09 -17.43
C ASN A 826 -12.83 19.21 -16.41
N MET A 827 -12.04 20.28 -16.28
CA MET A 827 -12.29 21.36 -15.32
C MET A 827 -13.68 21.97 -15.52
N GLN A 828 -14.51 21.93 -14.47
CA GLN A 828 -15.86 22.50 -14.51
C GLN A 828 -15.82 23.98 -14.12
N VAL A 829 -15.98 24.88 -15.09
CA VAL A 829 -16.05 26.32 -14.82
C VAL A 829 -17.44 26.68 -14.28
N PRO A 830 -17.57 27.25 -13.06
CA PRO A 830 -18.84 27.74 -12.52
C PRO A 830 -19.50 28.80 -13.42
N SER A 831 -20.80 29.03 -13.22
CA SER A 831 -21.51 30.13 -13.88
C SER A 831 -20.95 31.50 -13.44
N ASP A 832 -21.10 32.55 -14.25
CA ASP A 832 -20.63 33.91 -13.88
C ASP A 832 -21.27 34.45 -12.58
N GLU A 833 -22.44 33.94 -12.20
CA GLU A 833 -23.13 34.26 -10.95
C GLU A 833 -22.48 33.56 -9.75
N ASP A 834 -22.03 32.31 -9.90
CA ASP A 834 -21.44 31.50 -8.83
C ASP A 834 -19.91 31.64 -8.73
N LEU A 835 -19.26 32.07 -9.81
CA LEU A 835 -17.80 32.18 -9.94
C LEU A 835 -17.14 33.04 -8.84
N PRO A 836 -17.73 34.17 -8.38
CA PRO A 836 -17.18 34.95 -7.26
C PRO A 836 -17.05 34.15 -5.96
N ALA A 837 -18.02 33.27 -5.67
CA ALA A 837 -18.11 32.49 -4.44
C ALA A 837 -17.33 31.17 -4.47
N TYR A 838 -16.76 30.78 -5.63
CA TYR A 838 -16.07 29.50 -5.83
C TYR A 838 -15.01 29.24 -4.75
N LYS A 839 -15.17 28.18 -3.94
CA LYS A 839 -14.27 27.80 -2.82
C LYS A 839 -14.09 28.84 -1.71
N ASP A 840 -15.03 29.77 -1.52
CA ASP A 840 -14.96 30.73 -0.40
C ASP A 840 -15.02 30.06 0.98
N ASP A 841 -15.76 28.96 1.13
CA ASP A 841 -15.85 28.20 2.40
C ASP A 841 -14.51 27.59 2.85
N GLU A 842 -13.60 27.33 1.90
CA GLU A 842 -12.29 26.72 2.12
C GLU A 842 -11.15 27.75 2.16
N ILE A 843 -11.43 29.03 1.87
CA ILE A 843 -10.41 30.05 1.53
C ILE A 843 -9.38 30.34 2.63
N ASN A 844 -9.72 30.00 3.88
CA ASN A 844 -8.88 30.20 5.06
C ASN A 844 -8.01 28.97 5.41
N ASN A 845 -8.14 27.87 4.68
CA ASN A 845 -7.27 26.70 4.85
C ASN A 845 -5.86 27.01 4.33
N GLU A 846 -4.83 26.39 4.92
CA GLU A 846 -3.44 26.57 4.46
C GLU A 846 -3.23 26.02 3.04
N TYR A 847 -3.88 24.91 2.71
CA TYR A 847 -3.94 24.32 1.37
C TYR A 847 -5.40 24.28 0.90
N VAL A 848 -5.64 24.94 -0.23
CA VAL A 848 -6.92 24.91 -0.95
C VAL A 848 -6.66 24.33 -2.35
N PRO A 849 -7.01 23.05 -2.60
CA PRO A 849 -6.80 22.40 -3.89
C PRO A 849 -7.73 22.98 -4.97
N GLY A 850 -7.42 22.68 -6.24
CA GLY A 850 -8.34 22.84 -7.37
C GLY A 850 -9.49 21.84 -7.33
N GLN A 851 -10.00 21.45 -8.49
CA GLN A 851 -10.95 20.35 -8.64
C GLN A 851 -10.18 19.02 -8.67
N GLU A 852 -9.11 19.00 -9.46
CA GLU A 852 -8.04 18.03 -9.52
C GLU A 852 -6.71 18.77 -9.22
N ASP A 853 -5.57 18.10 -9.33
CA ASP A 853 -4.27 18.71 -9.05
C ASP A 853 -3.64 19.38 -10.27
N ASP A 854 -4.09 19.07 -11.48
CA ASP A 854 -3.70 19.74 -12.72
C ASP A 854 -4.45 21.07 -12.99
N ASP A 855 -5.36 21.46 -12.09
CA ASP A 855 -6.06 22.74 -12.11
C ASP A 855 -5.90 23.55 -10.82
N ASP A 856 -6.00 24.88 -10.96
CA ASP A 856 -6.00 25.79 -9.83
C ASP A 856 -6.64 27.14 -10.14
N PHE A 857 -7.00 27.88 -9.10
CA PHE A 857 -7.67 29.17 -9.21
C PHE A 857 -6.99 30.28 -8.40
N GLU A 858 -7.31 31.53 -8.71
CA GLU A 858 -6.88 32.68 -7.94
C GLU A 858 -7.89 33.83 -8.03
N LYS A 859 -7.97 34.67 -7.00
CA LYS A 859 -9.02 35.69 -6.86
C LYS A 859 -8.45 37.10 -6.71
N VAL A 860 -9.12 38.06 -7.35
CA VAL A 860 -9.01 39.49 -7.02
C VAL A 860 -10.37 40.01 -6.57
N ARG A 861 -10.41 41.06 -5.74
CA ARG A 861 -11.64 41.75 -5.34
C ARG A 861 -11.59 43.18 -5.86
N VAL A 862 -12.65 43.62 -6.52
CA VAL A 862 -12.72 44.97 -7.07
C VAL A 862 -13.04 45.94 -5.93
N VAL A 863 -12.14 46.88 -5.64
CA VAL A 863 -12.27 47.86 -4.55
C VAL A 863 -12.41 49.29 -5.09
N TYR A 864 -12.92 50.19 -4.26
CA TYR A 864 -13.14 51.61 -4.54
C TYR A 864 -12.93 52.44 -3.28
N PHE A 865 -12.72 53.74 -3.47
CA PHE A 865 -12.62 54.74 -2.42
C PHE A 865 -13.85 55.63 -2.47
N ASP A 866 -14.38 56.00 -1.30
CA ASP A 866 -15.68 56.68 -1.15
C ASP A 866 -15.80 57.26 0.27
N LEU A 867 -15.82 58.59 0.38
CA LEU A 867 -15.99 59.35 1.61
C LEU A 867 -17.30 60.16 1.59
N ALA A 868 -18.13 59.93 2.60
CA ALA A 868 -19.38 60.66 2.79
C ALA A 868 -19.28 61.70 3.91
N LEU A 869 -19.85 62.89 3.73
CA LEU A 869 -19.85 63.99 4.71
C LEU A 869 -21.24 64.25 5.29
N ARG A 870 -21.36 64.36 6.62
CA ARG A 870 -22.60 64.81 7.29
C ARG A 870 -22.32 66.00 8.20
N LYS A 871 -23.10 67.05 8.00
CA LYS A 871 -23.03 68.33 8.73
C LYS A 871 -24.26 68.50 9.62
N PHE A 872 -24.03 68.81 10.89
CA PHE A 872 -25.10 69.03 11.85
C PHE A 872 -24.74 70.02 12.95
N ILE A 873 -25.72 70.80 13.41
CA ILE A 873 -25.56 71.70 14.57
C ILE A 873 -25.42 70.86 15.85
N THR A 874 -24.39 71.17 16.63
CA THR A 874 -24.06 70.50 17.89
C THR A 874 -24.13 71.39 19.11
N ALA A 875 -24.07 72.72 18.96
CA ALA A 875 -24.36 73.65 20.03
C ALA A 875 -24.81 75.03 19.54
N VAL A 876 -25.59 75.73 20.36
CA VAL A 876 -25.89 77.17 20.25
C VAL A 876 -25.54 77.81 21.60
N ASP A 877 -24.63 78.78 21.62
CA ASP A 877 -24.16 79.44 22.85
C ASP A 877 -23.79 78.46 23.98
N ASP A 878 -22.95 77.48 23.63
CA ASP A 878 -22.49 76.38 24.49
C ASP A 878 -23.60 75.41 24.98
N GLN A 879 -24.86 75.56 24.55
CA GLN A 879 -25.93 74.61 24.83
C GLN A 879 -25.93 73.49 23.78
N GLU A 880 -25.72 72.24 24.20
CA GLU A 880 -25.65 71.09 23.29
C GLU A 880 -26.98 70.77 22.59
N VAL A 881 -26.90 70.46 21.29
CA VAL A 881 -27.99 69.98 20.45
C VAL A 881 -27.68 68.55 20.00
N THR A 882 -28.31 67.55 20.64
CA THR A 882 -28.00 66.13 20.41
C THR A 882 -28.96 65.44 19.44
N THR A 883 -30.08 66.05 19.09
CA THR A 883 -31.14 65.44 18.25
C THR A 883 -30.78 65.34 16.78
N ARG A 884 -29.60 65.84 16.37
CA ARG A 884 -29.16 65.97 14.99
C ARG A 884 -28.02 65.05 14.58
N VAL A 885 -27.52 64.23 15.52
CA VAL A 885 -26.44 63.27 15.22
C VAL A 885 -26.97 62.22 14.23
N PRO A 886 -26.32 62.01 13.07
CA PRO A 886 -26.77 61.06 12.05
C PRO A 886 -26.96 59.64 12.60
N GLN A 887 -28.09 59.02 12.27
CA GLN A 887 -28.39 57.62 12.57
C GLN A 887 -28.25 56.79 11.29
N LEU A 888 -27.43 55.74 11.32
CA LEU A 888 -27.10 54.93 10.14
C LEU A 888 -28.06 53.76 9.97
N SER A 889 -28.42 53.47 8.72
CA SER A 889 -29.17 52.28 8.30
C SER A 889 -28.76 51.88 6.88
N ILE A 890 -29.04 50.65 6.46
CA ILE A 890 -28.82 50.23 5.06
C ILE A 890 -30.09 50.52 4.25
N GLY A 891 -29.94 51.23 3.12
CA GLY A 891 -31.00 51.55 2.17
C GLY A 891 -31.51 50.33 1.38
N GLU A 892 -32.60 50.49 0.64
CA GLU A 892 -33.13 49.43 -0.24
C GLU A 892 -32.21 49.14 -1.44
N ASP A 893 -31.35 50.09 -1.80
CA ASP A 893 -30.29 50.02 -2.81
C ASP A 893 -29.01 49.35 -2.30
N GLY A 894 -28.88 49.14 -0.99
CA GLY A 894 -27.70 48.57 -0.35
C GLY A 894 -26.68 49.60 0.15
N ASN A 895 -26.88 50.89 -0.11
CA ASN A 895 -25.99 51.98 0.32
C ASN A 895 -26.28 52.40 1.76
N ILE A 896 -25.36 53.12 2.39
CA ILE A 896 -25.53 53.61 3.76
C ILE A 896 -26.45 54.84 3.74
N LYS A 897 -27.52 54.78 4.53
CA LYS A 897 -28.48 55.87 4.70
C LYS A 897 -28.29 56.56 6.05
N TYR A 898 -28.24 57.88 6.01
CA TYR A 898 -28.06 58.75 7.17
C TYR A 898 -29.36 59.49 7.50
N ASP A 899 -29.93 59.21 8.66
CA ASP A 899 -31.17 59.83 9.13
C ASP A 899 -30.88 60.84 10.24
N HIS A 900 -31.18 62.12 9.99
CA HIS A 900 -31.16 63.20 10.98
C HIS A 900 -32.02 64.39 10.52
N THR A 901 -32.53 65.18 11.48
CA THR A 901 -33.35 66.36 11.17
C THR A 901 -32.52 67.48 10.56
N LYS A 902 -33.10 68.15 9.56
CA LYS A 902 -32.59 69.35 8.89
C LYS A 902 -33.56 70.54 9.05
N ASP A 903 -34.49 70.47 10.01
CA ASP A 903 -35.36 71.60 10.32
C ASP A 903 -34.50 72.83 10.69
N PRO A 904 -34.89 74.08 10.45
CA PRO A 904 -34.07 75.22 10.88
C PRO A 904 -33.92 75.28 12.41
N VAL A 905 -32.69 75.46 12.92
CA VAL A 905 -32.46 75.76 14.35
C VAL A 905 -32.75 77.23 14.60
N GLU A 906 -33.63 77.51 15.56
CA GLU A 906 -33.92 78.89 15.95
C GLU A 906 -32.81 79.44 16.84
N VAL A 907 -32.32 80.64 16.51
CA VAL A 907 -31.24 81.35 17.20
C VAL A 907 -31.59 82.82 17.37
N GLU A 908 -30.82 83.54 18.16
CA GLU A 908 -30.88 84.99 18.32
C GLU A 908 -29.65 85.66 17.67
N ASN A 909 -29.75 86.94 17.29
CA ASN A 909 -28.57 87.67 16.80
C ASN A 909 -27.50 87.76 17.90
N GLY A 910 -26.27 87.44 17.53
CA GLY A 910 -25.14 87.36 18.45
C GLY A 910 -24.78 85.95 18.88
N ASP A 911 -25.71 84.99 18.80
CA ASP A 911 -25.49 83.59 19.17
C ASP A 911 -24.31 82.99 18.39
N VAL A 912 -23.55 82.10 19.04
CA VAL A 912 -22.51 81.29 18.41
C VAL A 912 -23.03 79.88 18.15
N VAL A 913 -23.16 79.54 16.87
CA VAL A 913 -23.60 78.21 16.41
C VAL A 913 -22.38 77.36 16.11
N THR A 914 -22.29 76.20 16.74
CA THR A 914 -21.23 75.20 16.51
C THR A 914 -21.77 74.05 15.67
N TYR A 915 -21.15 73.82 14.52
CA TYR A 915 -21.41 72.71 13.62
C TYR A 915 -20.37 71.62 13.82
N THR A 916 -20.79 70.37 13.73
CA THR A 916 -19.90 69.22 13.54
C THR A 916 -20.06 68.74 12.11
N ILE A 917 -18.92 68.54 11.44
CA ILE A 917 -18.79 67.89 10.13
C ILE A 917 -18.18 66.53 10.40
N ARG A 918 -18.90 65.48 10.06
CA ARG A 918 -18.51 64.10 10.25
C ARG A 918 -18.27 63.45 8.89
N ILE A 919 -17.08 62.88 8.70
CA ILE A 919 -16.69 62.22 7.45
C ILE A 919 -16.61 60.73 7.69
N TYR A 920 -17.40 59.96 6.94
CA TYR A 920 -17.44 58.50 6.94
C TYR A 920 -16.65 57.98 5.73
N ASN A 921 -16.10 56.78 5.83
CA ASN A 921 -15.57 56.05 4.66
C ASN A 921 -16.52 54.90 4.33
N GLU A 922 -17.21 54.99 3.20
CA GLU A 922 -18.11 53.96 2.67
C GLU A 922 -17.38 53.00 1.70
N GLY A 923 -16.19 53.41 1.26
CA GLY A 923 -15.34 52.68 0.34
C GLY A 923 -14.63 51.48 0.97
N LEU A 924 -14.03 50.68 0.10
CA LEU A 924 -13.23 49.51 0.47
C LEU A 924 -11.73 49.82 0.57
N ILE A 925 -11.36 51.11 0.54
CA ILE A 925 -9.99 51.62 0.58
C ILE A 925 -9.87 52.61 1.74
N ASP A 926 -8.87 52.44 2.61
CA ASP A 926 -8.55 53.39 3.67
C ASP A 926 -8.06 54.72 3.08
N GLY A 927 -8.42 55.85 3.69
CA GLY A 927 -7.89 57.14 3.26
C GLY A 927 -8.17 58.30 4.22
N TYR A 928 -7.96 59.51 3.71
CA TYR A 928 -8.05 60.77 4.45
C TYR A 928 -8.90 61.78 3.69
N ALA A 929 -9.63 62.60 4.43
CA ALA A 929 -10.11 63.88 3.94
C ALA A 929 -8.95 64.89 4.04
N THR A 930 -8.28 65.13 2.92
CA THR A 930 -7.09 66.00 2.84
C THR A 930 -7.45 67.46 3.09
N GLU A 931 -8.57 67.93 2.53
CA GLU A 931 -9.11 69.27 2.77
C GLU A 931 -10.63 69.24 2.92
N VAL A 932 -11.15 69.92 3.93
CA VAL A 932 -12.59 70.13 4.14
C VAL A 932 -12.88 71.61 4.03
N LYS A 933 -13.95 71.97 3.31
CA LYS A 933 -14.35 73.34 3.03
C LYS A 933 -15.74 73.62 3.58
N ASP A 934 -15.95 74.83 4.10
CA ASP A 934 -17.23 75.28 4.66
C ASP A 934 -17.53 76.72 4.19
N ASP A 935 -18.71 76.93 3.60
CA ASP A 935 -19.14 78.21 3.07
C ASP A 935 -19.62 79.14 4.20
N ILE A 936 -19.23 80.41 4.17
CA ILE A 936 -19.71 81.45 5.08
C ILE A 936 -20.92 82.15 4.43
N PRO A 937 -22.17 81.80 4.75
CA PRO A 937 -23.33 82.48 4.19
C PRO A 937 -23.50 83.88 4.78
N ASP A 938 -24.11 84.79 4.00
CA ASP A 938 -24.60 86.07 4.51
C ASP A 938 -25.46 85.85 5.77
N GLY A 939 -25.18 86.57 6.85
CA GLY A 939 -25.87 86.42 8.13
C GLY A 939 -25.13 85.55 9.14
N LEU A 940 -24.06 84.85 8.74
CA LEU A 940 -23.08 84.23 9.63
C LEU A 940 -21.72 84.93 9.52
N LYS A 941 -20.94 84.88 10.60
CA LYS A 941 -19.60 85.45 10.65
C LYS A 941 -18.63 84.45 11.25
N PHE A 942 -17.53 84.18 10.54
CA PHE A 942 -16.46 83.33 11.04
C PHE A 942 -15.74 83.98 12.23
N LEU A 943 -15.34 83.13 13.19
CA LEU A 943 -14.68 83.55 14.42
C LEU A 943 -13.24 82.99 14.47
N PRO A 944 -12.23 83.67 13.90
CA PRO A 944 -10.86 83.13 13.82
C PRO A 944 -10.19 82.93 15.19
N ASP A 945 -10.64 83.67 16.20
CA ASP A 945 -10.12 83.58 17.56
C ASP A 945 -10.90 82.60 18.46
N ASN A 946 -11.99 82.01 17.96
CA ASN A 946 -12.76 81.02 18.71
C ASN A 946 -11.90 79.77 18.99
N PRO A 947 -11.92 79.22 20.23
CA PRO A 947 -11.14 78.03 20.58
C PRO A 947 -11.35 76.85 19.63
N ILE A 948 -12.60 76.58 19.22
CA ILE A 948 -12.97 75.48 18.31
C ILE A 948 -12.31 75.68 16.94
N ASN A 949 -12.44 76.88 16.38
CA ASN A 949 -11.92 77.16 15.05
C ASN A 949 -10.39 77.08 14.99
N ARG A 950 -9.71 77.42 16.10
CA ARG A 950 -8.25 77.27 16.23
C ARG A 950 -7.81 75.82 16.42
N GLU A 951 -8.56 75.05 17.20
CA GLU A 951 -8.31 73.61 17.42
C GLU A 951 -8.36 72.85 16.09
N TYR A 952 -9.41 73.07 15.31
CA TYR A 952 -9.60 72.46 14.00
C TYR A 952 -8.97 73.25 12.84
N ARG A 953 -8.10 74.23 13.13
CA ARG A 953 -7.24 74.92 12.16
C ARG A 953 -7.97 75.53 10.95
N TRP A 954 -9.19 76.02 11.13
CA TRP A 954 -9.94 76.65 10.06
C TRP A 954 -9.28 77.94 9.58
N GLN A 955 -9.15 78.09 8.26
CA GLN A 955 -8.55 79.24 7.60
C GLN A 955 -9.57 79.89 6.68
N GLU A 956 -9.85 81.17 6.90
CA GLU A 956 -10.77 81.96 6.06
C GLU A 956 -10.13 82.29 4.71
N SER A 957 -10.93 82.18 3.65
CA SER A 957 -10.55 82.52 2.28
C SER A 957 -10.26 84.02 2.13
N GLU A 958 -9.47 84.41 1.12
CA GLU A 958 -9.13 85.82 0.89
C GLU A 958 -10.35 86.74 0.66
N ASP A 959 -11.46 86.18 0.16
CA ASP A 959 -12.71 86.89 -0.10
C ASP A 959 -13.71 86.84 1.07
N GLY A 960 -13.41 86.08 2.13
CA GLY A 960 -14.27 85.93 3.32
C GLY A 960 -15.57 85.18 3.05
N GLN A 961 -15.65 84.39 1.97
CA GLN A 961 -16.84 83.63 1.59
C GLN A 961 -16.80 82.16 2.00
N SER A 962 -15.63 81.62 2.37
CA SER A 962 -15.49 80.24 2.84
C SER A 962 -14.34 80.10 3.83
N VAL A 963 -14.24 78.95 4.46
CA VAL A 963 -13.07 78.51 5.22
C VAL A 963 -12.67 77.10 4.79
N THR A 964 -11.40 76.76 4.93
CA THR A 964 -10.90 75.39 4.74
C THR A 964 -10.12 74.90 5.95
N THR A 965 -10.01 73.59 6.09
CA THR A 965 -9.15 72.94 7.07
C THR A 965 -8.46 71.70 6.50
N ASP A 966 -7.18 71.54 6.84
CA ASP A 966 -6.35 70.38 6.55
C ASP A 966 -6.26 69.40 7.73
N TYR A 967 -7.10 69.59 8.76
CA TYR A 967 -6.96 68.93 10.06
C TYR A 967 -6.98 67.39 9.98
N LEU A 968 -7.79 66.82 9.09
CA LEU A 968 -7.90 65.37 8.88
C LEU A 968 -6.93 64.81 7.83
N SER A 969 -6.04 65.63 7.28
CA SER A 969 -5.01 65.14 6.36
C SER A 969 -3.96 64.29 7.08
N LYS A 970 -3.32 63.38 6.34
CA LYS A 970 -2.16 62.62 6.82
C LYS A 970 -1.02 63.50 7.35
N ALA A 971 -0.84 64.69 6.75
CA ALA A 971 0.23 65.61 7.11
C ALA A 971 0.08 66.23 8.52
N GLN A 972 -1.14 66.22 9.08
CA GLN A 972 -1.43 66.79 10.41
C GLN A 972 -1.52 65.76 11.53
N GLU A 973 -1.27 64.47 11.24
CA GLU A 973 -1.29 63.42 12.26
C GLU A 973 -0.21 63.63 13.34
N GLU A 974 -0.58 63.49 14.62
CA GLU A 974 0.39 63.45 15.72
C GLU A 974 1.02 62.07 15.85
N ASN A 975 0.21 61.00 15.68
CA ASN A 975 0.63 59.61 15.57
C ASN A 975 0.08 59.00 14.27
N ASP A 976 0.85 58.10 13.68
CA ASP A 976 0.50 57.40 12.43
C ASP A 976 -0.88 56.72 12.54
N GLY A 977 -1.81 57.15 11.68
CA GLY A 977 -3.17 56.63 11.60
C GLY A 977 -4.21 57.32 12.50
N ASP A 978 -3.86 58.39 13.22
CA ASP A 978 -4.83 59.16 14.03
C ASP A 978 -5.98 59.72 13.18
N ASN A 979 -5.66 60.24 12.00
CA ASN A 979 -6.63 60.85 11.08
C ASN A 979 -7.14 59.87 10.00
N LEU A 980 -6.50 58.71 9.84
CA LEU A 980 -6.89 57.70 8.85
C LEU A 980 -8.32 57.22 9.08
N ILE A 981 -9.18 57.39 8.08
CA ILE A 981 -10.56 56.91 8.06
C ILE A 981 -10.55 55.53 7.40
N LYS A 982 -10.77 54.49 8.20
CA LYS A 982 -10.67 53.10 7.74
C LYS A 982 -11.80 52.75 6.78
N ALA A 983 -11.47 51.97 5.77
CA ALA A 983 -12.40 51.39 4.82
C ALA A 983 -13.57 50.71 5.53
N TYR A 984 -14.75 50.84 4.93
CA TYR A 984 -15.92 50.10 5.30
C TYR A 984 -15.65 48.59 5.16
N ASP A 985 -16.05 47.83 6.18
CA ASP A 985 -16.00 46.37 6.16
C ASP A 985 -17.43 45.81 6.07
N PRO A 986 -17.91 45.44 4.86
CA PRO A 986 -19.26 44.91 4.68
C PRO A 986 -19.53 43.65 5.53
N GLU A 987 -18.50 42.86 5.86
CA GLU A 987 -18.66 41.63 6.64
C GLU A 987 -18.98 41.92 8.12
N LYS A 988 -18.59 43.09 8.63
CA LYS A 988 -18.94 43.54 10.00
C LYS A 988 -20.33 44.18 10.08
N GLY A 989 -20.89 44.63 8.96
CA GLY A 989 -22.13 45.41 8.91
C GLY A 989 -22.03 46.73 9.68
N LEU A 990 -23.15 47.45 9.80
CA LEU A 990 -23.18 48.74 10.50
C LEU A 990 -22.97 48.57 12.02
N THR A 991 -21.95 49.24 12.56
CA THR A 991 -21.62 49.28 13.99
C THR A 991 -21.27 50.71 14.42
N GLU A 992 -21.00 50.93 15.72
CA GLU A 992 -20.55 52.23 16.23
C GLU A 992 -19.21 52.71 15.63
N SER A 993 -18.44 51.81 15.01
CA SER A 993 -17.13 52.11 14.39
C SER A 993 -16.98 51.53 12.97
N ASN A 994 -18.09 51.20 12.30
CA ASN A 994 -18.10 50.71 10.92
C ASN A 994 -19.41 51.18 10.25
N PRO A 995 -19.39 52.11 9.28
CA PRO A 995 -18.20 52.79 8.73
C PRO A 995 -17.42 53.57 9.80
N ASP A 996 -16.10 53.63 9.63
CA ASP A 996 -15.24 54.48 10.47
C ASP A 996 -15.49 55.95 10.11
N TYR A 997 -15.28 56.86 11.06
CA TYR A 997 -15.48 58.29 10.82
C TYR A 997 -14.53 59.18 11.62
N ARG A 998 -14.39 60.43 11.17
CA ARG A 998 -13.73 61.50 11.93
C ARG A 998 -14.60 62.76 11.93
N ASP A 999 -14.50 63.51 13.03
CA ASP A 999 -15.26 64.74 13.24
C ASP A 999 -14.31 65.95 13.19
N VAL A 1000 -14.72 66.99 12.47
CA VAL A 1000 -14.20 68.36 12.62
C VAL A 1000 -15.31 69.30 13.05
N LYS A 1001 -15.01 70.31 13.86
CA LYS A 1001 -16.01 71.28 14.33
C LYS A 1001 -15.67 72.68 13.89
N ILE A 1002 -16.71 73.47 13.65
CA ILE A 1002 -16.60 74.88 13.25
C ILE A 1002 -17.67 75.71 13.95
N ALA A 1003 -17.32 76.94 14.34
CA ALA A 1003 -18.19 77.88 15.03
C ALA A 1003 -18.35 79.19 14.25
N PHE A 1004 -19.61 79.62 14.08
CA PHE A 1004 -20.00 80.89 13.46
C PHE A 1004 -20.83 81.73 14.41
N GLN A 1005 -20.66 83.06 14.38
CA GLN A 1005 -21.56 84.00 15.06
C GLN A 1005 -22.70 84.42 14.13
N VAL A 1006 -23.92 84.42 14.64
CA VAL A 1006 -25.11 84.92 13.95
C VAL A 1006 -25.05 86.44 13.90
N THR A 1007 -25.07 87.00 12.70
CA THR A 1007 -25.06 88.45 12.43
C THR A 1007 -26.30 88.91 11.66
N GLU A 1008 -27.16 87.99 11.24
CA GLU A 1008 -28.41 88.27 10.55
C GLU A 1008 -29.29 89.20 11.41
N PRO A 1009 -29.81 90.31 10.86
CA PRO A 1009 -30.64 91.23 11.64
C PRO A 1009 -31.95 90.55 12.07
N ASN A 1010 -32.39 90.86 13.29
CA ASN A 1010 -33.63 90.34 13.88
C ASN A 1010 -34.91 90.85 13.19
N THR A 1011 -34.78 91.63 12.11
CA THR A 1011 -35.89 92.02 11.22
C THR A 1011 -36.06 91.08 10.02
N SER A 1012 -35.22 90.05 9.90
CA SER A 1012 -35.17 89.14 8.75
C SER A 1012 -35.90 87.84 9.04
N ASP A 1013 -36.76 87.40 8.12
CA ASP A 1013 -37.40 86.07 8.15
C ASP A 1013 -36.57 85.00 7.41
N ARG A 1014 -35.33 85.33 7.04
CA ARG A 1014 -34.44 84.49 6.24
C ARG A 1014 -33.93 83.28 7.03
N ILE A 1015 -33.96 82.12 6.37
CA ILE A 1015 -33.24 80.91 6.81
C ILE A 1015 -31.82 80.98 6.25
N LEU A 1016 -30.83 80.96 7.14
CA LEU A 1016 -29.42 80.89 6.79
C LEU A 1016 -29.06 79.44 6.47
N VAL A 1017 -28.32 79.22 5.36
CA VAL A 1017 -27.90 77.90 4.89
C VAL A 1017 -26.39 77.85 4.91
N ASN A 1018 -25.82 76.97 5.71
CA ASN A 1018 -24.37 76.77 5.82
C ASN A 1018 -24.02 75.41 5.21
N THR A 1019 -23.11 75.41 4.22
CA THR A 1019 -22.76 74.23 3.41
C THR A 1019 -21.31 73.83 3.68
N ALA A 1020 -21.03 72.53 3.78
CA ALA A 1020 -19.67 72.00 3.81
C ALA A 1020 -19.49 70.90 2.77
N GLU A 1021 -18.26 70.76 2.26
CA GLU A 1021 -17.85 69.74 1.28
C GLU A 1021 -16.44 69.20 1.58
N ILE A 1022 -16.13 68.00 1.10
CA ILE A 1022 -14.76 67.48 1.03
C ILE A 1022 -14.13 68.03 -0.26
N ALA A 1023 -13.04 68.78 -0.15
CA ALA A 1023 -12.43 69.47 -1.29
C ALA A 1023 -11.23 68.72 -1.89
N ASP A 1024 -10.61 67.83 -1.12
CA ASP A 1024 -9.48 67.01 -1.55
C ASP A 1024 -9.37 65.77 -0.67
N ASP A 1025 -8.97 64.64 -1.24
CA ASP A 1025 -8.87 63.34 -0.58
C ASP A 1025 -7.57 62.62 -0.94
N SER A 1026 -7.19 61.64 -0.12
CA SER A 1026 -5.98 60.85 -0.37
C SER A 1026 -6.10 59.44 0.20
N ASP A 1027 -5.39 58.50 -0.40
CA ASP A 1027 -5.31 57.13 0.10
C ASP A 1027 -4.53 57.04 1.42
N SER A 1028 -4.47 55.85 2.03
CA SER A 1028 -3.70 55.62 3.26
C SER A 1028 -2.20 56.02 3.19
N SER A 1029 -1.61 56.10 1.99
CA SER A 1029 -0.23 56.55 1.77
C SER A 1029 -0.10 58.08 1.75
N GLY A 1030 -1.21 58.79 1.55
CA GLY A 1030 -1.27 60.23 1.33
C GLY A 1030 -1.10 60.60 -0.15
N ASP A 1031 -1.25 59.63 -1.06
CA ASP A 1031 -1.28 59.88 -2.50
C ASP A 1031 -2.71 60.24 -2.94
N PRO A 1032 -2.90 61.14 -3.92
CA PRO A 1032 -4.23 61.48 -4.42
C PRO A 1032 -4.96 60.25 -4.92
N ILE A 1033 -6.23 60.15 -4.56
CA ILE A 1033 -7.16 59.13 -5.05
C ILE A 1033 -8.40 59.86 -5.58
N ASP A 1034 -9.20 59.17 -6.39
CA ASP A 1034 -10.47 59.72 -6.84
C ASP A 1034 -11.58 59.05 -6.01
N ASP A 1035 -12.41 59.87 -5.39
CA ASP A 1035 -13.68 59.45 -4.79
C ASP A 1035 -14.67 58.98 -5.88
N ILE A 1036 -15.44 57.93 -5.58
CA ILE A 1036 -16.22 57.20 -6.59
C ILE A 1036 -17.37 58.02 -7.19
N ASP A 1037 -18.00 58.89 -6.41
CA ASP A 1037 -19.19 59.64 -6.81
C ASP A 1037 -19.16 61.12 -6.42
N SER A 1038 -18.02 61.60 -5.92
CA SER A 1038 -17.83 63.00 -5.51
C SER A 1038 -17.00 63.81 -6.52
N THR A 1039 -17.39 65.07 -6.75
CA THR A 1039 -16.63 66.02 -7.57
C THR A 1039 -16.36 67.30 -6.77
N PRO A 1040 -15.10 67.58 -6.40
CA PRO A 1040 -14.76 68.76 -5.60
C PRO A 1040 -15.22 70.10 -6.21
N ASP A 1041 -15.60 71.04 -5.33
CA ASP A 1041 -15.91 72.45 -5.64
C ASP A 1041 -17.14 72.68 -6.56
N ASN A 1042 -18.03 71.70 -6.73
CA ASN A 1042 -19.10 71.82 -7.71
C ASN A 1042 -20.36 72.57 -7.19
N ASN A 1043 -20.62 72.56 -5.88
CA ASN A 1043 -21.72 73.21 -5.13
C ASN A 1043 -23.11 73.23 -5.82
N ASN A 1044 -23.35 72.35 -6.80
CA ASN A 1044 -24.46 72.42 -7.76
C ASN A 1044 -25.44 71.24 -7.64
N GLU A 1045 -25.04 70.15 -6.99
CA GLU A 1045 -25.74 68.85 -7.01
C GLU A 1045 -25.91 68.23 -5.61
N TRP A 1046 -26.32 69.04 -4.61
CA TRP A 1046 -26.41 68.66 -3.18
C TRP A 1046 -27.24 67.40 -2.82
N ASN A 1047 -27.99 66.84 -3.77
CA ASN A 1047 -28.80 65.64 -3.59
C ASN A 1047 -28.35 64.46 -4.46
N GLU A 1048 -27.24 64.60 -5.16
CA GLU A 1048 -26.65 63.58 -6.04
C GLU A 1048 -25.25 63.15 -5.57
N GLU A 1049 -24.54 63.99 -4.80
CA GLU A 1049 -23.27 63.67 -4.13
C GLU A 1049 -23.46 63.61 -2.61
N ASP A 1050 -22.56 62.91 -1.93
CA ASP A 1050 -22.69 62.65 -0.50
C ASP A 1050 -21.50 63.14 0.35
N ASP A 1051 -20.49 63.75 -0.27
CA ASP A 1051 -19.41 64.51 0.35
C ASP A 1051 -19.78 65.98 0.64
N LEU A 1052 -20.99 66.41 0.26
CA LEU A 1052 -21.55 67.74 0.49
C LEU A 1052 -22.78 67.68 1.42
N ASP A 1053 -22.83 68.52 2.45
CA ASP A 1053 -24.01 68.61 3.33
C ASP A 1053 -24.30 70.04 3.84
N LYS A 1054 -25.58 70.30 4.13
CA LYS A 1054 -26.13 71.61 4.49
C LYS A 1054 -26.78 71.63 5.85
N GLU A 1055 -26.79 72.79 6.48
CA GLU A 1055 -27.45 72.98 7.77
C GLU A 1055 -28.10 74.36 7.88
N PHE A 1056 -29.21 74.43 8.62
CA PHE A 1056 -30.18 75.52 8.55
C PHE A 1056 -30.37 76.23 9.90
N VAL A 1057 -30.35 77.56 9.86
CA VAL A 1057 -30.52 78.43 11.04
C VAL A 1057 -31.56 79.52 10.76
N LYS A 1058 -32.41 79.86 11.71
CA LYS A 1058 -33.44 80.93 11.61
C LYS A 1058 -33.34 81.88 12.81
N VAL A 1059 -33.35 83.19 12.57
CA VAL A 1059 -33.25 84.20 13.64
C VAL A 1059 -34.62 84.59 14.20
N LYS A 1060 -34.73 84.73 15.53
CA LYS A 1060 -35.93 85.18 16.24
C LYS A 1060 -36.05 86.72 16.31
N TYR A 1061 -37.27 87.23 16.49
CA TYR A 1061 -37.56 88.67 16.60
C TYR A 1061 -38.42 89.05 17.81
N PHE A 1062 -38.35 90.32 18.24
CA PHE A 1062 -39.08 90.91 19.37
C PHE A 1062 -40.02 92.02 18.89
N ASP A 1063 -41.24 92.10 19.42
CA ASP A 1063 -42.30 93.01 18.92
C ASP A 1063 -43.38 93.24 20.00
N LEU A 1064 -43.61 94.48 20.41
CA LEU A 1064 -44.61 94.94 21.38
C LEU A 1064 -45.53 96.02 20.79
N ALA A 1065 -46.78 95.64 20.52
CA ALA A 1065 -47.83 96.55 20.09
C ALA A 1065 -48.63 97.18 21.26
N LEU A 1066 -49.13 98.41 21.09
CA LEU A 1066 -50.02 99.14 22.00
C LEU A 1066 -51.38 99.43 21.34
N LYS A 1067 -52.47 99.24 22.10
CA LYS A 1067 -53.82 99.68 21.73
C LYS A 1067 -54.45 100.54 22.82
N LYS A 1068 -55.21 101.56 22.46
CA LYS A 1068 -55.85 102.50 23.38
C LYS A 1068 -57.31 102.74 23.03
N TRP A 1069 -58.17 102.77 24.04
CA TRP A 1069 -59.59 103.10 23.85
C TRP A 1069 -60.23 103.73 25.08
N VAL A 1070 -61.38 104.38 24.90
CA VAL A 1070 -62.21 104.90 25.99
C VAL A 1070 -63.11 103.77 26.49
N SER A 1071 -62.99 103.34 27.75
CA SER A 1071 -63.85 102.29 28.31
C SER A 1071 -65.18 102.83 28.81
N LYS A 1072 -65.17 103.97 29.52
CA LYS A 1072 -66.37 104.59 30.09
C LYS A 1072 -66.22 106.08 30.35
N ALA A 1073 -67.33 106.79 30.38
CA ALA A 1073 -67.44 108.16 30.82
C ALA A 1073 -68.26 108.27 32.12
N ILE A 1074 -67.80 109.07 33.08
CA ILE A 1074 -68.41 109.26 34.40
C ILE A 1074 -68.85 110.71 34.52
N ILE A 1075 -70.16 110.96 34.61
CA ILE A 1075 -70.76 112.28 34.79
C ILE A 1075 -71.21 112.44 36.24
N ILE A 1076 -70.75 113.49 36.90
CA ILE A 1076 -71.07 113.81 38.31
C ILE A 1076 -71.80 115.15 38.35
N ASP A 1077 -73.06 115.12 38.78
CA ASP A 1077 -73.92 116.31 38.90
C ASP A 1077 -73.65 117.09 40.20
N ALA A 1078 -74.14 118.34 40.27
CA ALA A 1078 -73.86 119.27 41.38
C ALA A 1078 -74.37 118.79 42.76
N ASP A 1079 -75.27 117.80 42.80
CA ASP A 1079 -75.78 117.16 44.02
C ASP A 1079 -74.97 115.92 44.45
N GLY A 1080 -73.92 115.57 43.68
CA GLY A 1080 -73.06 114.41 43.91
C GLY A 1080 -73.52 113.12 43.23
N THR A 1081 -74.63 113.13 42.48
CA THR A 1081 -75.12 111.95 41.76
C THR A 1081 -74.19 111.59 40.59
N GLN A 1082 -73.81 110.32 40.47
CA GLN A 1082 -72.95 109.81 39.39
C GLN A 1082 -73.75 109.02 38.35
N THR A 1083 -73.47 109.28 37.07
CA THR A 1083 -73.94 108.48 35.93
C THR A 1083 -72.73 107.95 35.18
N VAL A 1084 -72.64 106.63 35.03
CA VAL A 1084 -71.59 105.98 34.24
C VAL A 1084 -72.17 105.57 32.88
N GLN A 1085 -71.45 105.92 31.82
CA GLN A 1085 -71.74 105.56 30.44
C GLN A 1085 -70.60 104.68 29.94
N GLU A 1086 -70.82 103.38 29.90
CA GLU A 1086 -69.92 102.44 29.22
C GLU A 1086 -69.97 102.72 27.70
N THR A 1087 -68.81 102.78 27.06
CA THR A 1087 -68.71 103.03 25.60
C THR A 1087 -68.93 101.75 24.79
N GLY A 1088 -68.47 100.61 25.34
CA GLY A 1088 -68.43 99.32 24.66
C GLY A 1088 -67.26 99.15 23.70
N HIS A 1089 -66.31 100.10 23.65
CA HIS A 1089 -65.14 100.03 22.78
C HIS A 1089 -64.11 99.01 23.30
N THR A 1090 -63.32 98.44 22.40
CA THR A 1090 -62.39 97.32 22.66
C THR A 1090 -60.95 97.60 22.27
N GLY A 1091 -60.69 98.68 21.51
CA GLY A 1091 -59.38 99.00 20.97
C GLY A 1091 -59.08 98.32 19.62
N ASP A 1092 -59.98 97.45 19.14
CA ASP A 1092 -59.90 96.88 17.78
C ASP A 1092 -60.67 97.72 16.76
N GLU A 1093 -61.29 98.82 17.18
CA GLU A 1093 -61.96 99.78 16.29
C GLU A 1093 -60.93 100.72 15.64
N ASP A 1094 -60.78 100.67 14.31
CA ASP A 1094 -59.85 101.53 13.56
C ASP A 1094 -60.58 102.39 12.50
N PRO A 1095 -60.69 103.72 12.65
CA PRO A 1095 -60.37 104.49 13.86
C PRO A 1095 -61.45 104.32 14.95
N GLU A 1096 -61.07 104.43 16.23
CA GLU A 1096 -62.02 104.37 17.35
C GLU A 1096 -63.06 105.50 17.22
N PRO A 1097 -64.38 105.20 17.28
CA PRO A 1097 -65.40 106.25 17.24
C PRO A 1097 -65.36 107.11 18.52
N PRO A 1098 -65.58 108.45 18.44
CA PRO A 1098 -65.49 109.30 19.63
C PRO A 1098 -66.51 108.94 20.74
N ALA A 1099 -66.02 108.69 21.96
CA ALA A 1099 -66.87 108.47 23.13
C ALA A 1099 -67.64 109.74 23.50
N LYS A 1100 -68.93 109.78 23.15
CA LYS A 1100 -69.74 110.99 23.24
C LYS A 1100 -70.52 111.11 24.55
N VAL A 1101 -70.35 112.25 25.23
CA VAL A 1101 -71.10 112.66 26.42
C VAL A 1101 -71.92 113.92 26.13
N ASP A 1102 -73.25 113.84 26.29
CA ASP A 1102 -74.14 114.99 26.18
C ASP A 1102 -74.54 115.52 27.58
N LEU A 1103 -74.20 116.79 27.84
CA LEU A 1103 -74.48 117.44 29.12
C LEU A 1103 -75.90 118.00 29.21
N GLY A 1104 -76.66 118.04 28.11
CA GLY A 1104 -78.05 118.51 28.10
C GLY A 1104 -78.22 119.92 28.67
N ARG A 1105 -79.14 120.08 29.64
CA ARG A 1105 -79.39 121.36 30.37
C ARG A 1105 -78.58 121.51 31.67
N ARG A 1106 -77.55 120.68 31.91
CA ARG A 1106 -76.71 120.78 33.12
C ARG A 1106 -75.95 122.10 33.14
N ASP A 1107 -75.70 122.62 34.34
CA ASP A 1107 -74.80 123.76 34.52
C ASP A 1107 -73.36 123.29 34.31
N ILE A 1108 -72.79 123.63 33.15
CA ILE A 1108 -71.45 123.21 32.74
C ILE A 1108 -70.35 123.67 33.72
N ASN A 1109 -70.62 124.65 34.59
CA ASN A 1109 -69.66 125.09 35.61
C ASN A 1109 -69.71 124.26 36.90
N LYS A 1110 -70.67 123.34 37.04
CA LYS A 1110 -70.88 122.52 38.24
C LYS A 1110 -70.89 121.01 38.00
N VAL A 1111 -70.94 120.56 36.74
CA VAL A 1111 -70.82 119.14 36.37
C VAL A 1111 -69.37 118.72 36.29
N THR A 1112 -69.01 117.51 36.71
CA THR A 1112 -67.68 116.93 36.42
C THR A 1112 -67.85 115.79 35.44
N VAL A 1113 -67.04 115.74 34.37
CA VAL A 1113 -66.99 114.59 33.45
C VAL A 1113 -65.61 113.99 33.53
N LYS A 1114 -65.52 112.67 33.68
CA LYS A 1114 -64.26 111.93 33.60
C LYS A 1114 -64.35 110.86 32.53
N PHE A 1115 -63.27 110.61 31.81
CA PHE A 1115 -63.16 109.55 30.83
C PHE A 1115 -62.10 108.56 31.28
N GLU A 1116 -62.47 107.29 31.41
CA GLU A 1116 -61.51 106.20 31.64
C GLU A 1116 -61.05 105.70 30.28
N PHE A 1117 -59.74 105.71 30.07
CA PHE A 1117 -59.06 105.12 28.95
C PHE A 1117 -58.39 103.83 29.40
N GLN A 1118 -58.45 102.78 28.58
CA GLN A 1118 -57.66 101.56 28.72
C GLN A 1118 -56.55 101.56 27.67
N ILE A 1119 -55.39 101.03 28.06
CA ILE A 1119 -54.20 100.89 27.21
C ILE A 1119 -53.74 99.44 27.35
N LYS A 1120 -53.73 98.67 26.25
CA LYS A 1120 -53.33 97.27 26.20
C LYS A 1120 -52.02 97.14 25.44
N ILE A 1121 -51.06 96.42 26.01
CA ILE A 1121 -49.81 96.03 25.35
C ILE A 1121 -49.89 94.56 24.96
N THR A 1122 -49.43 94.17 23.78
CA THR A 1122 -49.38 92.78 23.28
C THR A 1122 -47.98 92.47 22.77
N ASN A 1123 -47.40 91.32 23.12
CA ASN A 1123 -46.17 90.85 22.48
C ASN A 1123 -46.53 90.07 21.20
N GLU A 1124 -46.24 90.62 20.02
CA GLU A 1124 -46.53 89.98 18.72
C GLU A 1124 -45.32 89.18 18.19
N GLY A 1125 -44.16 89.28 18.85
CA GLY A 1125 -42.89 88.65 18.45
C GLY A 1125 -42.64 87.24 18.98
N GLU A 1126 -41.49 86.67 18.61
CA GLU A 1126 -41.02 85.33 19.02
C GLU A 1126 -40.17 85.34 20.31
N ILE A 1127 -39.69 86.52 20.72
CA ILE A 1127 -38.88 86.75 21.92
C ILE A 1127 -39.77 87.32 23.04
N ALA A 1128 -39.65 86.81 24.26
CA ALA A 1128 -40.39 87.34 25.41
C ALA A 1128 -39.80 88.68 25.90
N GLY A 1129 -40.63 89.63 26.33
CA GLY A 1129 -40.14 90.93 26.82
C GLY A 1129 -41.13 91.73 27.67
N TYR A 1130 -40.81 93.00 27.89
CA TYR A 1130 -41.43 93.85 28.90
C TYR A 1130 -41.71 95.26 28.36
N ALA A 1131 -42.92 95.79 28.59
CA ALA A 1131 -43.18 97.23 28.51
C ALA A 1131 -42.83 97.90 29.85
N LYS A 1132 -41.64 98.50 29.93
CA LYS A 1132 -41.08 99.12 31.15
C LYS A 1132 -41.77 100.42 31.55
N GLU A 1133 -42.25 101.21 30.60
CA GLU A 1133 -42.95 102.47 30.88
C GLU A 1133 -43.94 102.82 29.77
N ILE A 1134 -45.17 103.18 30.13
CA ILE A 1134 -46.20 103.66 29.20
C ILE A 1134 -46.44 105.14 29.48
N THR A 1135 -46.45 105.97 28.44
CA THR A 1135 -46.71 107.41 28.54
C THR A 1135 -48.01 107.79 27.86
N ASP A 1136 -48.80 108.66 28.49
CA ASP A 1136 -50.05 109.20 28.01
C ASP A 1136 -49.94 110.73 27.82
N TYR A 1137 -50.43 111.21 26.68
CA TYR A 1137 -50.34 112.57 26.18
C TYR A 1137 -51.71 113.24 26.20
N ILE A 1138 -51.93 114.02 27.26
CA ILE A 1138 -53.23 114.57 27.60
C ILE A 1138 -53.56 115.77 26.71
N PRO A 1139 -54.71 115.77 26.00
CA PRO A 1139 -55.11 116.86 25.12
C PRO A 1139 -55.65 118.07 25.89
N GLU A 1140 -55.54 119.26 25.27
CA GLU A 1140 -56.13 120.48 25.80
C GLU A 1140 -57.65 120.34 26.03
N GLY A 1141 -58.11 120.59 27.25
CA GLY A 1141 -59.53 120.46 27.64
C GLY A 1141 -59.82 119.21 28.47
N LEU A 1142 -58.89 118.27 28.55
CA LEU A 1142 -58.80 117.29 29.63
C LEU A 1142 -57.67 117.70 30.58
N ARG A 1143 -57.70 117.19 31.81
CA ARG A 1143 -56.63 117.34 32.79
C ARG A 1143 -56.39 116.04 33.52
N PHE A 1144 -55.13 115.81 33.85
CA PHE A 1144 -54.76 114.79 34.81
C PHE A 1144 -55.22 115.17 36.22
N VAL A 1145 -55.64 114.19 36.99
CA VAL A 1145 -55.88 114.34 38.42
C VAL A 1145 -55.16 113.19 39.13
N GLN A 1146 -54.13 113.52 39.90
CA GLN A 1146 -53.28 112.54 40.58
C GLN A 1146 -54.07 111.64 41.54
N GLU A 1147 -55.06 112.20 42.25
CA GLU A 1147 -55.90 111.44 43.19
C GLU A 1147 -56.74 110.35 42.49
N ASP A 1148 -57.07 110.54 41.21
CA ASP A 1148 -57.82 109.57 40.40
C ASP A 1148 -56.91 108.49 39.79
N ASN A 1149 -55.61 108.73 39.74
CA ASN A 1149 -54.62 107.91 39.04
C ASN A 1149 -53.37 107.73 39.92
N PRO A 1150 -53.45 106.97 41.03
CA PRO A 1150 -52.35 106.87 42.00
C PRO A 1150 -51.08 106.24 41.41
N ASP A 1151 -51.20 105.39 40.39
CA ASP A 1151 -50.09 104.65 39.75
C ASP A 1151 -49.50 105.37 38.53
N TRP A 1152 -49.96 106.60 38.26
CA TRP A 1152 -49.45 107.46 37.20
C TRP A 1152 -48.68 108.63 37.80
N TYR A 1153 -47.67 109.14 37.11
CA TYR A 1153 -46.87 110.26 37.55
C TYR A 1153 -46.63 111.25 36.41
N THR A 1154 -46.37 112.52 36.74
CA THR A 1154 -46.19 113.59 35.74
C THR A 1154 -44.82 113.52 35.05
N ARG A 1155 -44.79 113.76 33.74
CA ARG A 1155 -43.57 113.93 32.91
C ARG A 1155 -43.51 115.36 32.35
N GLU A 1156 -42.32 115.77 31.92
CA GLU A 1156 -42.13 117.08 31.26
C GLU A 1156 -42.98 117.16 29.97
N PRO A 1157 -43.75 118.25 29.76
CA PRO A 1157 -44.60 118.42 28.58
C PRO A 1157 -43.83 118.28 27.25
N LEU A 1158 -44.43 117.61 26.26
CA LEU A 1158 -43.89 117.50 24.90
C LEU A 1158 -44.92 118.10 23.92
N ASN A 1159 -44.46 118.89 22.94
CA ASN A 1159 -45.31 119.49 21.91
C ASN A 1159 -46.52 120.30 22.45
N GLY A 1160 -46.38 120.88 23.65
CA GLY A 1160 -47.44 121.65 24.30
C GLY A 1160 -48.55 120.83 24.98
N ARG A 1161 -48.42 119.48 25.02
CA ARG A 1161 -49.32 118.57 25.73
C ARG A 1161 -48.75 118.20 27.10
N GLU A 1162 -49.64 118.07 28.08
CA GLU A 1162 -49.30 117.50 29.39
C GLU A 1162 -49.01 116.00 29.21
N ARG A 1163 -47.94 115.49 29.85
CA ARG A 1163 -47.55 114.08 29.80
C ARG A 1163 -47.62 113.46 31.18
N VAL A 1164 -48.14 112.25 31.24
CA VAL A 1164 -48.10 111.40 32.44
C VAL A 1164 -47.67 110.01 32.05
N ALA A 1165 -47.00 109.29 32.95
CA ALA A 1165 -46.52 107.93 32.67
C ALA A 1165 -46.82 106.98 33.81
N THR A 1166 -46.76 105.68 33.52
CA THR A 1166 -46.90 104.60 34.50
C THR A 1166 -45.89 103.48 34.25
N LYS A 1167 -45.46 102.84 35.33
CA LYS A 1167 -44.58 101.65 35.32
C LYS A 1167 -45.29 100.39 35.78
N LEU A 1168 -46.62 100.36 35.73
CA LEU A 1168 -47.42 99.27 36.29
C LEU A 1168 -47.09 97.90 35.65
N LEU A 1169 -46.59 97.89 34.41
CA LEU A 1169 -46.19 96.68 33.69
C LEU A 1169 -44.67 96.38 33.72
N GLU A 1170 -43.86 97.16 34.43
CA GLU A 1170 -42.38 97.08 34.31
C GLU A 1170 -41.77 95.71 34.66
N ASN A 1171 -42.47 94.92 35.49
CA ASN A 1171 -42.04 93.59 35.94
C ASN A 1171 -42.93 92.46 35.37
N THR A 1172 -43.79 92.76 34.39
CA THR A 1172 -44.65 91.80 33.72
C THR A 1172 -43.95 91.31 32.45
N LEU A 1173 -43.45 90.07 32.47
CA LEU A 1173 -42.90 89.42 31.27
C LEU A 1173 -44.05 88.97 30.38
N LEU A 1174 -44.14 89.51 29.17
CA LEU A 1174 -45.08 89.09 28.16
C LEU A 1174 -44.42 88.02 27.29
N GLN A 1175 -44.94 86.79 27.37
CA GLN A 1175 -44.58 85.74 26.42
C GLN A 1175 -45.13 86.08 25.01
N PRO A 1176 -44.56 85.50 23.94
CA PRO A 1176 -45.14 85.59 22.59
C PRO A 1176 -46.66 85.38 22.58
N GLY A 1177 -47.41 86.35 22.05
CA GLY A 1177 -48.87 86.40 21.98
C GLY A 1177 -49.61 86.84 23.25
N GLU A 1178 -48.91 87.12 24.36
CA GLU A 1178 -49.51 87.56 25.63
C GLU A 1178 -49.81 89.06 25.64
N SER A 1179 -50.79 89.50 26.43
CA SER A 1179 -51.13 90.92 26.58
C SER A 1179 -51.39 91.34 28.03
N ALA A 1180 -51.17 92.62 28.34
CA ALA A 1180 -51.53 93.24 29.62
C ALA A 1180 -52.16 94.63 29.44
N THR A 1181 -53.02 95.06 30.38
CA THR A 1181 -53.80 96.32 30.26
C THR A 1181 -53.63 97.23 31.47
N VAL A 1182 -53.48 98.52 31.25
CA VAL A 1182 -53.49 99.59 32.26
C VAL A 1182 -54.61 100.59 31.98
N SER A 1183 -55.06 101.33 32.99
CA SER A 1183 -56.14 102.33 32.86
C SER A 1183 -55.70 103.70 33.34
N ILE A 1184 -56.25 104.76 32.71
CA ILE A 1184 -56.08 106.16 33.12
C ILE A 1184 -57.41 106.91 33.06
N LEU A 1185 -57.74 107.66 34.11
CA LEU A 1185 -58.95 108.45 34.25
C LEU A 1185 -58.63 109.94 34.09
N LEU A 1186 -59.08 110.56 33.01
CA LEU A 1186 -58.86 111.98 32.74
C LEU A 1186 -60.13 112.79 33.00
N THR A 1187 -59.98 113.93 33.68
CA THR A 1187 -61.11 114.81 34.01
C THR A 1187 -61.24 115.92 32.97
N TRP A 1188 -62.44 116.15 32.46
CA TRP A 1188 -62.73 117.29 31.58
C TRP A 1188 -62.60 118.62 32.33
N ILE A 1189 -62.00 119.62 31.67
CA ILE A 1189 -61.87 120.98 32.21
C ILE A 1189 -63.12 121.79 31.84
N ASN A 1190 -63.95 122.08 32.83
CA ASN A 1190 -65.19 122.85 32.65
C ASN A 1190 -64.96 124.18 31.91
N GLY A 1191 -65.62 124.37 30.78
CA GLY A 1191 -65.62 125.62 30.04
C GLY A 1191 -66.20 125.45 28.63
N GLN A 1192 -66.85 126.49 28.09
CA GLN A 1192 -67.39 126.44 26.72
C GLN A 1192 -66.28 126.23 25.68
N ASP A 1193 -65.09 126.77 25.93
CA ASP A 1193 -63.92 126.65 25.05
C ASP A 1193 -63.31 125.24 25.05
N ASN A 1194 -63.69 124.37 26.00
CA ASN A 1194 -63.21 122.99 26.12
C ASN A 1194 -64.24 121.93 25.66
N MET A 1195 -65.31 122.35 24.98
CA MET A 1195 -66.30 121.45 24.37
C MET A 1195 -65.79 120.89 23.04
N GLY A 1196 -66.45 119.86 22.50
CA GLY A 1196 -66.10 119.24 21.21
C GLY A 1196 -65.21 118.00 21.34
N LEU A 1197 -64.57 117.61 20.23
CA LEU A 1197 -63.71 116.43 20.10
C LEU A 1197 -62.34 116.68 20.75
N LYS A 1198 -61.87 115.74 21.57
CA LYS A 1198 -60.54 115.69 22.18
C LYS A 1198 -59.95 114.30 21.98
N THR A 1199 -58.68 114.21 21.62
CA THR A 1199 -58.01 112.95 21.31
C THR A 1199 -56.86 112.72 22.26
N ASN A 1200 -56.92 111.63 23.03
CA ASN A 1200 -55.90 111.25 23.98
C ASN A 1200 -54.97 110.19 23.39
N ILE A 1201 -53.65 110.34 23.50
CA ILE A 1201 -52.69 109.44 22.85
C ILE A 1201 -51.86 108.74 23.93
N ALA A 1202 -51.53 107.47 23.77
CA ALA A 1202 -50.56 106.77 24.63
C ALA A 1202 -49.54 105.99 23.79
N GLU A 1203 -48.36 105.79 24.37
CA GLU A 1203 -47.17 105.20 23.73
C GLU A 1203 -46.40 104.31 24.71
N ILE A 1204 -45.77 103.23 24.25
CA ILE A 1204 -44.75 102.50 24.99
C ILE A 1204 -43.47 103.36 24.97
N SER A 1205 -43.16 103.97 26.11
CA SER A 1205 -42.00 104.85 26.22
C SER A 1205 -40.71 104.14 26.63
N GLN A 1206 -40.78 102.90 27.12
CA GLN A 1206 -39.60 102.04 27.36
C GLN A 1206 -40.00 100.57 27.24
N ASP A 1207 -39.19 99.78 26.54
CA ASP A 1207 -39.30 98.32 26.40
C ASP A 1207 -38.00 97.62 26.85
N TYR A 1208 -38.00 96.29 26.90
CA TYR A 1208 -36.82 95.46 27.19
C TYR A 1208 -37.09 93.97 26.92
N ASN A 1209 -36.07 93.22 26.47
CA ASN A 1209 -36.02 91.76 26.51
C ASN A 1209 -34.61 91.28 26.91
N ASP A 1210 -34.49 90.02 27.31
CA ASP A 1210 -33.24 89.45 27.82
C ASP A 1210 -32.13 89.38 26.76
N SER A 1211 -32.50 89.30 25.47
CA SER A 1211 -31.56 89.28 24.34
C SER A 1211 -31.12 90.68 23.89
N ASN A 1212 -31.65 91.73 24.53
CA ASN A 1212 -31.41 93.13 24.17
C ASN A 1212 -31.68 93.41 22.67
N THR A 1213 -32.60 92.64 22.09
CA THR A 1213 -33.09 92.81 20.73
C THR A 1213 -34.01 94.03 20.66
N PRO A 1214 -33.81 94.99 19.76
CA PRO A 1214 -34.78 96.07 19.56
C PRO A 1214 -36.14 95.51 19.13
N ASP A 1215 -37.21 96.23 19.49
CA ASP A 1215 -38.52 96.01 18.89
C ASP A 1215 -38.43 96.12 17.35
N ILE A 1216 -39.10 95.22 16.63
CA ILE A 1216 -38.87 95.00 15.20
C ILE A 1216 -39.28 96.20 14.35
N ASP A 1217 -40.33 96.92 14.74
CA ASP A 1217 -40.87 98.03 13.97
C ASP A 1217 -41.21 99.29 14.78
N SER A 1218 -41.04 99.25 16.11
CA SER A 1218 -41.26 100.39 17.01
C SER A 1218 -39.98 100.95 17.65
N VAL A 1219 -39.99 102.25 18.00
CA VAL A 1219 -38.87 102.89 18.74
C VAL A 1219 -39.44 103.67 19.93
N PRO A 1220 -39.22 103.21 21.18
CA PRO A 1220 -39.84 103.81 22.36
C PRO A 1220 -39.56 105.31 22.57
N ASP A 1221 -40.56 106.05 23.07
CA ASP A 1221 -40.50 107.47 23.49
C ASP A 1221 -40.22 108.47 22.35
N ASN A 1222 -40.59 108.13 21.10
CA ASN A 1222 -40.36 108.96 19.91
C ASN A 1222 -41.60 109.76 19.43
N PHE A 1223 -42.80 109.39 19.89
CA PHE A 1223 -44.11 109.96 19.56
C PHE A 1223 -44.45 110.02 18.06
N LYS A 1224 -44.28 108.92 17.31
CA LYS A 1224 -44.49 108.84 15.86
C LYS A 1224 -45.76 108.06 15.48
N GLU A 1225 -46.75 108.74 14.90
CA GLU A 1225 -48.11 108.26 14.61
C GLU A 1225 -48.26 107.03 13.67
N ASP A 1226 -47.18 106.43 13.16
CA ASP A 1226 -47.21 105.27 12.24
C ASP A 1226 -46.55 104.00 12.85
N GLU A 1227 -46.15 104.04 14.11
CA GLU A 1227 -45.64 102.89 14.88
C GLU A 1227 -46.79 102.22 15.65
N ASP A 1228 -46.65 100.94 15.96
CA ASP A 1228 -47.71 100.16 16.61
C ASP A 1228 -47.64 100.21 18.14
N ASP A 1229 -46.56 100.79 18.69
CA ASP A 1229 -46.39 101.07 20.11
C ASP A 1229 -47.13 102.35 20.58
N ILE A 1230 -47.87 103.02 19.70
CA ILE A 1230 -48.61 104.26 19.95
C ILE A 1230 -50.04 104.20 19.39
N ASP A 1231 -51.02 104.67 20.17
CA ASP A 1231 -52.43 104.66 19.75
C ASP A 1231 -53.24 105.83 20.36
N ASP A 1232 -54.32 106.23 19.69
CA ASP A 1232 -55.17 107.37 20.03
C ASP A 1232 -56.62 107.00 20.33
N ALA A 1233 -57.22 107.71 21.29
CA ALA A 1233 -58.58 107.48 21.74
C ALA A 1233 -59.39 108.79 21.83
N PRO A 1234 -60.41 109.00 20.98
CA PRO A 1234 -61.19 110.22 20.94
C PRO A 1234 -62.39 110.25 21.91
N VAL A 1235 -62.61 111.39 22.57
CA VAL A 1235 -63.79 111.71 23.39
C VAL A 1235 -64.48 112.97 22.87
N MET A 1236 -65.80 113.09 23.04
CA MET A 1236 -66.56 114.26 22.58
C MET A 1236 -67.58 114.75 23.59
N LEU A 1237 -67.54 116.04 23.95
CA LEU A 1237 -68.56 116.67 24.81
C LEU A 1237 -69.47 117.63 24.03
N THR A 1238 -70.79 117.55 24.27
CA THR A 1238 -71.81 118.42 23.63
C THR A 1238 -72.86 118.95 24.62
N VAL A 1239 -73.57 120.04 24.27
CA VAL A 1239 -74.75 120.58 24.99
C VAL A 1239 -75.95 120.73 24.04
N ALA A 1240 -77.16 120.37 24.49
CA ALA A 1240 -78.39 120.48 23.71
C ALA A 1240 -79.19 121.78 23.99
N LEU A 1241 -79.39 122.64 22.98
CA LEU A 1241 -80.25 123.84 23.05
C LEU A 1241 -81.57 123.62 22.28
N GLY A 1242 -82.71 123.94 22.92
CA GLY A 1242 -84.06 123.66 22.39
C GLY A 1242 -84.54 124.56 21.23
N ASP A 1243 -85.10 123.90 20.21
CA ASP A 1243 -85.96 124.32 19.08
C ASP A 1243 -85.87 125.75 18.50
N ALA A 1244 -84.97 125.91 17.51
CA ALA A 1244 -85.29 126.47 16.19
C ALA A 1244 -84.18 126.07 15.19
N LYS A 1245 -84.55 125.49 14.04
CA LYS A 1245 -83.63 125.08 12.96
C LYS A 1245 -82.86 126.28 12.40
N LEU A 1246 -81.55 126.33 12.61
CA LEU A 1246 -80.58 127.08 11.82
C LEU A 1246 -79.27 126.27 11.74
N TYR A 1247 -78.88 125.88 10.53
CA TYR A 1247 -77.59 125.33 10.08
C TYR A 1247 -76.64 124.71 11.13
N ILE A 1248 -76.63 123.37 11.20
CA ILE A 1248 -75.40 122.59 11.43
C ILE A 1248 -75.34 121.50 10.35
N GLY A 1249 -75.05 121.95 9.13
CA GLY A 1249 -74.16 121.16 8.26
C GLY A 1249 -72.74 121.50 8.69
N ILE A 1250 -71.84 120.51 8.68
CA ILE A 1250 -70.45 120.55 9.19
C ILE A 1250 -70.36 120.15 10.67
N ALA A 1251 -70.55 118.85 10.93
CA ALA A 1251 -69.98 118.17 12.11
C ALA A 1251 -69.76 116.67 11.85
N ALA A 1252 -70.52 116.06 10.93
CA ALA A 1252 -70.34 114.64 10.57
C ALA A 1252 -69.55 114.40 9.27
N LEU A 1253 -69.16 115.44 8.52
CA LEU A 1253 -68.47 115.31 7.22
C LEU A 1253 -66.95 115.60 7.25
N VAL A 1254 -66.42 116.07 8.39
CA VAL A 1254 -64.98 116.34 8.55
C VAL A 1254 -64.24 115.15 9.17
N VAL A 1255 -64.93 114.23 9.84
CA VAL A 1255 -64.29 113.04 10.46
C VAL A 1255 -63.93 111.97 9.42
N ILE A 1256 -64.62 111.88 8.28
CA ILE A 1256 -64.28 110.92 7.20
C ILE A 1256 -63.22 111.48 6.23
N ALA A 1257 -63.06 112.81 6.15
CA ALA A 1257 -62.18 113.44 5.16
C ALA A 1257 -60.71 113.60 5.59
N LEU A 1258 -60.37 113.34 6.86
CA LEU A 1258 -58.99 113.33 7.34
C LEU A 1258 -58.40 111.90 7.44
N GLY A 1259 -59.22 110.87 7.67
CA GLY A 1259 -58.77 109.47 7.67
C GLY A 1259 -58.50 108.85 6.28
N GLY A 1260 -59.09 109.41 5.22
CA GLY A 1260 -58.92 108.87 3.84
C GLY A 1260 -57.72 109.41 3.05
N GLY A 1261 -56.96 110.37 3.60
CA GLY A 1261 -55.92 111.11 2.86
C GLY A 1261 -54.55 110.44 2.80
N VAL A 1262 -54.27 109.45 3.65
CA VAL A 1262 -52.94 108.83 3.79
C VAL A 1262 -52.82 107.50 3.01
N PHE A 1263 -53.93 106.90 2.56
CA PHE A 1263 -53.93 105.55 1.98
C PHE A 1263 -53.40 105.42 0.53
N ILE A 1264 -53.00 106.51 -0.16
CA ILE A 1264 -52.52 106.44 -1.57
C ILE A 1264 -50.99 106.51 -1.70
N ILE A 1265 -50.22 106.66 -0.61
CA ILE A 1265 -48.75 106.61 -0.63
C ILE A 1265 -48.22 105.43 0.23
N LYS A 1266 -48.90 104.28 0.20
CA LYS A 1266 -48.45 103.06 0.94
C LYS A 1266 -48.29 101.84 0.02
N LYS A 1267 -47.85 102.03 -1.24
CA LYS A 1267 -47.60 100.91 -2.18
C LYS A 1267 -46.31 100.98 -3.00
N TYR A 1268 -45.35 101.84 -2.67
CA TYR A 1268 -44.00 101.73 -3.23
C TYR A 1268 -42.99 102.22 -2.20
N VAL A 1269 -41.96 101.39 -1.96
CA VAL A 1269 -40.85 101.50 -0.97
C VAL A 1269 -41.27 100.93 0.40
N ILE A 1270 -40.76 99.80 0.91
CA ILE A 1270 -39.83 98.74 0.46
C ILE A 1270 -40.57 97.41 0.55
#